data_AF-A2AKG8-F1
#
_entry.id   AF-A2AKG8-F1
#
_cell.length_a   1.000
_cell.length_b   1.000
_cell.length_c   1.000
_cell.angle_alpha   90.00
_cell.angle_beta   90.00
_cell.angle_gamma   90.00
#
_symmetry.space_group_name_H-M   'P 1'
#
loop_
_entity.id
_entity.type
_entity.pdbx_description
1 polymer ?
#
loop_
_entity_poly.entity_id
_entity_poly.type
_entity_poly.pdbx_seq_one_letter_code
_entity_poly.pdbx_strand_id
1 'polypeptide(L)'
;MSDDIKKRFDFPNSLIQSQAVGHLIAAVLKEHGVSEKIHQSTNQTAALNLLWEKCCSDHVVVRTACSEGLVALVAQGHAEFSYVLNGILNLTPSARNMSGLIKALMKLLQMQALREGQSGEKDIQDIYSIRNPPQPLITVLEHRPDCWPLLLQQLTAFFQQCPERSEASCVQIMAPFLWYLYCEPSQLEEYAKLRLSLLKVLLQPRGVCEEAQLSVREQSTLQLCCSMLPCLQMKDLMQTTEMMLFVEEVYLSLLRHPGFWKSQLTQLTLQLLCICEVSLKITGECSSLIHLLERSVELLGEDFPVELVIIGIALLLLQMPASQQKPLLNLALKLLSLTEGQKIPKASLLLLVPLLQILSSTALEDCLAMGEEGPSRQQLALSLVEVLQKERHGDDSHTISCRLAFPVSSMYGSIFTAWRILDVIGEESATSDWLATVESLLSATTVIPPHVFLLLAYLLVEDVGQNLQQILRVTTQLAQADSSQVPNLIPVLMFKLGRPLDPVSYNHILYTLPTLGVHKVCVGQILRVIQLLGTTPRLRAVTLRLLTSLWEKQDRVYPELQRFMAVSDAPSLSVGKELQWEKLIAKAASIRDICKQRPYQHGADMLAAISQVLNECTKPDQATPAALVLQGLHALCQAEVVCIRSTWNALSPKLSCDMRPLILKTLSELFSLVPSLTVNTVEYENFKVQVLSFLWTHTQNKNPTVASAAYKSLSHFSAGEHTILHLPEKIRPEMPVPGELDEEESVDLSIPGACFLRLLTITAPSVLPALEEFFTSLVRQEMVNMPRGIYHSALKGGVRSDQGKTVAGIPNFILKTYETNKQPGLKPGLAGGMLFCYDLAMYQSKDGKPLNRLMASRGRSFKQTTLALIHEVHVQLSEWHRAIFLPQAWLAYMTRAYHAILQGRIAELELQLQHGKEGPEEVQYKRSTAWLWVRDMLTDEITKTAAKESPVVKANALLALSSLAVVVSKHEASLCSDSDGVLEIQPNFLPVKEWVSMVLNTLLVIVDSHYHPSGQLFTCFYHKSYSGENTASAIARSAAATALSLLVPVFIISCKEKVEEILNMLTARLPGKPSADESQAVQIHMGLALGMFLSRLCEEKLSDMSGQQMNLLLMKSLDALESCCFDPSLEYNTGCILGVGLALSLMSHSSHTESRVHVAASLRKLSTYLDESGSQSRTFQEVLVYTLSCVCTSAFSAGIIEAAEAEDIMSKLQLLVENNQQTSGFALALGNLVYGLSVCGHGKAEDLGNRLRPSWIKVVLTEGAPTMLCLAALHGLVALVGSDVDVMQLKSEAIQNTHFQARLNEVIRTLTEVISVSGVIGLQSNAIWLLGHLHLSTLSSNQSRTSVPTDYSYLPEGSFIRAAIGFFITGGKKGPEAVPPSLLKVVMKPIATVGESYQYPPANLAALLSPLMRLNFGEEIQQLCLEIAVTQAPSSQSAASLLGLWVMPPLIHGLSLNIKKYLLVSMPLWAKHVSDEQIQGFVENLMVEVFKTASQPCHPEMCLSALQGLSQAMKLPSPSHHLWSLLCDATGRIFDLLPNRIRRNDLELYISIAKCLSEMTDEGVNQVSQITKDNIEKAAFVKLYLVSQGRLPLMSLTDLLTAAMQHPEKETLAWMILHSLYQARIVNHANTGVLKRLEWLLELMGYVRNIAYQSAPIQNVAPEEALDFLMLIFAAAVVAWADHEAPLLLGLSASWLPWHQQNGPGGPAAALLGRSPMHRVTVQEVLTQLPRSMLLLLQKEPWKEQTQKFIDWLLSIMEIPNKAFAAKSKDLLKATLLSLRVLPEFKKKAVWTRAYGW
;
A
#
# COMPACT_ATOMS: atom_id res chain seq x y z
N MET A 1 -46.01 -19.85 94.50
CA MET A 1 -44.60 -20.28 94.29
C MET A 1 -43.71 -19.15 93.77
N SER A 2 -44.08 -18.44 92.70
CA SER A 2 -43.29 -17.34 92.09
C SER A 2 -42.68 -16.37 93.11
N ASP A 3 -43.47 -15.82 94.02
CA ASP A 3 -42.99 -14.71 94.88
C ASP A 3 -42.03 -15.17 95.99
N ASP A 4 -42.20 -16.38 96.52
CA ASP A 4 -41.27 -16.93 97.53
C ASP A 4 -39.92 -17.27 96.88
N ILE A 5 -39.94 -17.81 95.66
CA ILE A 5 -38.73 -18.06 94.88
C ILE A 5 -38.04 -16.73 94.51
N LYS A 6 -38.79 -15.70 94.10
CA LYS A 6 -38.24 -14.36 93.82
C LYS A 6 -37.54 -13.76 95.05
N LYS A 7 -38.17 -13.81 96.23
CA LYS A 7 -37.55 -13.33 97.48
C LYS A 7 -36.25 -14.07 97.82
N ARG A 8 -36.19 -15.38 97.57
CA ARG A 8 -34.96 -16.17 97.78
C ARG A 8 -33.86 -15.82 96.78
N PHE A 9 -34.22 -15.43 95.55
CA PHE A 9 -33.24 -14.92 94.59
C PHE A 9 -32.64 -13.58 95.02
N ASP A 10 -33.44 -12.69 95.60
CA ASP A 10 -32.99 -11.37 96.04
C ASP A 10 -32.22 -11.43 97.38
N PHE A 11 -32.20 -12.59 98.06
CA PHE A 11 -31.46 -12.78 99.30
C PHE A 11 -29.96 -12.99 99.01
N PRO A 12 -29.04 -12.21 99.63
CA PRO A 12 -27.62 -12.21 99.29
C PRO A 12 -26.85 -13.40 99.91
N ASN A 13 -27.29 -14.63 99.63
CA ASN A 13 -26.61 -15.86 100.03
C ASN A 13 -26.61 -16.86 98.86
N SER A 14 -25.41 -17.26 98.42
CA SER A 14 -25.23 -18.14 97.26
C SER A 14 -25.89 -19.51 97.40
N LEU A 15 -25.90 -20.09 98.61
CA LEU A 15 -26.53 -21.37 98.89
C LEU A 15 -28.05 -21.27 98.76
N ILE A 16 -28.66 -20.24 99.36
CA ILE A 16 -30.11 -20.01 99.28
C ILE A 16 -30.54 -19.73 97.85
N GLN A 17 -29.78 -18.91 97.12
CA GLN A 17 -30.01 -18.62 95.70
C GLN A 17 -29.93 -19.89 94.84
N SER A 18 -28.92 -20.74 95.03
CA SER A 18 -28.79 -22.01 94.31
C SER A 18 -29.91 -23.00 94.65
N GLN A 19 -30.31 -23.08 95.92
CA GLN A 19 -31.45 -23.89 96.34
C GLN A 19 -32.76 -23.37 95.72
N ALA A 20 -32.93 -22.05 95.60
CA ALA A 20 -34.08 -21.44 94.94
C ALA A 20 -34.14 -21.82 93.45
N VAL A 21 -32.99 -21.89 92.76
CA VAL A 21 -32.94 -22.41 91.39
C VAL A 21 -33.32 -23.89 91.35
N GLY A 22 -32.81 -24.72 92.28
CA GLY A 22 -33.20 -26.13 92.37
C GLY A 22 -34.71 -26.33 92.56
N HIS A 23 -35.34 -25.53 93.44
CA HIS A 23 -36.79 -25.51 93.61
C HIS A 23 -37.52 -25.03 92.35
N LEU A 24 -36.96 -24.06 91.62
CA LEU A 24 -37.53 -23.57 90.36
C LEU A 24 -37.49 -24.64 89.26
N ILE A 25 -36.38 -25.36 89.09
CA ILE A 25 -36.26 -26.47 88.13
C ILE A 25 -37.24 -27.60 88.49
N ALA A 26 -37.34 -27.95 89.77
CA ALA A 26 -38.30 -28.94 90.24
C ALA A 26 -39.75 -28.51 89.98
N ALA A 27 -40.05 -27.20 90.11
CA ALA A 27 -41.36 -26.64 89.77
C ALA A 27 -41.65 -26.75 88.27
N VAL A 28 -40.68 -26.43 87.39
CA VAL A 28 -40.79 -26.58 85.94
C VAL A 28 -41.09 -28.04 85.56
N LEU A 29 -40.34 -29.01 86.11
CA LEU A 29 -40.56 -30.44 85.85
C LEU A 29 -41.93 -30.92 86.35
N LYS A 30 -42.40 -30.39 87.48
CA LYS A 30 -43.72 -30.72 88.04
C LYS A 30 -44.87 -30.16 87.20
N GLU A 31 -44.69 -28.97 86.63
CA GLU A 31 -45.70 -28.29 85.79
C GLU A 31 -45.83 -28.89 84.38
N HIS A 32 -44.83 -29.63 83.87
CA HIS A 32 -44.82 -30.12 82.48
C HIS A 32 -44.89 -31.65 82.33
N GLY A 33 -44.89 -32.41 83.44
CA GLY A 33 -45.02 -33.87 83.42
C GLY A 33 -43.75 -34.59 82.96
N VAL A 34 -43.50 -35.80 83.48
CA VAL A 34 -42.22 -36.51 83.28
C VAL A 34 -42.08 -37.09 81.86
N SER A 35 -43.16 -37.20 81.07
CA SER A 35 -43.14 -37.88 79.76
C SER A 35 -43.09 -36.97 78.52
N GLU A 36 -43.45 -35.68 78.62
CA GLU A 36 -43.42 -34.76 77.47
C GLU A 36 -42.23 -33.81 77.57
N LYS A 37 -41.47 -33.70 76.47
CA LYS A 37 -40.34 -32.78 76.39
C LYS A 37 -40.84 -31.35 76.21
N ILE A 38 -40.23 -30.39 76.90
CA ILE A 38 -40.47 -28.97 76.67
C ILE A 38 -40.02 -28.61 75.25
N HIS A 39 -40.94 -28.16 74.42
CA HIS A 39 -40.75 -27.77 73.04
C HIS A 39 -41.40 -26.41 72.75
N GLN A 40 -41.26 -25.91 71.52
CA GLN A 40 -41.67 -24.54 71.18
C GLN A 40 -43.19 -24.29 71.27
N SER A 41 -44.01 -25.32 71.04
CA SER A 41 -45.47 -25.27 71.23
C SER A 41 -45.95 -25.61 72.66
N THR A 42 -45.05 -25.87 73.61
CA THR A 42 -45.44 -26.12 75.01
C THR A 42 -45.91 -24.81 75.65
N ASN A 43 -47.05 -24.84 76.36
CA ASN A 43 -47.61 -23.65 77.01
C ASN A 43 -46.64 -23.09 78.05
N GLN A 44 -46.30 -21.81 77.93
CA GLN A 44 -45.41 -21.12 78.86
C GLN A 44 -46.03 -21.07 80.26
N THR A 45 -45.46 -21.81 81.22
CA THR A 45 -45.86 -21.69 82.63
C THR A 45 -45.07 -20.62 83.36
N ALA A 46 -45.62 -20.17 84.50
CA ALA A 46 -45.00 -19.14 85.31
C ALA A 46 -43.61 -19.53 85.81
N ALA A 47 -43.36 -20.80 86.14
CA ALA A 47 -42.03 -21.26 86.56
C ALA A 47 -41.02 -21.26 85.40
N LEU A 48 -41.44 -21.68 84.19
CA LEU A 48 -40.58 -21.66 83.01
C LEU A 48 -40.24 -20.24 82.58
N ASN A 49 -41.21 -19.31 82.62
CA ASN A 49 -40.98 -17.90 82.34
C ASN A 49 -40.05 -17.25 83.36
N LEU A 50 -40.21 -17.58 84.65
CA LEU A 50 -39.31 -17.10 85.70
C LEU A 50 -37.89 -17.65 85.52
N LEU A 51 -37.74 -18.90 85.04
CA LEU A 51 -36.44 -19.49 84.73
C LEU A 51 -35.75 -18.72 83.59
N TRP A 52 -36.46 -18.45 82.50
CA TRP A 52 -35.94 -17.64 81.39
C TRP A 52 -35.58 -16.21 81.82
N GLU A 53 -36.44 -15.55 82.60
CA GLU A 53 -36.19 -14.20 83.13
C GLU A 53 -34.92 -14.15 83.98
N LYS A 54 -34.74 -15.12 84.89
CA LYS A 54 -33.61 -15.16 85.83
C LYS A 54 -32.30 -15.63 85.20
N CYS A 55 -32.32 -16.21 83.99
CA CYS A 55 -31.12 -16.41 83.18
C CYS A 55 -30.45 -15.10 82.75
N CYS A 56 -31.15 -13.96 82.83
CA CYS A 56 -30.60 -12.63 82.54
C CYS A 56 -30.37 -11.80 83.82
N SER A 57 -30.36 -12.42 85.01
CA SER A 57 -30.21 -11.74 86.30
C SER A 57 -28.83 -11.09 86.49
N ASP A 58 -28.80 -9.98 87.22
CA ASP A 58 -27.58 -9.31 87.66
C ASP A 58 -26.79 -10.15 88.70
N HIS A 59 -27.46 -11.03 89.45
CA HIS A 59 -26.83 -11.93 90.42
C HIS A 59 -26.14 -13.11 89.72
N VAL A 60 -24.81 -13.19 89.83
CA VAL A 60 -23.97 -14.20 89.16
C VAL A 60 -24.40 -15.63 89.46
N VAL A 61 -24.68 -15.95 90.73
CA VAL A 61 -25.07 -17.30 91.18
C VAL A 61 -26.42 -17.70 90.58
N VAL A 62 -27.43 -16.83 90.69
CA VAL A 62 -28.78 -17.06 90.15
C VAL A 62 -28.72 -17.25 88.64
N ARG A 63 -28.08 -16.33 87.92
CA ARG A 63 -27.92 -16.40 86.46
C ARG A 63 -27.27 -17.71 86.01
N THR A 64 -26.13 -18.03 86.62
CA THR A 64 -25.33 -19.22 86.22
C THR A 64 -26.10 -20.50 86.51
N ALA A 65 -26.68 -20.62 87.71
CA ALA A 65 -27.46 -21.80 88.08
C ALA A 65 -28.73 -21.94 87.24
N CYS A 66 -29.45 -20.85 86.94
CA CYS A 66 -30.61 -20.91 86.03
C CYS A 66 -30.22 -21.34 84.62
N SER A 67 -29.11 -20.80 84.09
CA SER A 67 -28.60 -21.16 82.76
C SER A 67 -28.14 -22.62 82.70
N GLU A 68 -27.44 -23.11 83.73
CA GLU A 68 -27.06 -24.52 83.88
C GLU A 68 -28.28 -25.42 84.07
N GLY A 69 -29.33 -24.92 84.74
CA GLY A 69 -30.62 -25.59 84.88
C GLY A 69 -31.26 -25.87 83.53
N LEU A 70 -31.26 -24.90 82.61
CA LEU A 70 -31.73 -25.10 81.23
C LEU A 70 -30.93 -26.19 80.50
N VAL A 71 -29.60 -26.21 80.65
CA VAL A 71 -28.76 -27.26 80.05
C VAL A 71 -29.06 -28.63 80.66
N ALA A 72 -29.24 -28.71 81.98
CA ALA A 72 -29.57 -29.94 82.68
C ALA A 72 -30.91 -30.52 82.22
N LEU A 73 -31.92 -29.68 81.98
CA LEU A 73 -33.21 -30.10 81.41
C LEU A 73 -33.03 -30.75 80.03
N VAL A 74 -32.15 -30.24 79.17
CA VAL A 74 -31.83 -30.86 77.89
C VAL A 74 -31.03 -32.16 78.06
N ALA A 75 -30.02 -32.15 78.94
CA ALA A 75 -29.13 -33.29 79.17
C ALA A 75 -29.87 -34.52 79.72
N GLN A 76 -30.85 -34.30 80.59
CA GLN A 76 -31.70 -35.34 81.18
C GLN A 76 -32.89 -35.71 80.28
N GLY A 77 -33.04 -35.06 79.13
CA GLY A 77 -34.09 -35.37 78.15
C GLY A 77 -35.47 -34.81 78.49
N HIS A 78 -35.56 -33.83 79.40
CA HIS A 78 -36.80 -33.14 79.77
C HIS A 78 -37.14 -31.96 78.86
N ALA A 79 -36.17 -31.34 78.17
CA ALA A 79 -36.40 -30.28 77.20
C ALA A 79 -35.77 -30.61 75.84
N GLU A 80 -36.38 -30.13 74.76
CA GLU A 80 -35.80 -30.22 73.42
C GLU A 80 -34.58 -29.32 73.27
N PHE A 81 -33.54 -29.86 72.61
CA PHE A 81 -32.30 -29.13 72.33
C PHE A 81 -32.56 -27.85 71.51
N SER A 82 -33.33 -27.96 70.43
CA SER A 82 -33.67 -26.85 69.53
C SER A 82 -34.42 -25.73 70.25
N TYR A 83 -35.37 -26.09 71.13
CA TYR A 83 -36.14 -25.15 71.93
C TYR A 83 -35.24 -24.30 72.84
N VAL A 84 -34.39 -24.94 73.64
CA VAL A 84 -33.51 -24.23 74.58
C VAL A 84 -32.43 -23.43 73.83
N LEU A 85 -31.85 -23.98 72.77
CA LEU A 85 -30.88 -23.27 71.95
C LEU A 85 -31.48 -21.98 71.35
N ASN A 86 -32.63 -22.09 70.69
CA ASN A 86 -33.32 -20.93 70.10
C ASN A 86 -33.79 -19.93 71.17
N GLY A 87 -34.23 -20.42 72.33
CA GLY A 87 -34.59 -19.56 73.46
C GLY A 87 -33.41 -18.72 73.97
N ILE A 88 -32.23 -19.32 74.10
CA ILE A 88 -30.99 -18.59 74.47
C ILE A 88 -30.64 -17.55 73.38
N LEU A 89 -30.71 -17.92 72.11
CA LEU A 89 -30.41 -17.01 70.99
C LEU A 89 -31.37 -15.81 70.97
N ASN A 90 -32.67 -16.04 71.20
CA ASN A 90 -33.67 -14.97 71.24
C ASN A 90 -33.48 -13.97 72.39
N LEU A 91 -32.90 -14.40 73.52
CA LEU A 91 -32.59 -13.51 74.66
C LEU A 91 -31.29 -12.72 74.46
N THR A 92 -30.44 -13.10 73.51
CA THR A 92 -29.11 -12.52 73.32
C THR A 92 -29.12 -11.00 73.10
N PRO A 93 -29.98 -10.43 72.24
CA PRO A 93 -29.96 -8.98 71.97
C PRO A 93 -30.36 -8.14 73.20
N SER A 94 -31.26 -8.65 74.05
CA SER A 94 -31.87 -7.90 75.16
C SER A 94 -31.26 -8.20 76.53
N ALA A 95 -30.42 -9.25 76.65
CA ALA A 95 -29.81 -9.64 77.90
C ALA A 95 -28.78 -8.62 78.41
N ARG A 96 -28.92 -8.21 79.68
CA ARG A 96 -27.94 -7.34 80.34
C ARG A 96 -26.60 -8.04 80.59
N ASN A 97 -26.63 -9.33 80.90
CA ASN A 97 -25.42 -10.12 81.16
C ASN A 97 -25.46 -11.48 80.45
N MET A 98 -24.50 -11.68 79.56
CA MET A 98 -24.44 -12.85 78.67
C MET A 98 -23.67 -14.05 79.22
N SER A 99 -22.92 -13.90 80.33
CA SER A 99 -21.98 -14.95 80.78
C SER A 99 -22.62 -16.31 81.07
N GLY A 100 -23.81 -16.33 81.69
CA GLY A 100 -24.55 -17.57 81.96
C GLY A 100 -25.10 -18.20 80.69
N LEU A 101 -25.71 -17.38 79.81
CA LEU A 101 -26.27 -17.80 78.53
C LEU A 101 -25.22 -18.36 77.57
N ILE A 102 -24.06 -17.70 77.44
CA ILE A 102 -22.94 -18.17 76.60
C ILE A 102 -22.41 -19.49 77.14
N LYS A 103 -22.22 -19.64 78.46
CA LYS A 103 -21.78 -20.89 79.08
C LYS A 103 -22.77 -22.03 78.80
N ALA A 104 -24.07 -21.76 78.92
CA ALA A 104 -25.11 -22.74 78.61
C ALA A 104 -25.10 -23.14 77.13
N LEU A 105 -25.02 -22.17 76.23
CA LEU A 105 -24.94 -22.40 74.79
C LEU A 105 -23.70 -23.23 74.41
N MET A 106 -22.54 -22.95 75.01
CA MET A 106 -21.32 -23.73 74.79
C MET A 106 -21.43 -25.17 75.30
N LYS A 107 -22.12 -25.40 76.43
CA LYS A 107 -22.39 -26.75 76.93
C LYS A 107 -23.38 -27.51 76.03
N LEU A 108 -24.39 -26.84 75.48
CA LEU A 108 -25.29 -27.43 74.49
C LEU A 108 -24.52 -27.86 73.22
N LEU A 109 -23.68 -26.97 72.66
CA LEU A 109 -22.83 -27.31 71.52
C LEU A 109 -21.88 -28.48 71.82
N GLN A 110 -21.30 -28.51 73.02
CA GLN A 110 -20.44 -29.62 73.46
C GLN A 110 -21.22 -30.94 73.50
N MET A 111 -22.45 -30.95 74.03
CA MET A 111 -23.30 -32.14 74.04
C MET A 111 -23.67 -32.62 72.63
N GLN A 112 -23.94 -31.69 71.71
CA GLN A 112 -24.27 -32.03 70.32
C GLN A 112 -23.07 -32.64 69.59
N ALA A 113 -21.88 -32.05 69.73
CA ALA A 113 -20.64 -32.58 69.16
C ALA A 113 -20.34 -34.01 69.65
N LEU A 114 -20.58 -34.28 70.94
CA LEU A 114 -20.36 -35.60 71.53
C LEU A 114 -21.36 -36.65 71.07
N ARG A 115 -22.62 -36.27 70.82
CA ARG A 115 -23.66 -37.19 70.34
C ARG A 115 -23.43 -37.60 68.89
N GLU A 116 -23.22 -36.62 68.02
CA GLU A 116 -23.09 -36.86 66.58
C GLU A 116 -21.76 -37.55 66.23
N GLY A 117 -20.71 -37.33 67.02
CA GLY A 117 -19.43 -38.04 66.84
C GLY A 117 -19.46 -39.54 67.17
N GLN A 118 -20.51 -40.05 67.81
CA GLN A 118 -20.67 -41.48 68.12
C GLN A 118 -21.40 -42.24 67.02
N SER A 119 -22.19 -41.55 66.19
CA SER A 119 -22.89 -42.11 65.03
C SER A 119 -22.06 -41.85 63.78
N GLY A 120 -21.21 -42.78 63.36
CA GLY A 120 -20.33 -42.65 62.19
C GLY A 120 -21.02 -42.53 60.82
N GLU A 121 -22.30 -42.12 60.76
CA GLU A 121 -23.13 -42.10 59.55
C GLU A 121 -23.59 -40.70 59.11
N LYS A 122 -23.31 -39.62 59.85
CA LYS A 122 -23.69 -38.26 59.44
C LYS A 122 -22.49 -37.31 59.46
N ASP A 123 -22.23 -36.68 58.32
CA ASP A 123 -21.28 -35.59 58.21
C ASP A 123 -21.75 -34.43 59.10
N ILE A 124 -21.08 -34.23 60.24
CA ILE A 124 -21.33 -33.15 61.20
C ILE A 124 -21.28 -31.76 60.53
N GLN A 125 -20.64 -31.66 59.36
CA GLN A 125 -20.54 -30.44 58.56
C GLN A 125 -21.91 -29.87 58.14
N ASP A 126 -22.97 -30.70 58.03
CA ASP A 126 -24.28 -30.25 57.54
C ASP A 126 -25.20 -29.68 58.64
N ILE A 127 -24.78 -29.72 59.92
CA ILE A 127 -25.63 -29.29 61.04
C ILE A 127 -25.76 -27.77 61.10
N TYR A 128 -24.66 -27.07 60.88
CA TYR A 128 -24.58 -25.61 60.93
C TYR A 128 -23.84 -25.10 59.71
N SER A 129 -24.34 -24.01 59.15
CA SER A 129 -23.67 -23.19 58.13
C SER A 129 -23.38 -21.80 58.72
N ILE A 130 -22.77 -20.91 57.95
CA ILE A 130 -22.64 -19.50 58.26
C ILE A 130 -24.00 -18.79 58.16
N ARG A 131 -24.89 -19.26 57.28
CA ARG A 131 -26.14 -18.57 56.95
C ARG A 131 -27.41 -19.36 57.27
N ASN A 132 -27.52 -20.63 56.87
CA ASN A 132 -28.77 -21.38 56.99
C ASN A 132 -28.53 -22.88 57.29
N PRO A 133 -28.80 -23.36 58.52
CA PRO A 133 -28.98 -22.59 59.75
C PRO A 133 -27.65 -22.00 60.24
N PRO A 134 -27.60 -20.74 60.72
CA PRO A 134 -26.37 -20.12 61.17
C PRO A 134 -25.86 -20.77 62.45
N GLN A 135 -24.54 -20.92 62.57
CA GLN A 135 -23.93 -21.40 63.80
C GLN A 135 -24.28 -20.44 64.98
N PRO A 136 -24.68 -20.95 66.16
CA PRO A 136 -25.23 -20.11 67.24
C PRO A 136 -24.32 -18.96 67.71
N LEU A 137 -23.01 -19.17 67.77
CA LEU A 137 -22.03 -18.15 68.15
C LEU A 137 -21.88 -17.04 67.11
N ILE A 138 -22.13 -17.31 65.82
CA ILE A 138 -22.20 -16.25 64.79
C ILE A 138 -23.33 -15.29 65.15
N THR A 139 -24.49 -15.84 65.50
CA THR A 139 -25.65 -15.04 65.92
C THR A 139 -25.34 -14.25 67.19
N VAL A 140 -24.66 -14.84 68.17
CA VAL A 140 -24.24 -14.13 69.39
C VAL A 140 -23.29 -12.98 69.06
N LEU A 141 -22.29 -13.23 68.22
CA LEU A 141 -21.27 -12.25 67.87
C LEU A 141 -21.87 -11.07 67.08
N GLU A 142 -22.77 -11.32 66.13
CA GLU A 142 -23.44 -10.28 65.34
C GLU A 142 -24.35 -9.37 66.17
N HIS A 143 -25.03 -9.91 67.19
CA HIS A 143 -25.90 -9.10 68.05
C HIS A 143 -25.14 -8.41 69.19
N ARG A 144 -24.06 -9.03 69.70
CA ARG A 144 -23.30 -8.59 70.89
C ARG A 144 -21.78 -8.77 70.70
N PRO A 145 -21.14 -7.91 69.88
CA PRO A 145 -19.68 -7.97 69.63
C PRO A 145 -18.85 -7.73 70.91
N ASP A 146 -19.41 -7.02 71.88
CA ASP A 146 -18.83 -6.75 73.20
C ASP A 146 -18.60 -8.03 74.02
N CYS A 147 -19.27 -9.13 73.70
CA CYS A 147 -19.17 -10.40 74.42
C CYS A 147 -17.94 -11.25 74.04
N TRP A 148 -17.06 -10.76 73.16
CA TRP A 148 -15.88 -11.50 72.72
C TRP A 148 -14.98 -12.06 73.84
N PRO A 149 -14.74 -11.39 75.01
CA PRO A 149 -13.89 -11.97 76.05
C PRO A 149 -14.51 -13.22 76.68
N LEU A 150 -15.84 -13.21 76.83
CA LEU A 150 -16.60 -14.35 77.34
C LEU A 150 -16.56 -15.51 76.34
N LEU A 151 -16.74 -15.22 75.05
CA LEU A 151 -16.61 -16.21 73.98
C LEU A 151 -15.23 -16.85 73.97
N LEU A 152 -14.16 -16.06 74.04
CA LEU A 152 -12.78 -16.56 74.10
C LEU A 152 -12.57 -17.50 75.30
N GLN A 153 -13.01 -17.08 76.49
CA GLN A 153 -12.87 -17.89 77.71
C GLN A 153 -13.59 -19.24 77.56
N GLN A 154 -14.83 -19.24 77.05
CA GLN A 154 -15.60 -20.48 76.90
C GLN A 154 -15.08 -21.36 75.76
N LEU A 155 -14.63 -20.78 74.64
CA LEU A 155 -14.00 -21.51 73.53
C LEU A 155 -12.69 -22.18 73.98
N THR A 156 -11.90 -21.49 74.81
CA THR A 156 -10.69 -22.06 75.41
C THR A 156 -11.03 -23.30 76.22
N ALA A 157 -12.02 -23.22 77.11
CA ALA A 157 -12.48 -24.36 77.88
C ALA A 157 -13.05 -25.48 76.98
N PHE A 158 -13.82 -25.12 75.94
CA PHE A 158 -14.42 -26.07 75.00
C PHE A 158 -13.37 -26.94 74.31
N PHE A 159 -12.32 -26.31 73.75
CA PHE A 159 -11.27 -27.04 73.05
C PHE A 159 -10.32 -27.78 74.00
N GLN A 160 -10.01 -27.22 75.17
CA GLN A 160 -9.15 -27.87 76.17
C GLN A 160 -9.81 -29.06 76.87
N GLN A 161 -11.15 -29.08 77.00
CA GLN A 161 -11.90 -30.14 77.70
C GLN A 161 -12.55 -31.15 76.74
N CYS A 162 -12.32 -31.09 75.42
CA CYS A 162 -12.90 -32.04 74.47
C CYS A 162 -12.23 -33.43 74.60
N PRO A 163 -13.00 -34.54 74.68
CA PRO A 163 -12.45 -35.91 74.71
C PRO A 163 -11.79 -36.29 73.38
N GLU A 164 -10.70 -37.06 73.41
CA GLU A 164 -9.92 -37.47 72.23
C GLU A 164 -10.80 -38.06 71.10
N ARG A 165 -11.76 -38.93 71.45
CA ARG A 165 -12.66 -39.58 70.49
C ARG A 165 -13.60 -38.64 69.73
N SER A 166 -13.76 -37.40 70.18
CA SER A 166 -14.71 -36.43 69.60
C SER A 166 -14.02 -35.14 69.16
N GLU A 167 -12.69 -35.14 69.11
CA GLU A 167 -11.89 -33.97 68.72
C GLU A 167 -12.22 -33.45 67.33
N ALA A 168 -12.30 -34.34 66.33
CA ALA A 168 -12.69 -33.98 64.97
C ALA A 168 -14.09 -33.35 64.95
N SER A 169 -15.05 -33.97 65.63
CA SER A 169 -16.43 -33.50 65.77
C SER A 169 -16.51 -32.11 66.43
N CYS A 170 -15.73 -31.88 67.49
CA CYS A 170 -15.62 -30.59 68.18
C CYS A 170 -15.09 -29.49 67.25
N VAL A 171 -14.14 -29.80 66.36
CA VAL A 171 -13.62 -28.85 65.37
C VAL A 171 -14.64 -28.62 64.25
N GLN A 172 -15.25 -29.68 63.72
CA GLN A 172 -16.23 -29.62 62.63
C GLN A 172 -17.48 -28.80 63.00
N ILE A 173 -18.04 -28.99 64.21
CA ILE A 173 -19.21 -28.20 64.66
C ILE A 173 -18.89 -26.71 64.81
N MET A 174 -17.62 -26.37 65.07
CA MET A 174 -17.14 -25.00 65.23
C MET A 174 -16.66 -24.38 63.92
N ALA A 175 -16.43 -25.19 62.88
CA ALA A 175 -15.90 -24.75 61.60
C ALA A 175 -16.66 -23.57 60.99
N PRO A 176 -18.02 -23.53 60.94
CA PRO A 176 -18.73 -22.39 60.36
C PRO A 176 -18.48 -21.08 61.13
N PHE A 177 -18.38 -21.14 62.46
CA PHE A 177 -18.05 -19.98 63.29
C PHE A 177 -16.62 -19.50 63.04
N LEU A 178 -15.66 -20.42 62.94
CA LEU A 178 -14.27 -20.07 62.65
C LEU A 178 -14.13 -19.46 61.25
N TRP A 179 -14.83 -20.00 60.25
CA TRP A 179 -14.87 -19.45 58.90
C TRP A 179 -15.48 -18.05 58.87
N TYR A 180 -16.57 -17.83 59.60
CA TYR A 180 -17.15 -16.50 59.73
C TYR A 180 -16.17 -15.53 60.39
N LEU A 181 -15.59 -15.91 61.53
CA LEU A 181 -14.72 -15.04 62.32
C LEU A 181 -13.46 -14.62 61.55
N TYR A 182 -12.77 -15.54 60.85
CA TYR A 182 -11.51 -15.23 60.17
C TYR A 182 -11.67 -14.76 58.72
N CYS A 183 -12.65 -15.29 57.99
CA CYS A 183 -12.75 -15.11 56.54
C CYS A 183 -13.83 -14.10 56.11
N GLU A 184 -14.60 -13.50 57.02
CA GLU A 184 -15.54 -12.44 56.66
C GLU A 184 -14.82 -11.31 55.88
N PRO A 185 -15.22 -10.99 54.64
CA PRO A 185 -14.50 -10.02 53.80
C PRO A 185 -14.47 -8.58 54.32
N SER A 186 -15.37 -8.24 55.25
CA SER A 186 -15.40 -6.92 55.90
C SER A 186 -14.36 -6.82 57.02
N GLN A 187 -13.94 -7.94 57.62
CA GLN A 187 -13.00 -8.03 58.74
C GLN A 187 -13.19 -6.92 59.78
N LEU A 188 -14.34 -6.94 60.47
CA LEU A 188 -14.71 -5.93 61.45
C LEU A 188 -13.64 -5.83 62.57
N GLU A 189 -13.17 -4.60 62.83
CA GLU A 189 -12.12 -4.33 63.82
C GLU A 189 -12.50 -4.79 65.24
N GLU A 190 -13.81 -4.81 65.54
CA GLU A 190 -14.37 -5.28 66.81
C GLU A 190 -13.96 -6.73 67.14
N TYR A 191 -13.64 -7.54 66.12
CA TYR A 191 -13.28 -8.96 66.27
C TYR A 191 -11.76 -9.21 66.31
N ALA A 192 -10.93 -8.20 66.06
CA ALA A 192 -9.46 -8.35 65.95
C ALA A 192 -8.82 -9.07 67.15
N LYS A 193 -9.18 -8.64 68.37
CA LYS A 193 -8.65 -9.23 69.62
C LYS A 193 -9.09 -10.68 69.79
N LEU A 194 -10.32 -11.01 69.41
CA LEU A 194 -10.85 -12.37 69.47
C LEU A 194 -10.11 -13.28 68.50
N ARG A 195 -9.94 -12.86 67.24
CA ARG A 195 -9.21 -13.60 66.20
C ARG A 195 -7.81 -13.98 66.67
N LEU A 196 -7.00 -13.00 67.07
CA LEU A 196 -5.60 -13.24 67.47
C LEU A 196 -5.50 -14.15 68.70
N SER A 197 -6.36 -13.92 69.71
CA SER A 197 -6.31 -14.69 70.95
C SER A 197 -6.81 -16.11 70.76
N LEU A 198 -7.86 -16.30 69.97
CA LEU A 198 -8.44 -17.62 69.70
C LEU A 198 -7.51 -18.46 68.83
N LEU A 199 -6.79 -17.87 67.86
CA LEU A 199 -5.84 -18.61 67.03
C LEU A 199 -4.78 -19.31 67.89
N LYS A 200 -4.21 -18.59 68.86
CA LYS A 200 -3.22 -19.15 69.79
C LYS A 200 -3.78 -20.32 70.59
N VAL A 201 -5.04 -20.23 71.01
CA VAL A 201 -5.74 -21.31 71.74
C VAL A 201 -6.01 -22.52 70.84
N LEU A 202 -6.35 -22.29 69.56
CA LEU A 202 -6.63 -23.36 68.60
C LEU A 202 -5.37 -24.17 68.25
N LEU A 203 -4.24 -23.48 68.08
CA LEU A 203 -2.96 -24.05 67.64
C LEU A 203 -2.03 -24.50 68.79
N GLN A 204 -2.46 -24.32 70.04
CA GLN A 204 -1.71 -24.76 71.21
C GLN A 204 -1.66 -26.30 71.27
N PRO A 205 -0.47 -26.92 71.30
CA PRO A 205 -0.33 -28.37 71.34
C PRO A 205 -0.77 -28.95 72.70
N ARG A 206 -1.39 -30.13 72.68
CA ARG A 206 -1.78 -30.87 73.89
C ARG A 206 -0.58 -31.65 74.44
N GLY A 207 0.25 -30.98 75.24
CA GLY A 207 1.38 -31.62 75.95
C GLY A 207 2.61 -31.92 75.09
N VAL A 208 3.70 -32.37 75.74
CA VAL A 208 4.94 -32.80 75.09
C VAL A 208 4.78 -34.29 74.73
N CYS A 209 4.29 -34.59 73.53
CA CYS A 209 4.24 -35.97 73.04
C CYS A 209 5.62 -36.37 72.51
N GLU A 210 6.23 -37.38 73.13
CA GLU A 210 7.51 -37.99 72.71
C GLU A 210 7.36 -38.94 71.50
N GLU A 211 6.14 -39.18 71.00
CA GLU A 211 5.88 -40.02 69.82
C GLU A 211 5.29 -39.20 68.66
N ALA A 212 5.77 -39.47 67.44
CA ALA A 212 5.54 -38.72 66.21
C ALA A 212 4.09 -38.68 65.66
N GLN A 213 3.08 -38.99 66.48
CA GLN A 213 1.68 -39.04 66.04
C GLN A 213 0.95 -37.72 66.33
N LEU A 214 0.43 -37.12 65.25
CA LEU A 214 -0.36 -35.89 65.28
C LEU A 214 -1.71 -36.14 65.94
N SER A 215 -2.12 -35.29 66.90
CA SER A 215 -3.47 -35.39 67.48
C SER A 215 -4.54 -35.09 66.42
N VAL A 216 -5.68 -35.79 66.48
CA VAL A 216 -6.79 -35.62 65.52
C VAL A 216 -7.32 -34.18 65.56
N ARG A 217 -7.36 -33.55 66.75
CA ARG A 217 -7.68 -32.13 66.89
C ARG A 217 -6.70 -31.24 66.14
N GLU A 218 -5.40 -31.40 66.37
CA GLU A 218 -4.36 -30.57 65.75
C GLU A 218 -4.40 -30.73 64.22
N GLN A 219 -4.58 -31.97 63.73
CA GLN A 219 -4.72 -32.24 62.31
C GLN A 219 -5.93 -31.53 61.71
N SER A 220 -7.11 -31.69 62.32
CA SER A 220 -8.36 -31.10 61.83
C SER A 220 -8.32 -29.57 61.86
N THR A 221 -7.73 -29.00 62.91
CA THR A 221 -7.60 -27.54 63.08
C THR A 221 -6.62 -26.95 62.07
N LEU A 222 -5.44 -27.57 61.89
CA LEU A 222 -4.45 -27.10 60.92
C LEU A 222 -4.96 -27.22 59.49
N GLN A 223 -5.63 -28.32 59.14
CA GLN A 223 -6.23 -28.50 57.83
C GLN A 223 -7.30 -27.43 57.56
N LEU A 224 -8.13 -27.12 58.56
CA LEU A 224 -9.10 -26.04 58.50
C LEU A 224 -8.41 -24.68 58.30
N CYS A 225 -7.39 -24.35 59.08
CA CYS A 225 -6.63 -23.09 58.93
C CYS A 225 -5.94 -22.97 57.55
N CYS A 226 -5.36 -24.05 57.03
CA CYS A 226 -4.77 -24.06 55.68
C CYS A 226 -5.82 -23.77 54.59
N SER A 227 -7.04 -24.29 54.76
CA SER A 227 -8.13 -24.07 53.82
C SER A 227 -8.67 -22.63 53.84
N MET A 228 -8.54 -21.92 54.96
CA MET A 228 -8.98 -20.53 55.13
C MET A 228 -8.05 -19.51 54.49
N LEU A 229 -6.76 -19.86 54.36
CA LEU A 229 -5.68 -18.95 53.95
C LEU A 229 -5.97 -18.16 52.66
N PRO A 230 -6.48 -18.78 51.57
CA PRO A 230 -6.84 -18.07 50.34
C PRO A 230 -7.97 -17.03 50.48
N CYS A 231 -8.79 -17.15 51.52
CA CYS A 231 -9.99 -16.34 51.74
C CYS A 231 -9.74 -15.12 52.64
N LEU A 232 -8.56 -15.04 53.26
CA LEU A 232 -8.18 -13.93 54.14
C LEU A 232 -7.99 -12.61 53.36
N GLN A 233 -8.20 -11.49 54.05
CA GLN A 233 -8.14 -10.15 53.46
C GLN A 233 -6.78 -9.50 53.67
N MET A 234 -6.31 -8.74 52.67
CA MET A 234 -5.01 -8.04 52.69
C MET A 234 -5.11 -6.67 51.99
N LYS A 235 -6.09 -5.84 52.38
CA LYS A 235 -6.29 -4.55 51.72
C LYS A 235 -5.52 -3.40 52.39
N ASP A 236 -5.39 -3.46 53.71
CA ASP A 236 -4.82 -2.39 54.52
C ASP A 236 -3.81 -2.95 55.54
N LEU A 237 -3.19 -2.04 56.29
CA LEU A 237 -2.17 -2.35 57.28
C LEU A 237 -2.66 -3.34 58.34
N MET A 238 -3.88 -3.16 58.86
CA MET A 238 -4.41 -3.99 59.95
C MET A 238 -4.66 -5.41 59.45
N GLN A 239 -5.37 -5.55 58.34
CA GLN A 239 -5.70 -6.85 57.74
C GLN A 239 -4.44 -7.62 57.34
N THR A 240 -3.48 -6.93 56.74
CA THR A 240 -2.21 -7.54 56.32
C THR A 240 -1.41 -8.03 57.53
N THR A 241 -1.36 -7.25 58.60
CA THR A 241 -0.65 -7.63 59.84
C THR A 241 -1.31 -8.83 60.52
N GLU A 242 -2.63 -8.83 60.64
CA GLU A 242 -3.36 -9.98 61.20
C GLU A 242 -3.15 -11.25 60.38
N MET A 243 -3.16 -11.13 59.04
CA MET A 243 -2.90 -12.28 58.17
C MET A 243 -1.46 -12.78 58.29
N MET A 244 -0.47 -11.90 58.39
CA MET A 244 0.91 -12.32 58.63
C MET A 244 1.03 -13.13 59.92
N LEU A 245 0.46 -12.63 61.02
CA LEU A 245 0.44 -13.33 62.31
C LEU A 245 -0.31 -14.67 62.21
N PHE A 246 -1.42 -14.70 61.47
CA PHE A 246 -2.18 -15.92 61.25
C PHE A 246 -1.35 -16.98 60.53
N VAL A 247 -0.70 -16.59 59.44
CA VAL A 247 0.10 -17.49 58.61
C VAL A 247 1.35 -17.94 59.36
N GLU A 248 2.00 -17.06 60.11
CA GLU A 248 3.18 -17.39 60.92
C GLU A 248 2.87 -18.47 61.96
N GLU A 249 1.81 -18.30 62.75
CA GLU A 249 1.39 -19.28 63.76
C GLU A 249 1.00 -20.63 63.14
N VAL A 250 0.27 -20.61 62.01
CA VAL A 250 -0.10 -21.83 61.28
C VAL A 250 1.13 -22.52 60.71
N TYR A 251 2.04 -21.77 60.09
CA TYR A 251 3.26 -22.31 59.49
C TYR A 251 4.15 -22.96 60.55
N LEU A 252 4.42 -22.26 61.66
CA LEU A 252 5.20 -22.78 62.79
C LEU A 252 4.58 -24.05 63.39
N SER A 253 3.25 -24.15 63.39
CA SER A 253 2.55 -25.34 63.85
C SER A 253 2.69 -26.52 62.89
N LEU A 254 2.63 -26.31 61.57
CA LEU A 254 2.88 -27.35 60.56
C LEU A 254 4.33 -27.87 60.61
N LEU A 255 5.29 -26.99 60.91
CA LEU A 255 6.71 -27.34 61.04
C LEU A 255 7.00 -28.32 62.19
N ARG A 256 6.06 -28.56 63.12
CA ARG A 256 6.21 -29.60 64.15
C ARG A 256 6.24 -31.01 63.54
N HIS A 257 5.58 -31.20 62.40
CA HIS A 257 5.47 -32.50 61.70
C HIS A 257 5.66 -32.35 60.18
N PRO A 258 6.86 -31.96 59.73
CA PRO A 258 7.09 -31.53 58.34
C PRO A 258 6.91 -32.65 57.32
N GLY A 259 7.22 -33.90 57.68
CA GLY A 259 7.04 -35.06 56.80
C GLY A 259 5.58 -35.35 56.45
N PHE A 260 4.65 -35.14 57.39
CA PHE A 260 3.22 -35.34 57.15
C PHE A 260 2.61 -34.21 56.32
N TRP A 261 3.03 -32.96 56.58
CA TRP A 261 2.49 -31.76 55.95
C TRP A 261 3.26 -31.29 54.72
N LYS A 262 4.03 -32.17 54.06
CA LYS A 262 4.95 -31.78 52.99
C LYS A 262 4.28 -31.00 51.86
N SER A 263 3.15 -31.51 51.34
CA SER A 263 2.38 -30.83 50.28
C SER A 263 1.84 -29.48 50.72
N GLN A 264 1.32 -29.39 51.95
CA GLN A 264 0.74 -28.16 52.51
C GLN A 264 1.85 -27.13 52.79
N LEU A 265 3.00 -27.56 53.28
CA LEU A 265 4.18 -26.71 53.48
C LEU A 265 4.71 -26.16 52.16
N THR A 266 4.78 -26.96 51.09
CA THR A 266 5.14 -26.46 49.74
C THR A 266 4.14 -25.41 49.25
N GLN A 267 2.83 -25.66 49.40
CA GLN A 267 1.79 -24.69 49.03
C GLN A 267 1.84 -23.41 49.88
N LEU A 268 2.01 -23.54 51.20
CA LEU A 268 2.15 -22.38 52.10
C LEU A 268 3.43 -21.59 51.82
N THR A 269 4.51 -22.24 51.38
CA THR A 269 5.76 -21.55 50.99
C THR A 269 5.50 -20.62 49.79
N LEU A 270 4.72 -21.07 48.80
CA LEU A 270 4.30 -20.21 47.69
C LEU A 270 3.33 -19.10 48.14
N GLN A 271 2.46 -19.37 49.13
CA GLN A 271 1.61 -18.35 49.74
C GLN A 271 2.42 -17.31 50.51
N LEU A 272 3.42 -17.74 51.29
CA LEU A 272 4.32 -16.85 52.03
C LEU A 272 5.02 -15.88 51.09
N LEU A 273 5.49 -16.36 49.93
CA LEU A 273 6.07 -15.52 48.89
C LEU A 273 5.09 -14.44 48.39
N CYS A 274 3.84 -14.84 48.13
CA CYS A 274 2.77 -13.91 47.74
C CYS A 274 2.45 -12.88 48.83
N ILE A 275 2.46 -13.32 50.10
CA ILE A 275 2.21 -12.46 51.26
C ILE A 275 3.38 -11.50 51.48
N CYS A 276 4.62 -11.92 51.24
CA CYS A 276 5.80 -11.05 51.32
C CYS A 276 5.66 -9.84 50.40
N GLU A 277 5.16 -10.03 49.17
CA GLU A 277 4.92 -8.93 48.23
C GLU A 277 3.89 -7.92 48.75
N VAL A 278 2.73 -8.41 49.20
CA VAL A 278 1.66 -7.55 49.72
C VAL A 278 2.10 -6.85 51.00
N SER A 279 2.77 -7.57 51.91
CA SER A 279 3.32 -7.00 53.12
C SER A 279 4.35 -5.92 52.82
N LEU A 280 5.28 -6.18 51.90
CA LEU A 280 6.29 -5.18 51.54
C LEU A 280 5.66 -3.89 51.00
N LYS A 281 4.61 -4.00 50.18
CA LYS A 281 3.90 -2.83 49.62
C LYS A 281 3.10 -2.04 50.68
N ILE A 282 2.56 -2.70 51.70
CA ILE A 282 1.67 -2.07 52.69
C ILE A 282 2.41 -1.69 53.97
N THR A 283 3.25 -2.58 54.51
CA THR A 283 3.93 -2.45 55.80
C THR A 283 5.40 -2.06 55.66
N GLY A 284 6.03 -2.37 54.52
CA GLY A 284 7.48 -2.20 54.32
C GLY A 284 8.34 -3.27 55.01
N GLU A 285 7.73 -4.27 55.65
CA GLU A 285 8.41 -5.27 56.48
C GLU A 285 7.99 -6.70 56.05
N CYS A 286 8.95 -7.59 55.87
CA CYS A 286 8.66 -9.01 55.58
C CYS A 286 9.70 -9.99 56.15
N SER A 287 10.60 -9.52 57.01
CA SER A 287 11.70 -10.31 57.58
C SER A 287 11.25 -11.60 58.27
N SER A 288 10.17 -11.56 59.07
CA SER A 288 9.63 -12.74 59.75
C SER A 288 9.18 -13.82 58.75
N LEU A 289 8.52 -13.42 57.67
CA LEU A 289 8.06 -14.33 56.62
C LEU A 289 9.24 -14.92 55.82
N ILE A 290 10.27 -14.12 55.54
CA ILE A 290 11.49 -14.59 54.88
C ILE A 290 12.21 -15.62 55.73
N HIS A 291 12.28 -15.41 57.06
CA HIS A 291 12.87 -16.39 57.97
C HIS A 291 12.08 -17.72 57.98
N LEU A 292 10.75 -17.68 57.83
CA LEU A 292 9.94 -18.90 57.66
C LEU A 292 10.26 -19.62 56.35
N LEU A 293 10.42 -18.88 55.26
CA LEU A 293 10.87 -19.43 53.98
C LEU A 293 12.25 -20.08 54.11
N GLU A 294 13.21 -19.43 54.76
CA GLU A 294 14.56 -19.97 54.95
C GLU A 294 14.59 -21.26 55.78
N ARG A 295 13.70 -21.37 56.76
CA ARG A 295 13.60 -22.56 57.61
C ARG A 295 13.01 -23.76 56.87
N SER A 296 12.15 -23.55 55.87
CA SER A 296 11.53 -24.65 55.13
C SER A 296 12.39 -25.21 54.02
N VAL A 297 13.40 -24.47 53.57
CA VAL A 297 14.36 -24.94 52.57
C VAL A 297 15.02 -26.26 53.00
N GLU A 298 15.56 -26.34 54.23
CA GLU A 298 16.23 -27.55 54.74
C GLU A 298 15.24 -28.71 55.00
N LEU A 299 13.99 -28.38 55.32
CA LEU A 299 12.97 -29.36 55.71
C LEU A 299 12.28 -30.01 54.50
N LEU A 300 12.06 -29.25 53.43
CA LEU A 300 11.40 -29.75 52.22
C LEU A 300 12.38 -30.41 51.25
N GLY A 301 13.67 -30.02 51.27
CA GLY A 301 14.69 -30.58 50.38
C GLY A 301 14.32 -30.39 48.90
N GLU A 302 14.28 -31.48 48.15
CA GLU A 302 13.96 -31.47 46.71
C GLU A 302 12.53 -31.00 46.36
N ASP A 303 11.59 -31.06 47.30
CA ASP A 303 10.20 -30.61 47.08
C ASP A 303 9.99 -29.11 47.29
N PHE A 304 11.06 -28.37 47.63
CA PHE A 304 11.01 -26.92 47.69
C PHE A 304 10.88 -26.33 46.27
N PRO A 305 9.97 -25.38 46.01
CA PRO A 305 9.72 -24.86 44.65
C PRO A 305 10.76 -23.80 44.24
N VAL A 306 12.02 -24.24 44.10
CA VAL A 306 13.21 -23.37 43.93
C VAL A 306 13.04 -22.37 42.79
N GLU A 307 12.67 -22.83 41.57
CA GLU A 307 12.53 -21.96 40.39
C GLU A 307 11.53 -20.81 40.62
N LEU A 308 10.34 -21.10 41.16
CA LEU A 308 9.31 -20.09 41.41
C LEU A 308 9.73 -19.12 42.52
N VAL A 309 10.40 -19.63 43.56
CA VAL A 309 10.87 -18.81 44.67
C VAL A 309 12.00 -17.89 44.21
N ILE A 310 12.92 -18.35 43.35
CA ILE A 310 13.97 -17.51 42.78
C ILE A 310 13.39 -16.35 41.96
N ILE A 311 12.40 -16.60 41.10
CA ILE A 311 11.72 -15.54 40.34
C ILE A 311 11.04 -14.55 41.30
N GLY A 312 10.38 -15.06 42.34
CA GLY A 312 9.78 -14.22 43.37
C GLY A 312 10.80 -13.38 44.14
N ILE A 313 11.95 -13.95 44.50
CA ILE A 313 13.05 -13.25 45.15
C ILE A 313 13.55 -12.12 44.25
N ALA A 314 13.76 -12.38 42.95
CA ALA A 314 14.20 -11.35 42.01
C ALA A 314 13.20 -10.18 41.96
N LEU A 315 11.90 -10.47 41.92
CA LEU A 315 10.84 -9.45 41.92
C LEU A 315 10.77 -8.66 43.24
N LEU A 316 10.92 -9.34 44.38
CA LEU A 316 10.90 -8.70 45.69
C LEU A 316 12.13 -7.81 45.90
N LEU A 317 13.34 -8.27 45.53
CA LEU A 317 14.56 -7.49 45.68
C LEU A 317 14.50 -6.15 44.93
N LEU A 318 13.83 -6.08 43.77
CA LEU A 318 13.64 -4.83 43.02
C LEU A 318 12.76 -3.82 43.75
N GLN A 319 11.90 -4.26 44.67
CA GLN A 319 10.94 -3.42 45.40
C GLN A 319 11.35 -3.20 46.87
N MET A 320 12.24 -4.03 47.41
CA MET A 320 12.58 -4.04 48.84
C MET A 320 13.45 -2.84 49.26
N PRO A 321 13.13 -2.18 50.39
CA PRO A 321 14.02 -1.24 51.04
C PRO A 321 15.36 -1.88 51.42
N ALA A 322 16.45 -1.11 51.38
CA ALA A 322 17.81 -1.61 51.65
C ALA A 322 17.94 -2.33 53.02
N SER A 323 17.19 -1.88 54.04
CA SER A 323 17.17 -2.49 55.38
C SER A 323 16.64 -3.93 55.39
N GLN A 324 15.80 -4.31 54.43
CA GLN A 324 15.14 -5.61 54.38
C GLN A 324 15.83 -6.59 53.41
N GLN A 325 16.75 -6.12 52.55
CA GLN A 325 17.34 -6.95 51.49
C GLN A 325 18.20 -8.11 52.01
N LYS A 326 18.89 -7.92 53.15
CA LYS A 326 19.85 -8.90 53.69
C LYS A 326 19.23 -10.28 53.96
N PRO A 327 18.09 -10.42 54.68
CA PRO A 327 17.40 -11.70 54.83
C PRO A 327 17.12 -12.42 53.50
N LEU A 328 16.66 -11.69 52.49
CA LEU A 328 16.29 -12.28 51.21
C LEU A 328 17.52 -12.70 50.38
N LEU A 329 18.63 -11.96 50.50
CA LEU A 329 19.91 -12.35 49.90
C LEU A 329 20.48 -13.62 50.55
N ASN A 330 20.37 -13.77 51.87
CA ASN A 330 20.76 -15.00 52.56
C ASN A 330 19.93 -16.19 52.09
N LEU A 331 18.61 -16.02 51.94
CA LEU A 331 17.73 -17.04 51.38
C LEU A 331 18.16 -17.44 49.97
N ALA A 332 18.45 -16.46 49.10
CA ALA A 332 18.92 -16.72 47.74
C ALA A 332 20.25 -17.51 47.73
N LEU A 333 21.20 -17.13 48.59
CA LEU A 333 22.49 -17.81 48.69
C LEU A 333 22.32 -19.25 49.16
N LYS A 334 21.44 -19.47 50.14
CA LYS A 334 21.10 -20.80 50.66
C LYS A 334 20.50 -21.68 49.56
N LEU A 335 19.52 -21.16 48.81
CA LEU A 335 18.89 -21.88 47.69
C LEU A 335 19.89 -22.29 46.60
N LEU A 336 20.85 -21.41 46.28
CA LEU A 336 21.89 -21.71 45.28
C LEU A 336 23.02 -22.60 45.82
N SER A 337 23.22 -22.67 47.14
CA SER A 337 24.20 -23.57 47.75
C SER A 337 23.71 -25.02 47.87
N LEU A 338 22.39 -25.24 47.96
CA LEU A 338 21.79 -26.57 48.04
C LEU A 338 21.92 -27.37 46.74
N THR A 339 22.21 -26.69 45.64
CA THR A 339 22.42 -27.32 44.34
C THR A 339 23.85 -27.75 44.10
N GLU A 340 24.74 -27.74 45.12
CA GLU A 340 26.13 -28.19 44.99
C GLU A 340 26.22 -29.70 44.62
N GLY A 341 26.24 -29.96 43.31
CA GLY A 341 26.22 -31.30 42.69
C GLY A 341 25.27 -31.40 41.49
N GLN A 342 24.25 -30.53 41.43
CA GLN A 342 23.29 -30.38 40.34
C GLN A 342 23.51 -29.03 39.60
N LYS A 343 22.96 -28.90 38.39
CA LYS A 343 23.11 -27.67 37.59
C LYS A 343 22.28 -26.54 38.21
N ILE A 344 22.76 -25.30 38.09
CA ILE A 344 22.09 -24.11 38.64
C ILE A 344 20.74 -23.92 37.92
N PRO A 345 19.63 -23.63 38.65
CA PRO A 345 18.32 -23.36 38.07
C PRO A 345 18.36 -22.23 37.04
N LYS A 346 17.64 -22.34 35.92
CA LYS A 346 17.67 -21.30 34.85
C LYS A 346 17.19 -19.95 35.36
N ALA A 347 16.18 -19.93 36.24
CA ALA A 347 15.67 -18.67 36.80
C ALA A 347 16.70 -17.90 37.64
N SER A 348 17.79 -18.53 38.06
CA SER A 348 18.82 -17.90 38.91
C SER A 348 19.43 -16.66 38.25
N LEU A 349 19.54 -16.64 36.92
CA LEU A 349 20.04 -15.47 36.19
C LEU A 349 19.14 -14.24 36.31
N LEU A 350 17.84 -14.40 36.63
CA LEU A 350 16.93 -13.28 36.88
C LEU A 350 17.32 -12.49 38.15
N LEU A 351 18.06 -13.11 39.09
CA LEU A 351 18.60 -12.41 40.26
C LEU A 351 19.68 -11.40 39.89
N LEU A 352 20.30 -11.52 38.71
CA LEU A 352 21.43 -10.67 38.34
C LEU A 352 21.08 -9.18 38.35
N VAL A 353 19.88 -8.82 37.87
CA VAL A 353 19.44 -7.42 37.82
C VAL A 353 19.39 -6.77 39.22
N PRO A 354 18.61 -7.30 40.19
CA PRO A 354 18.59 -6.73 41.53
C PRO A 354 19.96 -6.80 42.22
N LEU A 355 20.75 -7.85 41.99
CA LEU A 355 22.10 -7.95 42.55
C LEU A 355 23.01 -6.82 42.04
N LEU A 356 23.02 -6.57 40.73
CA LEU A 356 23.80 -5.47 40.14
C LEU A 356 23.30 -4.10 40.60
N GLN A 357 22.00 -3.93 40.85
CA GLN A 357 21.44 -2.71 41.44
C GLN A 357 21.98 -2.48 42.87
N ILE A 358 22.02 -3.53 43.69
CA ILE A 358 22.59 -3.48 45.05
C ILE A 358 24.08 -3.12 45.00
N LEU A 359 24.84 -3.72 44.08
CA LEU A 359 26.26 -3.40 43.90
C LEU A 359 26.52 -1.99 43.37
N SER A 360 25.55 -1.42 42.65
CA SER A 360 25.64 -0.06 42.11
C SER A 360 25.22 1.01 43.13
N SER A 361 24.61 0.62 44.25
CA SER A 361 24.18 1.54 45.32
C SER A 361 25.36 2.04 46.15
N THR A 362 25.24 3.24 46.72
CA THR A 362 26.32 3.86 47.49
C THR A 362 26.56 3.12 48.80
N ALA A 363 27.82 2.89 49.17
CA ALA A 363 28.24 2.23 50.41
C ALA A 363 27.72 2.92 51.70
N LEU A 364 27.20 4.14 51.61
CA LEU A 364 26.60 4.86 52.74
C LEU A 364 25.39 4.11 53.32
N GLU A 365 24.61 3.41 52.49
CA GLU A 365 23.46 2.62 52.92
C GLU A 365 23.87 1.42 53.80
N ASP A 366 25.09 0.89 53.62
CA ASP A 366 25.64 -0.17 54.47
C ASP A 366 26.19 0.35 55.80
N CYS A 367 26.69 1.58 55.81
CA CYS A 367 27.28 2.19 57.01
C CYS A 367 26.24 2.46 58.12
N LEU A 368 24.95 2.55 57.78
CA LEU A 368 23.88 2.74 58.76
C LEU A 368 23.56 1.45 59.55
N ALA A 369 24.01 0.29 59.08
CA ALA A 369 23.71 -1.03 59.66
C ALA A 369 24.84 -1.58 60.55
N MET A 370 25.69 -0.71 61.15
CA MET A 370 26.89 -1.06 61.92
C MET A 370 26.66 -1.84 63.24
N GLY A 371 25.50 -2.50 63.42
CA GLY A 371 25.16 -3.27 64.62
C GLY A 371 25.03 -4.80 64.44
N GLU A 372 25.11 -5.34 63.23
CA GLU A 372 24.86 -6.78 63.00
C GLU A 372 26.12 -7.54 62.55
N GLU A 373 26.55 -8.52 63.36
CA GLU A 373 27.58 -9.50 62.98
C GLU A 373 27.14 -10.28 61.72
N GLY A 374 27.91 -10.21 60.63
CA GLY A 374 27.65 -10.94 59.38
C GLY A 374 28.10 -10.20 58.11
N PRO A 375 28.04 -10.85 56.93
CA PRO A 375 28.36 -10.22 55.66
C PRO A 375 27.38 -9.08 55.34
N SER A 376 27.92 -7.99 54.80
CA SER A 376 27.12 -6.85 54.31
C SER A 376 26.24 -7.27 53.12
N ARG A 377 25.16 -6.52 52.83
CA ARG A 377 24.31 -6.80 51.66
C ARG A 377 25.11 -6.78 50.34
N GLN A 378 26.10 -5.88 50.22
CA GLN A 378 26.97 -5.80 49.05
C GLN A 378 27.89 -7.01 48.93
N GLN A 379 28.45 -7.51 50.04
CA GLN A 379 29.24 -8.75 50.04
C GLN A 379 28.40 -9.97 49.67
N LEU A 380 27.18 -10.08 50.20
CA LEU A 380 26.23 -11.14 49.81
C LEU A 380 25.88 -11.05 48.32
N ALA A 381 25.61 -9.83 47.83
CA ALA A 381 25.32 -9.62 46.42
C ALA A 381 26.50 -10.00 45.51
N LEU A 382 27.73 -9.64 45.90
CA LEU A 382 28.96 -10.05 45.20
C LEU A 382 29.08 -11.58 45.17
N SER A 383 28.92 -12.22 46.32
CA SER A 383 29.03 -13.69 46.45
C SER A 383 28.02 -14.40 45.53
N LEU A 384 26.78 -13.90 45.47
CA LEU A 384 25.74 -14.43 44.60
C LEU A 384 26.09 -14.22 43.12
N VAL A 385 26.59 -13.04 42.73
CA VAL A 385 27.03 -12.79 41.35
C VAL A 385 28.17 -13.73 40.96
N GLU A 386 29.12 -14.00 41.85
CA GLU A 386 30.20 -14.96 41.61
C GLU A 386 29.68 -16.39 41.43
N VAL A 387 28.66 -16.80 42.19
CA VAL A 387 27.99 -18.10 42.02
C VAL A 387 27.32 -18.19 40.65
N LEU A 388 26.58 -17.15 40.25
CA LEU A 388 25.88 -17.09 38.95
C LEU A 388 26.84 -17.08 37.74
N GLN A 389 28.09 -16.64 37.91
CA GLN A 389 29.09 -16.64 36.85
C GLN A 389 29.70 -18.01 36.57
N LYS A 390 29.57 -18.98 37.47
CA LYS A 390 30.10 -20.34 37.26
C LYS A 390 29.19 -21.09 36.26
N GLU A 391 29.60 -21.12 34.99
CA GLU A 391 28.85 -21.58 33.80
C GLU A 391 28.35 -23.05 33.84
N ARG A 392 27.33 -23.38 34.66
CA ARG A 392 26.65 -24.69 34.59
C ARG A 392 25.14 -24.54 34.80
N HIS A 393 24.41 -24.21 33.75
CA HIS A 393 22.93 -24.16 33.74
C HIS A 393 22.38 -25.46 33.12
N GLY A 394 21.31 -26.00 33.68
CA GLY A 394 20.74 -27.28 33.27
C GLY A 394 19.45 -27.18 32.48
N ASP A 395 19.34 -28.03 31.46
CA ASP A 395 18.11 -28.24 30.67
C ASP A 395 17.14 -29.25 31.32
N ASP A 396 17.44 -29.74 32.54
CA ASP A 396 16.59 -30.73 33.18
C ASP A 396 15.31 -30.04 33.69
N SER A 397 14.27 -30.07 32.86
CA SER A 397 12.92 -29.59 33.15
C SER A 397 12.33 -30.42 34.29
N HIS A 398 12.66 -30.07 35.54
CA HIS A 398 11.96 -30.60 36.69
C HIS A 398 10.50 -30.15 36.59
N THR A 399 9.62 -31.08 36.24
CA THR A 399 8.17 -30.87 36.30
C THR A 399 7.81 -30.52 37.74
N ILE A 400 7.56 -29.23 38.00
CA ILE A 400 7.14 -28.75 39.31
C ILE A 400 5.90 -29.56 39.72
N SER A 401 6.03 -30.33 40.80
CA SER A 401 4.98 -31.21 41.31
C SER A 401 3.83 -30.45 41.97
N CYS A 402 4.03 -29.17 42.32
CA CYS A 402 3.09 -28.38 43.10
C CYS A 402 2.66 -27.07 42.41
N ARG A 403 1.38 -26.98 42.02
CA ARG A 403 0.71 -25.74 41.56
C ARG A 403 -0.15 -25.20 42.69
N LEU A 404 -0.06 -23.89 42.95
CA LEU A 404 -0.92 -23.21 43.91
C LEU A 404 -2.30 -22.93 43.28
N ALA A 405 -3.33 -23.66 43.71
CA ALA A 405 -4.68 -23.54 43.13
C ALA A 405 -5.37 -22.21 43.49
N PHE A 406 -5.19 -21.72 44.73
CA PHE A 406 -5.89 -20.54 45.26
C PHE A 406 -4.90 -19.51 45.83
N PRO A 407 -4.14 -18.81 44.97
CA PRO A 407 -3.15 -17.85 45.45
C PRO A 407 -3.81 -16.64 46.12
N VAL A 408 -3.21 -16.15 47.22
CA VAL A 408 -3.70 -14.98 47.96
C VAL A 408 -3.45 -13.68 47.17
N SER A 409 -2.30 -13.57 46.51
CA SER A 409 -1.94 -12.45 45.63
C SER A 409 -1.92 -12.88 44.17
N SER A 410 -2.15 -11.93 43.26
CA SER A 410 -2.01 -12.13 41.81
C SER A 410 -0.56 -12.38 41.37
N MET A 411 0.43 -12.08 42.21
CA MET A 411 1.86 -12.26 41.92
C MET A 411 2.21 -13.70 41.54
N TYR A 412 1.59 -14.71 42.18
CA TYR A 412 1.82 -16.11 41.83
C TYR A 412 1.57 -16.38 40.35
N GLY A 413 0.48 -15.83 39.79
CA GLY A 413 0.15 -16.01 38.39
C GLY A 413 1.24 -15.45 37.49
N SER A 414 1.72 -14.23 37.77
CA SER A 414 2.81 -13.61 37.02
C SER A 414 4.15 -14.35 37.17
N ILE A 415 4.50 -14.84 38.37
CA ILE A 415 5.70 -15.67 38.60
C ILE A 415 5.61 -16.97 37.79
N PHE A 416 4.48 -17.67 37.88
CA PHE A 416 4.30 -18.95 37.21
C PHE A 416 4.36 -18.79 35.68
N THR A 417 3.71 -17.76 35.14
CA THR A 417 3.78 -17.47 33.70
C THR A 417 5.18 -17.05 33.27
N ALA A 418 5.91 -16.24 34.06
CA ALA A 418 7.29 -15.89 33.76
C ALA A 418 8.21 -17.13 33.73
N TRP A 419 8.00 -18.08 34.64
CA TRP A 419 8.70 -19.37 34.62
C TRP A 419 8.39 -20.18 33.35
N ARG A 420 7.11 -20.29 32.98
CA ARG A 420 6.68 -21.02 31.76
C ARG A 420 7.24 -20.40 30.48
N ILE A 421 7.39 -19.09 30.45
CA ILE A 421 8.01 -18.37 29.33
C ILE A 421 9.52 -18.64 29.33
N LEU A 422 10.18 -18.56 30.49
CA LEU A 422 11.61 -18.86 30.62
C LEU A 422 11.96 -20.29 30.16
N ASP A 423 11.09 -21.26 30.48
CA ASP A 423 11.22 -22.67 30.07
C ASP A 423 11.24 -22.84 28.53
N VAL A 424 10.57 -21.95 27.80
CA VAL A 424 10.48 -21.97 26.32
C VAL A 424 11.50 -21.06 25.65
N ILE A 425 11.95 -19.99 26.31
CA ILE A 425 12.86 -18.98 25.77
C ILE A 425 14.27 -19.52 25.44
N GLY A 426 14.58 -20.78 25.73
CA GLY A 426 15.82 -21.43 25.26
C GLY A 426 15.89 -21.65 23.73
N GLU A 427 14.76 -21.63 23.01
CA GLU A 427 14.73 -21.79 21.55
C GLU A 427 14.81 -20.44 20.82
N GLU A 428 15.73 -20.33 19.86
CA GLU A 428 16.02 -19.07 19.13
C GLU A 428 14.77 -18.48 18.45
N SER A 429 13.90 -19.31 17.87
CA SER A 429 12.66 -18.87 17.25
C SER A 429 11.62 -18.34 18.26
N ALA A 430 11.52 -18.97 19.44
CA ALA A 430 10.58 -18.54 20.47
C ALA A 430 11.00 -17.19 21.07
N THR A 431 12.31 -16.98 21.22
CA THR A 431 12.88 -15.71 21.67
C THR A 431 12.61 -14.59 20.69
N SER A 432 12.87 -14.79 19.39
CA SER A 432 12.59 -13.76 18.38
C SER A 432 11.09 -13.44 18.29
N ASP A 433 10.22 -14.46 18.44
CA ASP A 433 8.75 -14.27 18.50
C ASP A 433 8.33 -13.42 19.68
N TRP A 434 8.78 -13.76 20.88
CA TRP A 434 8.45 -13.01 22.09
C TRP A 434 9.00 -11.58 21.99
N LEU A 435 10.25 -11.38 21.56
CA LEU A 435 10.84 -10.04 21.39
C LEU A 435 10.07 -9.19 20.38
N ALA A 436 9.69 -9.74 19.22
CA ALA A 436 8.92 -9.00 18.21
C ALA A 436 7.54 -8.60 18.73
N THR A 437 6.90 -9.48 19.52
CA THR A 437 5.60 -9.17 20.14
C THR A 437 5.71 -8.09 21.21
N VAL A 438 6.72 -8.17 22.09
CA VAL A 438 7.01 -7.13 23.09
C VAL A 438 7.30 -5.81 22.40
N GLU A 439 8.17 -5.79 21.37
CA GLU A 439 8.53 -4.59 20.60
C GLU A 439 7.28 -3.85 20.10
N SER A 440 6.36 -4.59 19.48
CA SER A 440 5.14 -4.02 18.92
C SER A 440 4.26 -3.34 19.98
N LEU A 441 4.35 -3.76 21.24
CA LEU A 441 3.50 -3.28 22.32
C LEU A 441 4.05 -2.11 23.12
N LEU A 442 5.37 -1.89 23.07
CA LEU A 442 6.03 -0.87 23.89
C LEU A 442 5.50 0.55 23.61
N SER A 443 5.00 0.82 22.39
CA SER A 443 4.38 2.11 22.06
C SER A 443 3.02 2.34 22.73
N ALA A 444 2.35 1.28 23.18
CA ALA A 444 1.02 1.34 23.82
C ALA A 444 1.10 1.29 25.36
N THR A 445 2.28 1.03 25.94
CA THR A 445 2.49 0.90 27.39
C THR A 445 3.31 2.05 27.95
N THR A 446 2.98 2.48 29.17
CA THR A 446 3.67 3.58 29.88
C THR A 446 4.47 3.10 31.09
N VAL A 447 4.13 1.92 31.61
CA VAL A 447 4.80 1.30 32.76
C VAL A 447 5.12 -0.13 32.35
N ILE A 448 6.38 -0.51 32.54
CA ILE A 448 6.83 -1.84 32.18
C ILE A 448 6.73 -2.76 33.40
N PRO A 449 6.03 -3.91 33.28
CA PRO A 449 5.94 -4.86 34.37
C PRO A 449 7.33 -5.41 34.74
N PRO A 450 7.68 -5.51 36.04
CA PRO A 450 9.02 -5.92 36.48
C PRO A 450 9.43 -7.30 35.96
N HIS A 451 8.50 -8.23 35.79
CA HIS A 451 8.79 -9.57 35.27
C HIS A 451 9.16 -9.55 33.77
N VAL A 452 8.57 -8.67 32.95
CA VAL A 452 8.96 -8.50 31.54
C VAL A 452 10.37 -7.92 31.46
N PHE A 453 10.67 -6.95 32.31
CA PHE A 453 12.00 -6.36 32.42
C PHE A 453 13.07 -7.40 32.81
N LEU A 454 12.78 -8.24 33.82
CA LEU A 454 13.68 -9.31 34.24
C LEU A 454 13.93 -10.33 33.11
N LEU A 455 12.89 -10.75 32.39
CA LEU A 455 13.02 -11.66 31.24
C LEU A 455 13.86 -11.04 30.10
N LEU A 456 13.70 -9.75 29.82
CA LEU A 456 14.52 -9.06 28.81
C LEU A 456 15.98 -8.94 29.26
N ALA A 457 16.22 -8.64 30.54
CA ALA A 457 17.57 -8.55 31.08
C ALA A 457 18.26 -9.92 31.11
N TYR A 458 17.51 -10.99 31.39
CA TYR A 458 17.96 -12.37 31.25
C TYR A 458 18.44 -12.65 29.82
N LEU A 459 17.61 -12.35 28.82
CA LEU A 459 17.97 -12.48 27.40
C LEU A 459 19.22 -11.68 27.03
N LEU A 460 19.33 -10.44 27.50
CA LEU A 460 20.48 -9.57 27.24
C LEU A 460 21.79 -10.16 27.79
N VAL A 461 21.72 -10.87 28.91
CA VAL A 461 22.89 -11.46 29.56
C VAL A 461 23.25 -12.80 28.93
N GLU A 462 22.26 -13.62 28.60
CA GLU A 462 22.48 -14.97 28.07
C GLU A 462 22.82 -14.98 26.58
N ASP A 463 22.17 -14.15 25.76
CA ASP A 463 22.32 -14.19 24.31
C ASP A 463 23.71 -13.71 23.86
N VAL A 464 24.41 -14.53 23.07
CA VAL A 464 25.75 -14.23 22.50
C VAL A 464 25.69 -14.16 20.96
N GLY A 465 24.51 -14.21 20.36
CA GLY A 465 24.27 -14.52 18.95
C GLY A 465 23.51 -13.46 18.17
N GLN A 466 22.69 -13.91 17.20
CA GLN A 466 22.03 -13.05 16.20
C GLN A 466 20.92 -12.17 16.79
N ASN A 467 20.28 -12.56 17.89
CA ASN A 467 19.17 -11.81 18.48
C ASN A 467 19.63 -10.60 19.30
N LEU A 468 20.92 -10.48 19.66
CA LEU A 468 21.42 -9.38 20.51
C LEU A 468 21.04 -8.00 19.96
N GLN A 469 21.06 -7.80 18.65
CA GLN A 469 20.67 -6.52 18.05
C GLN A 469 19.17 -6.22 18.25
N GLN A 470 18.30 -7.23 18.13
CA GLN A 470 16.88 -7.10 18.41
C GLN A 470 16.65 -6.83 19.90
N ILE A 471 17.34 -7.56 20.80
CA ILE A 471 17.25 -7.36 22.25
C ILE A 471 17.64 -5.94 22.64
N LEU A 472 18.75 -5.42 22.11
CA LEU A 472 19.22 -4.05 22.39
C LEU A 472 18.27 -2.98 21.84
N ARG A 473 17.65 -3.24 20.69
CA ARG A 473 16.61 -2.37 20.12
C ARG A 473 15.36 -2.34 21.00
N VAL A 474 14.85 -3.51 21.40
CA VAL A 474 13.72 -3.63 22.34
C VAL A 474 14.05 -2.95 23.67
N THR A 475 15.27 -3.13 24.18
CA THR A 475 15.76 -2.47 25.40
C THR A 475 15.74 -0.95 25.27
N THR A 476 16.15 -0.41 24.12
CA THR A 476 16.12 1.03 23.84
C THR A 476 14.69 1.56 23.80
N GLN A 477 13.76 0.84 23.17
CA GLN A 477 12.36 1.24 23.12
C GLN A 477 11.67 1.10 24.48
N LEU A 478 12.04 0.09 25.28
CA LEU A 478 11.56 -0.10 26.64
C LEU A 478 11.97 1.09 27.51
N ALA A 479 13.24 1.53 27.39
CA ALA A 479 13.70 2.74 28.05
C ALA A 479 12.92 3.99 27.63
N GLN A 480 12.51 4.10 26.36
CA GLN A 480 11.67 5.21 25.88
C GLN A 480 10.25 5.15 26.45
N ALA A 481 9.67 3.96 26.57
CA ALA A 481 8.34 3.77 27.15
C ALA A 481 8.32 4.01 28.67
N ASP A 482 9.32 3.47 29.40
CA ASP A 482 9.47 3.60 30.84
C ASP A 482 10.92 3.92 31.22
N SER A 483 11.20 5.23 31.30
CA SER A 483 12.52 5.73 31.65
C SER A 483 12.98 5.38 33.08
N SER A 484 12.07 4.90 33.94
CA SER A 484 12.40 4.50 35.32
C SER A 484 13.24 3.21 35.37
N GLN A 485 13.24 2.40 34.31
CA GLN A 485 14.01 1.16 34.23
C GLN A 485 15.47 1.38 33.80
N VAL A 486 15.81 2.54 33.25
CA VAL A 486 17.17 2.83 32.74
C VAL A 486 18.27 2.67 33.79
N PRO A 487 18.12 3.14 35.05
CA PRO A 487 19.12 2.92 36.09
C PRO A 487 19.41 1.43 36.35
N ASN A 488 18.43 0.55 36.11
CA ASN A 488 18.59 -0.89 36.27
C ASN A 488 19.27 -1.54 35.05
N LEU A 489 19.10 -0.95 33.85
CA LEU A 489 19.71 -1.45 32.60
C LEU A 489 21.21 -1.17 32.50
N ILE A 490 21.67 -0.01 32.96
CA ILE A 490 23.08 0.40 32.80
C ILE A 490 24.03 -0.62 33.45
N PRO A 491 23.83 -1.07 34.71
CA PRO A 491 24.66 -2.12 35.30
C PRO A 491 24.64 -3.43 34.52
N VAL A 492 23.49 -3.83 33.97
CA VAL A 492 23.35 -5.07 33.18
C VAL A 492 24.16 -5.00 31.88
N LEU A 493 24.08 -3.87 31.17
CA LEU A 493 24.91 -3.65 29.96
C LEU A 493 26.39 -3.62 30.30
N MET A 494 26.77 -2.98 31.41
CA MET A 494 28.15 -2.97 31.88
C MET A 494 28.66 -4.37 32.25
N PHE A 495 27.80 -5.18 32.87
CA PHE A 495 28.10 -6.57 33.17
C PHE A 495 28.31 -7.39 31.89
N LYS A 496 27.46 -7.22 30.87
CA LYS A 496 27.62 -7.87 29.57
C LYS A 496 28.89 -7.42 28.85
N LEU A 497 29.25 -6.14 28.90
CA LEU A 497 30.52 -5.62 28.37
C LEU A 497 31.77 -6.19 29.07
N GLY A 498 31.63 -6.66 30.31
CA GLY A 498 32.70 -7.33 31.05
C GLY A 498 32.96 -8.77 30.59
N ARG A 499 32.11 -9.35 29.74
CA ARG A 499 32.24 -10.71 29.21
C ARG A 499 32.89 -10.72 27.82
N PRO A 500 33.53 -11.84 27.41
CA PRO A 500 34.07 -11.98 26.07
C PRO A 500 32.95 -11.98 25.03
N LEU A 501 33.02 -11.05 24.07
CA LEU A 501 32.06 -10.87 22.97
C LEU A 501 32.82 -10.72 21.65
N ASP A 502 32.12 -10.89 20.52
CA ASP A 502 32.67 -10.49 19.23
C ASP A 502 32.73 -8.94 19.11
N PRO A 503 33.60 -8.39 18.24
CA PRO A 503 33.77 -6.94 18.09
C PRO A 503 32.49 -6.18 17.69
N VAL A 504 31.61 -6.82 16.90
CA VAL A 504 30.36 -6.18 16.43
C VAL A 504 29.37 -6.06 17.60
N SER A 505 29.26 -7.09 18.43
CA SER A 505 28.46 -7.07 19.65
C SER A 505 28.93 -6.02 20.65
N TYR A 506 30.25 -5.87 20.87
CA TYR A 506 30.78 -4.77 21.67
C TYR A 506 30.32 -3.41 21.13
N ASN A 507 30.37 -3.21 19.81
CA ASN A 507 29.94 -1.98 19.19
C ASN A 507 28.45 -1.71 19.42
N HIS A 508 27.57 -2.69 19.15
CA HIS A 508 26.13 -2.55 19.35
C HIS A 508 25.77 -2.19 20.80
N ILE A 509 26.39 -2.84 21.79
CA ILE A 509 26.13 -2.55 23.21
C ILE A 509 26.60 -1.14 23.56
N LEU A 510 27.81 -0.76 23.13
CA LEU A 510 28.36 0.58 23.41
C LEU A 510 27.49 1.69 22.82
N TYR A 511 27.02 1.54 21.58
CA TYR A 511 26.13 2.51 20.92
C TYR A 511 24.70 2.49 21.44
N THR A 512 24.32 1.50 22.25
CA THR A 512 23.05 1.49 22.98
C THR A 512 23.09 2.39 24.22
N LEU A 513 24.26 2.57 24.87
CA LEU A 513 24.34 3.42 26.07
C LEU A 513 23.83 4.86 25.86
N PRO A 514 24.20 5.58 24.77
CA PRO A 514 23.65 6.90 24.48
C PRO A 514 22.13 6.93 24.27
N THR A 515 21.55 5.87 23.70
CA THR A 515 20.10 5.82 23.40
C THR A 515 19.26 5.70 24.67
N LEU A 516 19.84 5.23 25.77
CA LEU A 516 19.23 5.21 27.11
C LEU A 516 19.16 6.59 27.77
N GLY A 517 19.74 7.63 27.15
CA GLY A 517 19.67 9.03 27.59
C GLY A 517 18.29 9.68 27.43
N VAL A 518 17.20 8.94 27.61
CA VAL A 518 15.81 9.41 27.41
C VAL A 518 15.35 10.42 28.47
N HIS A 519 15.86 10.33 29.69
CA HIS A 519 15.48 11.21 30.79
C HIS A 519 16.69 11.87 31.47
N LYS A 520 16.49 13.10 31.95
CA LYS A 520 17.54 13.95 32.54
C LYS A 520 18.32 13.33 33.70
N VAL A 521 17.67 12.45 34.47
CA VAL A 521 18.24 11.82 35.67
C VAL A 521 19.26 10.74 35.30
N CYS A 522 19.03 10.03 34.19
CA CYS A 522 19.87 8.91 33.78
C CYS A 522 21.19 9.36 33.14
N VAL A 523 21.24 10.59 32.62
CA VAL A 523 22.40 11.14 31.90
C VAL A 523 23.67 11.12 32.73
N GLY A 524 23.61 11.44 34.03
CA GLY A 524 24.80 11.45 34.89
C GLY A 524 25.47 10.07 35.00
N GLN A 525 24.67 9.00 35.09
CA GLN A 525 25.19 7.63 35.14
C GLN A 525 25.79 7.22 33.80
N ILE A 526 25.10 7.48 32.69
CA ILE A 526 25.57 7.16 31.34
C ILE A 526 26.87 7.92 31.03
N LEU A 527 26.92 9.22 31.37
CA LEU A 527 28.10 10.06 31.17
C LEU A 527 29.31 9.48 31.91
N ARG A 528 29.13 9.05 33.17
CA ARG A 528 30.21 8.45 33.98
C ARG A 528 30.76 7.19 33.35
N VAL A 529 29.89 6.33 32.81
CA VAL A 529 30.30 5.13 32.06
C VAL A 529 31.12 5.49 30.82
N ILE A 530 30.61 6.40 29.99
CA ILE A 530 31.27 6.82 28.75
C ILE A 530 32.63 7.48 29.04
N GLN A 531 32.71 8.33 30.07
CA GLN A 531 33.95 8.96 30.50
C GLN A 531 34.98 7.94 31.00
N LEU A 532 34.54 6.89 31.71
CA LEU A 532 35.42 5.81 32.18
C LEU A 532 36.13 5.14 31.00
N LEU A 533 35.40 4.85 29.91
CA LEU A 533 35.96 4.32 28.66
C LEU A 533 37.00 5.28 28.06
N GLY A 534 36.77 6.59 28.15
CA GLY A 534 37.65 7.64 27.63
C GLY A 534 39.01 7.75 28.33
N THR A 535 39.16 7.17 29.51
CA THR A 535 40.47 7.09 30.20
C THR A 535 41.47 6.22 29.44
N THR A 536 40.98 5.26 28.66
CA THR A 536 41.81 4.37 27.84
C THR A 536 42.13 5.04 26.49
N PRO A 537 43.42 5.26 26.14
CA PRO A 537 43.80 5.99 24.94
C PRO A 537 43.23 5.41 23.64
N ARG A 538 43.12 4.07 23.58
CA ARG A 538 42.61 3.35 22.41
C ARG A 538 41.11 3.52 22.15
N LEU A 539 40.35 3.89 23.18
CA LEU A 539 38.89 4.04 23.07
C LEU A 539 38.46 5.49 22.90
N ARG A 540 39.38 6.47 22.93
CA ARG A 540 39.04 7.90 22.89
C ARG A 540 38.21 8.30 21.67
N ALA A 541 38.50 7.73 20.50
CA ALA A 541 37.72 7.99 19.29
C ALA A 541 36.25 7.51 19.45
N VAL A 542 36.07 6.29 19.98
CA VAL A 542 34.75 5.72 20.29
C VAL A 542 34.05 6.55 21.37
N THR A 543 34.72 6.89 22.47
CA THR A 543 34.17 7.74 23.53
C THR A 543 33.68 9.08 22.99
N LEU A 544 34.42 9.73 22.11
CA LEU A 544 34.00 10.98 21.50
C LEU A 544 32.72 10.83 20.68
N ARG A 545 32.63 9.75 19.89
CA ARG A 545 31.41 9.43 19.13
C ARG A 545 30.23 9.10 20.05
N LEU A 546 30.44 8.35 21.13
CA LEU A 546 29.41 8.05 22.12
C LEU A 546 28.91 9.31 22.86
N LEU A 547 29.81 10.22 23.25
CA LEU A 547 29.44 11.52 23.82
C LEU A 547 28.63 12.36 22.82
N THR A 548 28.97 12.29 21.54
CA THR A 548 28.23 12.98 20.47
C THR A 548 26.82 12.40 20.36
N SER A 549 26.67 11.08 20.27
CA SER A 549 25.37 10.42 20.23
C SER A 549 24.52 10.68 21.49
N LEU A 550 25.15 10.82 22.66
CA LEU A 550 24.44 11.15 23.90
C LEU A 550 23.99 12.61 23.90
N TRP A 551 24.82 13.52 23.41
CA TRP A 551 24.47 14.93 23.22
C TRP A 551 23.28 15.10 22.27
N GLU A 552 23.22 14.33 21.16
CA GLU A 552 22.08 14.35 20.23
C GLU A 552 20.74 14.05 20.93
N LYS A 553 20.76 13.23 21.99
CA LYS A 553 19.59 12.95 22.82
C LYS A 553 19.38 14.00 23.92
N GLN A 554 20.46 14.49 24.52
CA GLN A 554 20.44 15.35 25.71
C GLN A 554 21.45 16.49 25.58
N ASP A 555 20.98 17.67 25.18
CA ASP A 555 21.83 18.83 24.89
C ASP A 555 22.73 19.28 26.07
N ARG A 556 22.32 19.01 27.31
CA ARG A 556 23.08 19.26 28.55
C ARG A 556 24.49 18.67 28.57
N VAL A 557 24.79 17.68 27.72
CA VAL A 557 26.09 17.02 27.62
C VAL A 557 27.09 17.82 26.79
N TYR A 558 26.62 18.83 26.04
CA TYR A 558 27.46 19.64 25.16
C TYR A 558 28.74 20.20 25.80
N PRO A 559 28.73 20.79 27.02
CA PRO A 559 29.94 21.33 27.62
C PRO A 559 31.03 20.27 27.82
N GLU A 560 30.63 19.04 28.17
CA GLU A 560 31.57 17.94 28.39
C GLU A 560 32.08 17.37 27.07
N LEU A 561 31.22 17.32 26.04
CA LEU A 561 31.63 16.98 24.67
C LEU A 561 32.66 17.99 24.13
N GLN A 562 32.38 19.29 24.26
CA GLN A 562 33.27 20.37 23.84
C GLN A 562 34.62 20.30 24.56
N ARG A 563 34.60 20.07 25.89
CA ARG A 563 35.81 19.88 26.69
C ARG A 563 36.63 18.69 26.20
N PHE A 564 36.00 17.55 25.93
CA PHE A 564 36.68 16.34 25.46
C PHE A 564 37.29 16.52 24.05
N MET A 565 36.63 17.28 23.18
CA MET A 565 37.17 17.67 21.87
C MET A 565 38.37 18.62 21.98
N ALA A 566 38.35 19.58 22.89
CA ALA A 566 39.45 20.54 23.05
C ALA A 566 40.72 19.89 23.65
N VAL A 567 40.56 19.02 24.65
CA VAL A 567 41.67 18.25 25.26
C VAL A 567 42.32 17.30 24.24
N SER A 568 41.63 17.01 23.14
CA SER A 568 42.10 16.09 22.12
C SER A 568 43.22 16.64 21.22
N ASP A 569 43.54 17.94 21.28
CA ASP A 569 44.50 18.58 20.37
C ASP A 569 45.96 18.49 20.83
N ALA A 570 46.22 17.98 22.04
CA ALA A 570 47.59 17.74 22.51
C ALA A 570 48.20 16.48 21.83
N PRO A 571 49.33 16.61 21.09
CA PRO A 571 50.02 15.46 20.51
C PRO A 571 50.64 14.61 21.62
N SER A 572 49.95 13.54 22.01
CA SER A 572 50.51 12.56 22.93
C SER A 572 51.61 11.76 22.20
N LEU A 573 52.86 11.95 22.61
CA LEU A 573 54.08 11.34 22.04
C LEU A 573 54.09 9.79 22.03
N SER A 574 53.11 9.11 22.62
CA SER A 574 53.12 7.67 22.87
C SER A 574 52.08 6.85 22.09
N VAL A 575 51.40 7.42 21.09
CA VAL A 575 50.27 6.74 20.41
C VAL A 575 50.55 6.62 18.91
N GLY A 576 50.36 5.42 18.35
CA GLY A 576 50.61 5.12 16.93
C GLY A 576 49.77 5.97 15.98
N LYS A 577 50.29 6.21 14.76
CA LYS A 577 49.65 7.07 13.75
C LYS A 577 48.20 6.70 13.44
N GLU A 578 47.88 5.41 13.36
CA GLU A 578 46.51 4.91 13.09
C GLU A 578 45.48 5.40 14.12
N LEU A 579 45.82 5.35 15.40
CA LEU A 579 44.95 5.82 16.48
C LEU A 579 44.74 7.35 16.48
N GLN A 580 45.75 8.10 16.05
CA GLN A 580 45.59 9.55 15.85
C GLN A 580 44.63 9.84 14.69
N TRP A 581 44.65 9.03 13.63
CA TRP A 581 43.72 9.17 12.51
C TRP A 581 42.27 8.87 12.88
N GLU A 582 42.01 7.76 13.56
CA GLU A 582 40.66 7.43 14.04
C GLU A 582 40.09 8.54 14.91
N LYS A 583 40.93 9.11 15.79
CA LYS A 583 40.57 10.23 16.66
C LYS A 583 40.23 11.49 15.86
N LEU A 584 41.02 11.82 14.83
CA LEU A 584 40.77 12.99 13.98
C LEU A 584 39.49 12.84 13.16
N ILE A 585 39.23 11.64 12.60
CA ILE A 585 37.97 11.34 11.89
C ILE A 585 36.79 11.45 12.84
N ALA A 586 36.90 10.91 14.06
CA ALA A 586 35.86 11.02 15.07
C ALA A 586 35.56 12.48 15.44
N LYS A 587 36.60 13.31 15.63
CA LYS A 587 36.46 14.75 15.89
C LYS A 587 35.74 15.46 14.74
N ALA A 588 36.16 15.23 13.50
CA ALA A 588 35.54 15.83 12.33
C ALA A 588 34.06 15.39 12.16
N ALA A 589 33.75 14.11 12.38
CA ALA A 589 32.39 13.60 12.35
C ALA A 589 31.52 14.22 13.45
N SER A 590 32.07 14.41 14.65
CA SER A 590 31.36 15.07 15.75
C SER A 590 31.07 16.54 15.47
N ILE A 591 32.03 17.29 14.91
CA ILE A 591 31.83 18.67 14.46
C ILE A 591 30.69 18.73 13.43
N ARG A 592 30.70 17.85 12.42
CA ARG A 592 29.64 17.75 11.42
C ARG A 592 28.26 17.56 12.06
N ASP A 593 28.14 16.59 12.96
CA ASP A 593 26.87 16.25 13.59
C ASP A 593 26.36 17.39 14.48
N ILE A 594 27.26 18.09 15.19
CA ILE A 594 26.93 19.29 15.97
C ILE A 594 26.30 20.36 15.09
N CYS A 595 26.97 20.69 13.97
CA CYS A 595 26.48 21.67 13.00
C CYS A 595 25.14 21.25 12.37
N LYS A 596 24.90 19.96 12.15
CA LYS A 596 23.68 19.45 11.50
C LYS A 596 22.47 19.39 12.44
N GLN A 597 22.65 18.97 13.68
CA GLN A 597 21.53 18.74 14.61
C GLN A 597 21.09 20.01 15.34
N ARG A 598 22.03 20.89 15.71
CA ARG A 598 21.75 22.14 16.47
C ARG A 598 22.53 23.33 15.91
N PRO A 599 22.31 23.73 14.65
CA PRO A 599 23.07 24.79 13.99
C PRO A 599 23.03 26.12 14.75
N TYR A 600 21.84 26.54 15.24
CA TYR A 600 21.66 27.85 15.89
C TYR A 600 22.26 27.95 17.30
N GLN A 601 22.37 26.85 18.04
CA GLN A 601 22.81 26.87 19.43
C GLN A 601 24.33 26.74 19.55
N HIS A 602 24.90 25.75 18.85
CA HIS A 602 26.31 25.36 19.02
C HIS A 602 27.12 25.46 17.73
N GLY A 603 26.48 25.73 16.59
CA GLY A 603 27.12 25.72 15.29
C GLY A 603 28.18 26.80 15.10
N ALA A 604 27.94 28.02 15.61
CA ALA A 604 28.89 29.12 15.49
C ALA A 604 30.22 28.84 16.23
N ASP A 605 30.14 28.20 17.40
CA ASP A 605 31.32 27.80 18.20
C ASP A 605 32.23 26.82 17.45
N MET A 606 31.67 26.06 16.51
CA MET A 606 32.42 25.07 15.74
C MET A 606 33.24 25.68 14.59
N LEU A 607 33.02 26.94 14.18
CA LEU A 607 33.72 27.54 13.04
C LEU A 607 35.25 27.56 13.20
N ALA A 608 35.74 27.82 14.42
CA ALA A 608 37.17 27.79 14.71
C ALA A 608 37.74 26.37 14.52
N ALA A 609 37.02 25.34 14.99
CA ALA A 609 37.41 23.95 14.85
C ALA A 609 37.35 23.47 13.39
N ILE A 610 36.33 23.91 12.62
CA ILE A 610 36.22 23.62 11.18
C ILE A 610 37.44 24.19 10.44
N SER A 611 37.78 25.46 10.69
CA SER A 611 38.93 26.12 10.07
C SER A 611 40.24 25.41 10.42
N GLN A 612 40.41 25.01 11.69
CA GLN A 612 41.58 24.26 12.13
C GLN A 612 41.73 22.93 11.39
N VAL A 613 40.69 22.10 11.35
CA VAL A 613 40.74 20.79 10.68
C VAL A 613 41.05 20.94 9.19
N LEU A 614 40.46 21.94 8.51
CA LEU A 614 40.75 22.24 7.11
C LEU A 614 42.21 22.65 6.88
N ASN A 615 42.80 23.38 7.82
CA ASN A 615 44.21 23.79 7.73
C ASN A 615 45.18 22.62 7.98
N GLU A 616 44.80 21.67 8.85
CA GLU A 616 45.64 20.50 9.19
C GLU A 616 45.52 19.36 8.17
N CYS A 617 44.39 19.23 7.47
CA CYS A 617 44.06 18.10 6.59
C CYS A 617 44.29 18.38 5.10
N THR A 618 45.55 18.57 4.69
CA THR A 618 45.91 18.94 3.31
C THR A 618 46.33 17.75 2.42
N LYS A 619 46.65 16.59 3.00
CA LYS A 619 47.15 15.43 2.26
C LYS A 619 46.02 14.59 1.62
N PRO A 620 46.33 13.70 0.65
CA PRO A 620 45.33 12.88 -0.03
C PRO A 620 44.59 11.91 0.90
N ASP A 621 45.32 11.29 1.83
CA ASP A 621 44.80 10.39 2.87
C ASP A 621 43.96 11.11 3.93
N GLN A 622 44.06 12.44 4.01
CA GLN A 622 43.34 13.30 4.95
C GLN A 622 42.04 13.90 4.38
N ALA A 623 41.56 13.43 3.23
CA ALA A 623 40.37 14.00 2.60
C ALA A 623 39.09 13.80 3.44
N THR A 624 38.96 12.67 4.15
CA THR A 624 37.73 12.32 4.89
C THR A 624 37.43 13.29 6.04
N PRO A 625 38.36 13.60 6.97
CA PRO A 625 38.13 14.62 8.00
C PRO A 625 37.76 16.00 7.42
N ALA A 626 38.47 16.45 6.37
CA ALA A 626 38.20 17.73 5.72
C ALA A 626 36.80 17.77 5.07
N ALA A 627 36.37 16.67 4.44
CA ALA A 627 35.03 16.55 3.88
C ALA A 627 33.94 16.59 4.98
N LEU A 628 34.15 15.91 6.11
CA LEU A 628 33.19 15.90 7.22
C LEU A 628 32.96 17.31 7.79
N VAL A 629 34.02 18.09 8.02
CA VAL A 629 33.86 19.47 8.51
C VAL A 629 33.24 20.41 7.46
N LEU A 630 33.47 20.18 6.15
CA LEU A 630 32.76 20.87 5.08
C LEU A 630 31.27 20.53 5.04
N GLN A 631 30.88 19.28 5.33
CA GLN A 631 29.47 18.93 5.52
C GLN A 631 28.85 19.65 6.72
N GLY A 632 29.64 19.87 7.79
CA GLY A 632 29.23 20.74 8.90
C GLY A 632 28.98 22.16 8.44
N LEU A 633 29.92 22.74 7.67
CA LEU A 633 29.79 24.07 7.07
C LEU A 633 28.56 24.18 6.15
N HIS A 634 28.29 23.15 5.34
CA HIS A 634 27.07 23.05 4.54
C HIS A 634 25.82 23.16 5.40
N ALA A 635 25.73 22.39 6.49
CA ALA A 635 24.58 22.46 7.39
C ALA A 635 24.42 23.85 8.03
N LEU A 636 25.52 24.53 8.38
CA LEU A 636 25.48 25.89 8.91
C LEU A 636 24.99 26.92 7.90
N CYS A 637 25.44 26.81 6.64
CA CYS A 637 24.96 27.66 5.53
C CYS A 637 23.47 27.40 5.26
N GLN A 638 23.04 26.14 5.21
CA GLN A 638 21.65 25.76 4.98
C GLN A 638 20.71 26.27 6.07
N ALA A 639 21.17 26.30 7.33
CA ALA A 639 20.44 26.86 8.45
C ALA A 639 20.55 28.39 8.56
N GLU A 640 21.24 29.06 7.63
CA GLU A 640 21.47 30.51 7.60
C GLU A 640 22.24 31.07 8.82
N VAL A 641 22.92 30.21 9.58
CA VAL A 641 23.78 30.64 10.70
C VAL A 641 25.01 31.39 10.20
N VAL A 642 25.48 31.03 9.00
CA VAL A 642 26.64 31.63 8.35
C VAL A 642 26.32 31.93 6.90
N CYS A 643 26.71 33.12 6.42
CA CYS A 643 26.50 33.52 5.03
C CYS A 643 27.43 32.73 4.09
N ILE A 644 26.87 32.01 3.12
CA ILE A 644 27.62 31.19 2.16
C ILE A 644 28.62 32.00 1.34
N ARG A 645 28.26 33.21 0.89
CA ARG A 645 29.15 34.10 0.10
C ARG A 645 30.38 34.53 0.92
N SER A 646 30.15 35.06 2.12
CA SER A 646 31.23 35.52 3.00
C SER A 646 32.16 34.37 3.40
N THR A 647 31.56 33.20 3.67
CA THR A 647 32.29 31.98 4.02
C THR A 647 33.14 31.49 2.84
N TRP A 648 32.58 31.46 1.63
CA TRP A 648 33.34 31.09 0.43
C TRP A 648 34.47 32.08 0.16
N ASN A 649 34.24 33.39 0.29
CA ASN A 649 35.30 34.38 0.12
C ASN A 649 36.46 34.16 1.10
N ALA A 650 36.18 33.73 2.33
CA ALA A 650 37.21 33.41 3.32
C ALA A 650 37.98 32.11 3.02
N LEU A 651 37.31 31.09 2.47
CA LEU A 651 37.89 29.75 2.26
C LEU A 651 38.40 29.50 0.83
N SER A 652 37.89 30.23 -0.15
CA SER A 652 38.20 30.13 -1.59
C SER A 652 39.69 30.13 -1.89
N PRO A 653 40.55 30.97 -1.27
CA PRO A 653 41.98 30.98 -1.57
C PRO A 653 42.68 29.63 -1.34
N LYS A 654 42.10 28.75 -0.51
CA LYS A 654 42.63 27.42 -0.23
C LYS A 654 41.87 26.33 -0.97
N LEU A 655 40.54 26.42 -0.98
CA LEU A 655 39.67 25.35 -1.50
C LEU A 655 39.47 25.38 -3.02
N SER A 656 39.64 26.54 -3.66
CA SER A 656 39.48 26.65 -5.13
C SER A 656 40.52 25.86 -5.93
N CYS A 657 41.69 25.59 -5.35
CA CYS A 657 42.76 24.81 -5.97
C CYS A 657 42.81 23.35 -5.49
N ASP A 658 41.87 22.90 -4.64
CA ASP A 658 41.87 21.52 -4.15
C ASP A 658 41.46 20.57 -5.29
N MET A 659 42.21 19.48 -5.49
CA MET A 659 41.94 18.52 -6.57
C MET A 659 41.42 17.17 -6.04
N ARG A 660 41.26 17.04 -4.71
CA ARG A 660 40.83 15.78 -4.08
C ARG A 660 39.35 15.52 -4.37
N PRO A 661 38.98 14.35 -4.94
CA PRO A 661 37.62 14.07 -5.38
C PRO A 661 36.56 14.22 -4.27
N LEU A 662 36.87 13.76 -3.05
CA LEU A 662 35.93 13.83 -1.93
C LEU A 662 35.64 15.29 -1.51
N ILE A 663 36.65 16.17 -1.58
CA ILE A 663 36.49 17.59 -1.26
C ILE A 663 35.68 18.29 -2.33
N LEU A 664 36.01 18.06 -3.61
CA LEU A 664 35.26 18.65 -4.73
C LEU A 664 33.80 18.19 -4.76
N LYS A 665 33.53 16.92 -4.44
CA LYS A 665 32.16 16.42 -4.23
C LYS A 665 31.44 17.24 -3.16
N THR A 666 32.06 17.41 -2.00
CA THR A 666 31.43 18.11 -0.85
C THR A 666 31.25 19.61 -1.11
N LEU A 667 32.17 20.22 -1.88
CA LEU A 667 32.05 21.61 -2.33
C LEU A 667 30.90 21.79 -3.33
N SER A 668 30.75 20.87 -4.29
CA SER A 668 29.59 20.88 -5.17
C SER A 668 28.30 20.79 -4.37
N GLU A 669 28.21 19.89 -3.38
CA GLU A 669 27.06 19.80 -2.46
C GLU A 669 26.84 21.12 -1.70
N LEU A 670 27.89 21.77 -1.18
CA LEU A 670 27.78 23.09 -0.53
C LEU A 670 27.16 24.14 -1.47
N PHE A 671 27.55 24.13 -2.75
CA PHE A 671 27.06 25.07 -3.74
C PHE A 671 25.64 24.80 -4.23
N SER A 672 25.06 23.62 -3.98
CA SER A 672 23.65 23.38 -4.31
C SER A 672 22.68 24.22 -3.45
N LEU A 673 23.17 24.83 -2.35
CA LEU A 673 22.39 25.73 -1.49
C LEU A 673 22.25 27.16 -2.04
N VAL A 674 23.11 27.56 -3.00
CA VAL A 674 23.16 28.94 -3.51
C VAL A 674 21.83 29.43 -4.11
N PRO A 675 21.05 28.63 -4.86
CA PRO A 675 19.74 29.05 -5.38
C PRO A 675 18.73 29.31 -4.25
N SER A 676 18.74 28.46 -3.21
CA SER A 676 17.81 28.56 -2.08
C SER A 676 18.11 29.72 -1.13
N LEU A 677 19.36 30.19 -1.07
CA LEU A 677 19.83 31.24 -0.16
C LEU A 677 19.95 32.62 -0.87
N THR A 678 19.13 32.85 -1.89
CA THR A 678 19.25 34.01 -2.78
C THR A 678 19.00 35.33 -2.06
N VAL A 679 19.89 36.31 -2.29
CA VAL A 679 19.77 37.68 -1.78
C VAL A 679 19.81 38.62 -2.98
N ASN A 680 18.78 39.48 -3.13
CA ASN A 680 18.62 40.41 -4.26
C ASN A 680 19.67 41.54 -4.26
N THR A 681 20.92 41.20 -4.55
CA THR A 681 22.06 42.12 -4.61
C THR A 681 22.94 41.76 -5.80
N VAL A 682 23.52 42.77 -6.43
CA VAL A 682 24.40 42.58 -7.60
C VAL A 682 25.60 41.70 -7.24
N GLU A 683 26.13 41.81 -6.01
CA GLU A 683 27.26 40.98 -5.60
C GLU A 683 26.88 39.49 -5.42
N TYR A 684 25.64 39.20 -5.02
CA TYR A 684 25.19 37.81 -4.91
C TYR A 684 24.93 37.18 -6.28
N GLU A 685 24.38 37.94 -7.22
CA GLU A 685 24.22 37.47 -8.61
C GLU A 685 25.59 37.19 -9.26
N ASN A 686 26.58 38.05 -9.05
CA ASN A 686 27.95 37.80 -9.51
C ASN A 686 28.54 36.53 -8.88
N PHE A 687 28.29 36.30 -7.58
CA PHE A 687 28.70 35.08 -6.89
C PHE A 687 27.99 33.84 -7.45
N LYS A 688 26.69 33.93 -7.76
CA LYS A 688 25.91 32.85 -8.37
C LYS A 688 26.48 32.45 -9.73
N VAL A 689 26.85 33.41 -10.57
CA VAL A 689 27.50 33.16 -11.88
C VAL A 689 28.86 32.46 -11.72
N GLN A 690 29.67 32.87 -10.73
CA GLN A 690 30.93 32.20 -10.42
C GLN A 690 30.71 30.73 -10.00
N VAL A 691 29.72 30.48 -9.15
CA VAL A 691 29.37 29.13 -8.70
C VAL A 691 28.86 28.25 -9.84
N LEU A 692 28.00 28.78 -10.71
CA LEU A 692 27.53 28.06 -11.90
C LEU A 692 28.71 27.66 -12.80
N SER A 693 29.64 28.58 -13.06
CA SER A 693 30.84 28.32 -13.86
C SER A 693 31.71 27.22 -13.23
N PHE A 694 31.83 27.23 -11.91
CA PHE A 694 32.56 26.22 -11.14
C PHE A 694 31.89 24.83 -11.25
N LEU A 695 30.57 24.75 -11.05
CA LEU A 695 29.82 23.50 -11.15
C LEU A 695 29.87 22.91 -12.56
N TRP A 696 29.69 23.73 -13.60
CA TRP A 696 29.80 23.27 -14.99
C TRP A 696 31.21 22.76 -15.32
N THR A 697 32.26 23.40 -14.80
CA THR A 697 33.63 22.87 -14.94
C THR A 697 33.77 21.50 -14.29
N HIS A 698 33.14 21.29 -13.13
CA HIS A 698 33.16 20.01 -12.43
C HIS A 698 32.37 18.90 -13.13
N THR A 699 31.36 19.22 -13.95
CA THR A 699 30.67 18.21 -14.77
C THR A 699 31.61 17.49 -15.75
N GLN A 700 32.72 18.13 -16.15
CA GLN A 700 33.73 17.60 -17.06
C GLN A 700 34.88 16.87 -16.35
N ASN A 701 34.80 16.68 -15.03
CA ASN A 701 35.87 16.05 -14.26
C ASN A 701 35.99 14.55 -14.59
N LYS A 702 37.23 14.03 -14.65
CA LYS A 702 37.50 12.61 -14.89
C LYS A 702 36.97 11.69 -13.79
N ASN A 703 36.83 12.20 -12.55
CA ASN A 703 36.30 11.40 -11.46
C ASN A 703 34.76 11.42 -11.46
N PRO A 704 34.09 10.26 -11.59
CA PRO A 704 32.63 10.21 -11.71
C PRO A 704 31.91 10.71 -10.45
N THR A 705 32.51 10.59 -9.26
CA THR A 705 31.88 11.09 -8.02
C THR A 705 31.76 12.61 -8.00
N VAL A 706 32.73 13.32 -8.58
CA VAL A 706 32.74 14.79 -8.66
C VAL A 706 31.77 15.26 -9.73
N ALA A 707 31.81 14.66 -10.91
CA ALA A 707 30.91 15.00 -12.02
C ALA A 707 29.45 14.73 -11.64
N SER A 708 29.15 13.60 -10.98
CA SER A 708 27.81 13.29 -10.50
C SER A 708 27.33 14.30 -9.45
N ALA A 709 28.17 14.69 -8.49
CA ALA A 709 27.79 15.70 -7.51
C ALA A 709 27.54 17.06 -8.17
N ALA A 710 28.33 17.44 -9.18
CA ALA A 710 28.13 18.68 -9.90
C ALA A 710 26.77 18.73 -10.64
N TYR A 711 26.39 17.66 -11.35
CA TYR A 711 25.06 17.60 -12.00
C TYR A 711 23.92 17.63 -10.98
N LYS A 712 24.05 16.94 -9.84
CA LYS A 712 23.07 17.02 -8.75
C LYS A 712 22.96 18.42 -8.17
N SER A 713 24.07 19.14 -8.04
CA SER A 713 24.02 20.53 -7.58
C SER A 713 23.35 21.44 -8.60
N LEU A 714 23.66 21.26 -9.90
CA LEU A 714 23.02 22.00 -10.99
C LEU A 714 21.50 21.76 -11.06
N SER A 715 20.99 20.61 -10.62
CA SER A 715 19.55 20.32 -10.63
C SER A 715 18.74 21.21 -9.68
N HIS A 716 19.40 21.88 -8.71
CA HIS A 716 18.75 22.81 -7.79
C HIS A 716 18.63 24.23 -8.37
N PHE A 717 19.35 24.54 -9.45
CA PHE A 717 19.28 25.83 -10.13
C PHE A 717 18.09 25.86 -11.09
N SER A 718 17.54 27.05 -11.31
CA SER A 718 16.43 27.22 -12.23
C SER A 718 16.91 27.26 -13.68
N ALA A 719 16.11 26.73 -14.61
CA ALA A 719 16.45 26.64 -16.03
C ALA A 719 16.86 28.01 -16.63
N GLY A 720 16.24 29.10 -16.15
CA GLY A 720 16.53 30.47 -16.58
C GLY A 720 17.84 31.07 -16.06
N GLU A 721 18.48 30.46 -15.06
CA GLU A 721 19.79 30.92 -14.54
C GLU A 721 20.98 30.40 -15.38
N HIS A 722 20.75 29.40 -16.22
CA HIS A 722 21.77 28.85 -17.10
C HIS A 722 21.81 29.64 -18.42
N THR A 723 23.00 30.07 -18.84
CA THR A 723 23.21 30.73 -20.14
C THR A 723 24.03 29.84 -21.05
N ILE A 724 23.98 30.09 -22.36
CA ILE A 724 24.80 29.37 -23.35
C ILE A 724 26.29 29.36 -22.98
N LEU A 725 26.79 30.43 -22.36
CA LEU A 725 28.19 30.58 -21.95
C LEU A 725 28.58 29.60 -20.82
N HIS A 726 27.63 29.15 -20.00
CA HIS A 726 27.91 28.18 -18.95
C HIS A 726 28.12 26.76 -19.48
N LEU A 727 27.59 26.43 -20.67
CA LEU A 727 27.71 25.09 -21.23
C LEU A 727 29.17 24.77 -21.63
N PRO A 728 29.60 23.48 -21.56
CA PRO A 728 30.88 23.03 -22.08
C PRO A 728 31.08 23.44 -23.54
N GLU A 729 32.29 23.87 -23.88
CA GLU A 729 32.62 24.45 -25.18
C GLU A 729 32.28 23.53 -26.37
N LYS A 730 32.42 22.22 -26.19
CA LYS A 730 32.10 21.18 -27.20
C LYS A 730 30.62 21.11 -27.61
N ILE A 731 29.71 21.66 -26.82
CA ILE A 731 28.26 21.55 -27.06
C ILE A 731 27.56 22.89 -27.27
N ARG A 732 28.28 24.01 -27.17
CA ARG A 732 27.71 25.34 -27.43
C ARG A 732 27.24 25.44 -28.89
N PRO A 733 26.05 26.02 -29.15
CA PRO A 733 25.61 26.30 -30.50
C PRO A 733 26.55 27.31 -31.18
N GLU A 734 26.71 27.21 -32.49
CA GLU A 734 27.45 28.20 -33.29
C GLU A 734 26.71 29.54 -33.20
N MET A 735 27.31 30.53 -32.52
CA MET A 735 26.72 31.86 -32.48
C MET A 735 26.91 32.55 -33.83
N PRO A 736 25.87 33.23 -34.37
CA PRO A 736 26.04 34.03 -35.57
C PRO A 736 27.14 35.07 -35.34
N VAL A 737 28.04 35.21 -36.32
CA VAL A 737 29.12 36.20 -36.28
C VAL A 737 28.48 37.59 -36.15
N PRO A 738 28.92 38.45 -35.21
CA PRO A 738 28.24 39.70 -34.85
C PRO A 738 28.35 40.83 -35.91
N GLY A 739 28.34 40.49 -37.20
CA GLY A 739 28.55 41.45 -38.30
C GLY A 739 27.31 41.88 -39.09
N GLU A 740 26.11 41.30 -38.88
CA GLU A 740 24.96 41.53 -39.78
C GLU A 740 23.60 41.77 -39.08
N LEU A 741 23.56 42.16 -37.80
CA LEU A 741 22.30 42.51 -37.13
C LEU A 741 22.37 43.93 -36.55
N ASP A 742 21.38 44.74 -36.93
CA ASP A 742 21.18 46.12 -36.46
C ASP A 742 21.22 46.18 -34.91
N GLU A 743 21.89 47.20 -34.37
CA GLU A 743 22.37 47.33 -32.97
C GLU A 743 21.30 47.41 -31.85
N GLU A 744 20.07 46.91 -32.01
CA GLU A 744 19.01 47.02 -30.98
C GLU A 744 18.35 45.72 -30.49
N GLU A 745 18.71 44.54 -31.00
CA GLU A 745 18.21 43.27 -30.44
C GLU A 745 19.20 42.64 -29.45
N SER A 746 18.86 42.68 -28.16
CA SER A 746 19.60 41.99 -27.10
C SER A 746 19.76 40.50 -27.45
N VAL A 747 20.99 40.03 -27.65
CA VAL A 747 21.30 38.63 -27.97
C VAL A 747 20.68 37.71 -26.92
N ASP A 748 19.70 36.89 -27.31
CA ASP A 748 19.06 35.92 -26.42
C ASP A 748 20.08 34.84 -26.02
N LEU A 749 20.48 34.84 -24.75
CA LEU A 749 21.43 33.88 -24.18
C LEU A 749 20.75 32.63 -23.60
N SER A 750 19.44 32.46 -23.82
CA SER A 750 18.69 31.28 -23.40
C SER A 750 19.20 30.01 -24.07
N ILE A 751 19.21 28.90 -23.33
CA ILE A 751 19.74 27.62 -23.83
C ILE A 751 18.64 26.89 -24.63
N PRO A 752 18.84 26.58 -25.92
CA PRO A 752 17.91 25.73 -26.66
C PRO A 752 17.82 24.34 -26.03
N GLY A 753 16.62 23.77 -25.92
CA GLY A 753 16.40 22.50 -25.22
C GLY A 753 17.23 21.32 -25.79
N ALA A 754 17.48 21.34 -27.10
CA ALA A 754 18.33 20.35 -27.77
C ALA A 754 19.80 20.37 -27.34
N CYS A 755 20.31 21.50 -26.83
CA CYS A 755 21.69 21.60 -26.34
C CYS A 755 21.91 20.75 -25.09
N PHE A 756 20.91 20.66 -24.20
CA PHE A 756 20.99 19.79 -23.02
C PHE A 756 21.15 18.32 -23.41
N LEU A 757 20.49 17.85 -24.47
CA LEU A 757 20.64 16.48 -24.94
C LEU A 757 22.04 16.17 -25.49
N ARG A 758 22.78 17.18 -25.99
CA ARG A 758 24.17 16.97 -26.42
C ARG A 758 25.10 16.59 -25.26
N LEU A 759 24.72 16.88 -24.00
CA LEU A 759 25.46 16.42 -22.81
C LEU A 759 25.60 14.90 -22.74
N LEU A 760 24.64 14.15 -23.31
CA LEU A 760 24.70 12.69 -23.36
C LEU A 760 25.95 12.17 -24.09
N THR A 761 26.43 12.90 -25.11
CA THR A 761 27.57 12.47 -25.94
C THR A 761 28.93 12.68 -25.26
N ILE A 762 29.00 13.59 -24.28
CA ILE A 762 30.26 13.93 -23.59
C ILE A 762 30.31 13.40 -22.14
N THR A 763 29.19 12.87 -21.63
CA THR A 763 29.10 12.39 -20.24
C THR A 763 29.39 10.90 -20.15
N ALA A 764 30.26 10.50 -19.22
CA ALA A 764 30.61 9.09 -19.01
C ALA A 764 29.40 8.26 -18.48
N PRO A 765 29.28 6.96 -18.84
CA PRO A 765 28.14 6.12 -18.44
C PRO A 765 27.86 6.08 -16.93
N SER A 766 28.90 6.09 -16.09
CA SER A 766 28.77 6.08 -14.63
C SER A 766 28.19 7.36 -14.02
N VAL A 767 28.13 8.45 -14.79
CA VAL A 767 27.63 9.78 -14.36
C VAL A 767 26.21 10.03 -14.86
N LEU A 768 25.74 9.25 -15.84
CA LEU A 768 24.41 9.38 -16.44
C LEU A 768 23.24 9.42 -15.43
N PRO A 769 23.24 8.66 -14.30
CA PRO A 769 22.17 8.79 -13.31
C PRO A 769 22.05 10.18 -12.68
N ALA A 770 23.16 10.90 -12.53
CA ALA A 770 23.12 12.28 -12.02
C ALA A 770 22.67 13.27 -13.10
N LEU A 771 23.01 13.03 -14.36
CA LEU A 771 22.49 13.80 -15.49
C LEU A 771 20.98 13.60 -15.66
N GLU A 772 20.48 12.38 -15.44
CA GLU A 772 19.05 12.06 -15.39
C GLU A 772 18.31 12.86 -14.31
N GLU A 773 18.90 13.00 -13.13
CA GLU A 773 18.37 13.84 -12.03
C GLU A 773 18.29 15.32 -12.44
N PHE A 774 19.31 15.82 -13.15
CA PHE A 774 19.30 17.17 -13.74
C PHE A 774 18.18 17.34 -14.79
N PHE A 775 18.04 16.40 -15.73
CA PHE A 775 16.95 16.43 -16.70
C PHE A 775 15.56 16.35 -16.05
N THR A 776 15.41 15.55 -14.99
CA THR A 776 14.17 15.47 -14.20
C THR A 776 13.80 16.82 -13.59
N SER A 777 14.79 17.58 -13.11
CA SER A 777 14.55 18.95 -12.63
C SER A 777 14.08 19.88 -13.76
N LEU A 778 14.72 19.83 -14.93
CA LEU A 778 14.32 20.65 -16.09
C LEU A 778 12.86 20.37 -16.51
N VAL A 779 12.47 19.09 -16.63
CA VAL A 779 11.09 18.71 -16.97
C VAL A 779 10.11 19.18 -15.90
N ARG A 780 10.44 19.01 -14.61
CA ARG A 780 9.58 19.45 -13.50
C ARG A 780 9.39 20.97 -13.52
N GLN A 781 10.46 21.73 -13.71
CA GLN A 781 10.39 23.19 -13.78
C GLN A 781 9.59 23.69 -14.99
N GLU A 782 9.73 23.03 -16.14
CA GLU A 782 8.95 23.34 -17.34
C GLU A 782 7.45 23.09 -17.13
N MET A 783 7.09 21.96 -16.51
CA MET A 783 5.69 21.62 -16.20
C MET A 783 5.06 22.55 -15.17
N VAL A 784 5.80 22.93 -14.11
CA VAL A 784 5.32 23.89 -13.11
C VAL A 784 5.01 25.26 -13.74
N ASN A 785 5.81 25.68 -14.73
CA ASN A 785 5.67 26.98 -15.39
C ASN A 785 4.85 26.92 -16.69
N MET A 786 4.21 25.79 -17.02
CA MET A 786 3.52 25.59 -18.30
C MET A 786 2.27 26.50 -18.44
N PRO A 787 2.20 27.38 -19.45
CA PRO A 787 1.04 28.25 -19.67
C PRO A 787 -0.23 27.47 -20.03
N ARG A 788 -1.36 27.78 -19.38
CA ARG A 788 -2.68 27.15 -19.65
C ARG A 788 -3.13 27.27 -21.12
N GLY A 789 -2.73 28.33 -21.82
CA GLY A 789 -3.09 28.57 -23.22
C GLY A 789 -2.53 27.54 -24.22
N ILE A 790 -1.51 26.76 -23.82
CA ILE A 790 -0.92 25.71 -24.67
C ILE A 790 -1.92 24.57 -24.91
N TYR A 791 -2.71 24.18 -23.90
CA TYR A 791 -3.73 23.12 -24.03
C TYR A 791 -4.81 23.49 -25.06
N HIS A 792 -5.20 24.77 -25.14
CA HIS A 792 -6.15 25.26 -26.14
C HIS A 792 -5.53 25.43 -27.54
N SER A 793 -4.25 25.80 -27.61
CA SER A 793 -3.53 25.98 -28.88
C SER A 793 -3.27 24.65 -29.59
N ALA A 794 -3.00 23.58 -28.82
CA ALA A 794 -2.81 22.23 -29.33
C ALA A 794 -4.07 21.66 -30.02
N LEU A 795 -5.28 21.97 -29.51
CA LEU A 795 -6.55 21.42 -30.00
C LEU A 795 -7.11 22.17 -31.23
N LYS A 796 -6.68 23.42 -31.48
CA LYS A 796 -7.18 24.23 -32.58
C LYS A 796 -6.52 23.97 -33.93
N GLY A 797 -5.56 23.04 -34.02
CA GLY A 797 -4.80 22.80 -35.24
C GLY A 797 -4.18 24.11 -35.72
N GLY A 798 -3.18 24.61 -34.99
CA GLY A 798 -2.57 25.90 -35.28
C GLY A 798 -2.17 26.02 -36.75
N VAL A 799 -2.67 27.07 -37.42
CA VAL A 799 -2.14 27.54 -38.70
C VAL A 799 -0.67 27.86 -38.45
N ARG A 800 0.21 26.93 -38.79
CA ARG A 800 1.66 27.13 -38.65
C ARG A 800 2.07 28.22 -39.63
N SER A 801 2.48 29.35 -39.09
CA SER A 801 2.96 30.53 -39.83
C SER A 801 4.29 30.31 -40.56
N ASP A 802 4.86 29.10 -40.48
CA ASP A 802 6.19 28.78 -41.01
C ASP A 802 6.18 27.68 -42.09
N GLN A 803 5.04 27.46 -42.75
CA GLN A 803 5.07 26.68 -43.99
C GLN A 803 5.83 27.47 -45.06
N GLY A 804 6.94 26.89 -45.51
CA GLY A 804 7.94 27.52 -46.38
C GLY A 804 7.31 28.42 -47.42
N LYS A 805 7.68 29.71 -47.39
CA LYS A 805 7.25 30.77 -48.34
C LYS A 805 7.26 30.28 -49.80
N THR A 806 8.14 29.33 -50.13
CA THR A 806 8.27 28.64 -51.41
C THR A 806 7.03 27.83 -51.81
N VAL A 807 6.48 26.97 -50.93
CA VAL A 807 5.31 26.11 -51.22
C VAL A 807 4.04 26.97 -51.35
N ALA A 808 3.88 27.96 -50.48
CA ALA A 808 2.78 28.92 -50.52
C ALA A 808 2.84 29.84 -51.76
N GLY A 809 4.02 29.99 -52.38
CA GLY A 809 4.21 30.77 -53.61
C GLY A 809 3.78 30.06 -54.90
N ILE A 810 3.66 28.72 -54.90
CA ILE A 810 3.35 27.91 -56.10
C ILE A 810 2.04 28.34 -56.79
N PRO A 811 0.90 28.49 -56.08
CA PRO A 811 -0.36 28.88 -56.72
C PRO A 811 -0.25 30.21 -57.48
N ASN A 812 0.39 31.20 -56.86
CA ASN A 812 0.59 32.52 -57.45
C ASN A 812 1.54 32.47 -58.66
N PHE A 813 2.59 31.64 -58.60
CA PHE A 813 3.51 31.44 -59.72
C PHE A 813 2.78 30.85 -60.94
N ILE A 814 2.02 29.77 -60.75
CA ILE A 814 1.28 29.12 -61.84
C ILE A 814 0.18 30.02 -62.38
N LEU A 815 -0.59 30.69 -61.51
CA LEU A 815 -1.65 31.62 -61.92
C LEU A 815 -1.08 32.79 -62.75
N LYS A 816 -0.01 33.42 -62.30
CA LYS A 816 0.65 34.50 -63.05
C LYS A 816 1.16 34.02 -64.40
N THR A 817 1.71 32.80 -64.45
CA THR A 817 2.17 32.18 -65.69
C THR A 817 0.98 31.90 -66.63
N TYR A 818 -0.16 31.45 -66.09
CA TYR A 818 -1.38 31.23 -66.85
C TYR A 818 -1.96 32.51 -67.47
N GLU A 819 -2.08 33.58 -66.69
CA GLU A 819 -2.62 34.87 -67.16
C GLU A 819 -1.72 35.57 -68.20
N THR A 820 -0.39 35.39 -68.09
CA THR A 820 0.58 36.06 -68.97
C THR A 820 1.00 35.23 -70.19
N ASN A 821 0.68 33.93 -70.22
CA ASN A 821 1.13 33.02 -71.27
C ASN A 821 0.41 33.27 -72.62
N LYS A 822 1.21 33.37 -73.69
CA LYS A 822 0.75 33.52 -75.08
C LYS A 822 0.89 32.25 -75.92
N GLN A 823 1.49 31.17 -75.40
CA GLN A 823 1.69 29.90 -76.10
C GLN A 823 0.46 28.99 -75.93
N PRO A 824 -0.35 28.74 -76.99
CA PRO A 824 -1.57 27.97 -76.87
C PRO A 824 -1.31 26.50 -76.48
N GLY A 825 -0.20 25.91 -76.90
CA GLY A 825 0.16 24.52 -76.58
C GLY A 825 0.47 24.26 -75.09
N LEU A 826 0.80 25.30 -74.32
CA LEU A 826 1.12 25.18 -72.89
C LEU A 826 -0.11 25.38 -71.99
N LYS A 827 -1.18 26.01 -72.50
CA LYS A 827 -2.41 26.29 -71.73
C LYS A 827 -3.00 25.06 -71.03
N PRO A 828 -3.13 23.89 -71.68
CA PRO A 828 -3.69 22.72 -71.00
C PRO A 828 -2.82 22.21 -69.83
N GLY A 829 -1.50 22.35 -69.94
CA GLY A 829 -0.57 22.03 -68.85
C GLY A 829 -0.72 22.99 -67.67
N LEU A 830 -0.86 24.28 -67.93
CA LEU A 830 -1.11 25.31 -66.92
C LEU A 830 -2.46 25.12 -66.23
N ALA A 831 -3.52 24.85 -66.99
CA ALA A 831 -4.84 24.52 -66.44
C ALA A 831 -4.77 23.25 -65.56
N GLY A 832 -4.04 22.22 -66.01
CA GLY A 832 -3.76 21.03 -65.21
C GLY A 832 -3.08 21.34 -63.87
N GLY A 833 -2.00 22.14 -63.88
CA GLY A 833 -1.33 22.57 -62.64
C GLY A 833 -2.24 23.40 -61.72
N MET A 834 -3.01 24.33 -62.29
CA MET A 834 -3.98 25.15 -61.55
C MET A 834 -5.05 24.30 -60.86
N LEU A 835 -5.52 23.22 -61.48
CA LEU A 835 -6.48 22.31 -60.86
C LEU A 835 -5.97 21.80 -59.50
N PHE A 836 -4.68 21.47 -59.39
CA PHE A 836 -4.09 20.99 -58.14
C PHE A 836 -3.83 22.09 -57.11
N CYS A 837 -3.44 23.31 -57.53
CA CYS A 837 -2.90 24.31 -56.61
C CYS A 837 -3.69 25.62 -56.50
N TYR A 838 -4.73 25.86 -57.29
CA TYR A 838 -5.36 27.17 -57.32
C TYR A 838 -5.94 27.57 -55.95
N ASP A 839 -5.34 28.61 -55.36
CA ASP A 839 -5.83 29.30 -54.18
C ASP A 839 -5.41 30.77 -54.24
N LEU A 840 -6.27 31.65 -53.72
CA LEU A 840 -6.04 33.08 -53.64
C LEU A 840 -5.88 33.46 -52.16
N ALA A 841 -4.79 34.14 -51.82
CA ALA A 841 -4.48 34.55 -50.45
C ALA A 841 -5.65 35.32 -49.79
N MET A 842 -5.97 34.95 -48.55
CA MET A 842 -6.96 35.66 -47.74
C MET A 842 -6.34 36.92 -47.13
N TYR A 843 -6.79 38.08 -47.58
CA TYR A 843 -6.39 39.36 -46.98
C TYR A 843 -7.20 39.62 -45.70
N GLN A 844 -6.49 39.62 -44.57
CA GLN A 844 -7.02 40.00 -43.26
C GLN A 844 -6.76 41.50 -43.01
N SER A 845 -7.67 42.19 -42.33
CA SER A 845 -7.41 43.55 -41.83
C SER A 845 -6.36 43.52 -40.72
N LYS A 846 -5.89 44.69 -40.27
CA LYS A 846 -5.01 44.81 -39.09
C LYS A 846 -5.60 44.17 -37.82
N ASP A 847 -6.92 43.96 -37.77
CA ASP A 847 -7.64 43.33 -36.65
C ASP A 847 -7.87 41.82 -36.85
N GLY A 848 -7.27 41.21 -37.88
CA GLY A 848 -7.43 39.78 -38.18
C GLY A 848 -8.77 39.39 -38.80
N LYS A 849 -9.67 40.35 -39.11
CA LYS A 849 -10.96 40.07 -39.76
C LYS A 849 -10.85 40.11 -41.28
N PRO A 850 -11.45 39.14 -42.02
CA PRO A 850 -11.42 39.15 -43.47
C PRO A 850 -12.21 40.33 -44.04
N LEU A 851 -11.67 40.98 -45.08
CA LEU A 851 -12.34 42.10 -45.76
C LEU A 851 -13.45 41.59 -46.69
N ASN A 852 -14.72 41.90 -46.39
CA ASN A 852 -15.87 41.40 -47.14
C ASN A 852 -15.81 41.65 -48.66
N ARG A 853 -15.33 42.83 -49.10
CA ARG A 853 -15.17 43.14 -50.52
C ARG A 853 -14.18 42.20 -51.22
N LEU A 854 -13.09 41.85 -50.53
CA LEU A 854 -12.06 40.95 -51.07
C LEU A 854 -12.57 39.50 -51.07
N MET A 855 -13.31 39.09 -50.05
CA MET A 855 -13.96 37.76 -50.02
C MET A 855 -14.96 37.59 -51.18
N ALA A 856 -15.80 38.60 -51.46
CA ALA A 856 -16.71 38.58 -52.61
C ALA A 856 -15.95 38.50 -53.96
N SER A 857 -14.82 39.20 -54.09
CA SER A 857 -13.97 39.11 -55.28
C SER A 857 -13.29 37.74 -55.44
N ARG A 858 -12.87 37.13 -54.31
CA ARG A 858 -12.29 35.78 -54.28
C ARG A 858 -13.32 34.76 -54.78
N GLY A 859 -14.55 34.82 -54.28
CA GLY A 859 -15.64 33.95 -54.77
C GLY A 859 -15.89 34.07 -56.28
N ARG A 860 -15.93 35.29 -56.84
CA ARG A 860 -16.10 35.49 -58.30
C ARG A 860 -14.94 34.93 -59.12
N SER A 861 -13.71 35.06 -58.63
CA SER A 861 -12.52 34.56 -59.33
C SER A 861 -12.50 33.04 -59.37
N PHE A 862 -12.87 32.36 -58.27
CA PHE A 862 -13.08 30.91 -58.28
C PHE A 862 -14.17 30.49 -59.26
N LYS A 863 -15.30 31.20 -59.31
CA LYS A 863 -16.37 30.90 -60.28
C LYS A 863 -15.86 30.95 -61.73
N GLN A 864 -15.15 32.00 -62.12
CA GLN A 864 -14.60 32.15 -63.47
C GLN A 864 -13.55 31.09 -63.79
N THR A 865 -12.65 30.81 -62.84
CA THR A 865 -11.59 29.81 -62.99
C THR A 865 -12.18 28.40 -63.13
N THR A 866 -13.26 28.07 -62.41
CA THR A 866 -13.93 26.76 -62.55
C THR A 866 -14.38 26.52 -63.99
N LEU A 867 -15.00 27.53 -64.63
CA LEU A 867 -15.41 27.43 -66.03
C LEU A 867 -14.19 27.26 -66.94
N ALA A 868 -13.12 28.05 -66.75
CA ALA A 868 -11.90 27.93 -67.55
C ALA A 868 -11.26 26.53 -67.45
N LEU A 869 -11.15 25.98 -66.23
CA LEU A 869 -10.56 24.65 -66.00
C LEU A 869 -11.38 23.53 -66.64
N ILE A 870 -12.71 23.61 -66.63
CA ILE A 870 -13.57 22.61 -67.28
C ILE A 870 -13.27 22.51 -68.79
N HIS A 871 -12.95 23.63 -69.44
CA HIS A 871 -12.64 23.68 -70.87
C HIS A 871 -11.19 23.31 -71.19
N GLU A 872 -10.24 23.82 -70.39
CA GLU A 872 -8.82 23.82 -70.75
C GLU A 872 -8.04 22.63 -70.18
N VAL A 873 -8.53 21.94 -69.14
CA VAL A 873 -7.87 20.75 -68.60
C VAL A 873 -7.97 19.60 -69.60
N HIS A 874 -6.82 19.10 -70.06
CA HIS A 874 -6.77 17.97 -70.98
C HIS A 874 -6.93 16.63 -70.25
N VAL A 875 -7.76 15.74 -70.80
CA VAL A 875 -7.97 14.38 -70.28
C VAL A 875 -7.52 13.39 -71.34
N GLN A 876 -6.34 12.80 -71.14
CA GLN A 876 -5.78 11.78 -72.03
C GLN A 876 -5.69 10.43 -71.30
N LEU A 877 -6.50 9.46 -71.73
CA LEU A 877 -6.66 8.17 -71.05
C LEU A 877 -5.42 7.26 -71.15
N SER A 878 -4.46 7.57 -72.02
CA SER A 878 -3.18 6.83 -72.11
C SER A 878 -2.17 7.25 -71.04
N GLU A 879 -2.36 8.40 -70.38
CA GLU A 879 -1.48 8.89 -69.31
C GLU A 879 -1.95 8.35 -67.96
N TRP A 880 -1.62 7.08 -67.69
CA TRP A 880 -2.11 6.34 -66.53
C TRP A 880 -1.84 7.04 -65.18
N HIS A 881 -0.69 7.70 -64.99
CA HIS A 881 -0.37 8.42 -63.75
C HIS A 881 -1.33 9.57 -63.49
N ARG A 882 -1.66 10.36 -64.53
CA ARG A 882 -2.61 11.47 -64.41
C ARG A 882 -4.03 10.98 -64.15
N ALA A 883 -4.41 9.85 -64.73
CA ALA A 883 -5.72 9.23 -64.50
C ALA A 883 -5.95 8.84 -63.03
N ILE A 884 -4.89 8.50 -62.28
CA ILE A 884 -4.98 8.20 -60.84
C ILE A 884 -5.39 9.44 -60.03
N PHE A 885 -4.78 10.59 -60.33
CA PHE A 885 -4.92 11.79 -59.50
C PHE A 885 -5.98 12.78 -59.98
N LEU A 886 -6.42 12.70 -61.24
CA LEU A 886 -7.39 13.63 -61.80
C LEU A 886 -8.72 13.72 -61.01
N PRO A 887 -9.35 12.61 -60.56
CA PRO A 887 -10.54 12.68 -59.72
C PRO A 887 -10.29 13.43 -58.40
N GLN A 888 -9.17 13.14 -57.73
CA GLN A 888 -8.80 13.77 -56.46
C GLN A 888 -8.43 15.25 -56.64
N ALA A 889 -7.83 15.62 -57.77
CA ALA A 889 -7.53 17.00 -58.12
C ALA A 889 -8.80 17.84 -58.25
N TRP A 890 -9.82 17.31 -58.95
CA TRP A 890 -11.14 17.92 -59.01
C TRP A 890 -11.81 18.02 -57.64
N LEU A 891 -11.68 17.00 -56.79
CA LEU A 891 -12.20 17.04 -55.42
C LEU A 891 -11.56 18.15 -54.59
N ALA A 892 -10.22 18.25 -54.62
CA ALA A 892 -9.48 19.28 -53.90
C ALA A 892 -9.80 20.69 -54.42
N TYR A 893 -9.87 20.87 -55.74
CA TYR A 893 -10.26 22.13 -56.36
C TYR A 893 -11.68 22.54 -55.98
N MET A 894 -12.67 21.65 -56.15
CA MET A 894 -14.07 21.93 -55.84
C MET A 894 -14.28 22.16 -54.35
N THR A 895 -13.49 21.53 -53.48
CA THR A 895 -13.49 21.83 -52.04
C THR A 895 -13.11 23.30 -51.80
N ARG A 896 -12.00 23.77 -52.38
CA ARG A 896 -11.57 25.17 -52.26
C ARG A 896 -12.55 26.13 -52.91
N ALA A 897 -13.03 25.81 -54.12
CA ALA A 897 -13.96 26.64 -54.88
C ALA A 897 -15.30 26.81 -54.15
N TYR A 898 -15.90 25.72 -53.65
CA TYR A 898 -17.16 25.76 -52.91
C TYR A 898 -17.06 26.67 -51.69
N HIS A 899 -16.04 26.48 -50.85
CA HIS A 899 -15.88 27.27 -49.63
C HIS A 899 -15.54 28.73 -49.93
N ALA A 900 -14.70 29.01 -50.94
CA ALA A 900 -14.38 30.38 -51.33
C ALA A 900 -15.60 31.13 -51.91
N ILE A 901 -16.45 30.45 -52.69
CA ILE A 901 -17.69 31.02 -53.22
C ILE A 901 -18.72 31.20 -52.10
N LEU A 902 -18.83 30.26 -51.17
CA LEU A 902 -19.70 30.38 -49.98
C LEU A 902 -19.30 31.56 -49.10
N GLN A 903 -18.02 31.70 -48.77
CA GLN A 903 -17.50 32.85 -48.05
C GLN A 903 -17.74 34.16 -48.82
N GLY A 904 -17.51 34.14 -50.14
CA GLY A 904 -17.79 35.28 -51.00
C GLY A 904 -19.26 35.67 -51.03
N ARG A 905 -20.17 34.70 -51.02
CA ARG A 905 -21.62 34.92 -50.97
C ARG A 905 -22.06 35.48 -49.63
N ILE A 906 -21.56 34.92 -48.52
CA ILE A 906 -21.83 35.45 -47.18
C ILE A 906 -21.33 36.89 -47.07
N ALA A 907 -20.12 37.17 -47.57
CA ALA A 907 -19.57 38.51 -47.58
C ALA A 907 -20.36 39.48 -48.48
N GLU A 908 -20.90 39.03 -49.61
CA GLU A 908 -21.79 39.83 -50.47
C GLU A 908 -23.10 40.17 -49.76
N LEU A 909 -23.70 39.20 -49.04
CA LEU A 909 -24.92 39.40 -48.24
C LEU A 909 -24.65 40.36 -47.07
N GLU A 910 -23.50 40.25 -46.39
CA GLU A 910 -23.10 41.20 -45.34
C GLU A 910 -22.86 42.61 -45.91
N LEU A 911 -22.29 42.73 -47.11
CA LEU A 911 -22.19 44.02 -47.79
C LEU A 911 -23.57 44.56 -48.15
N GLN A 912 -24.50 43.75 -48.65
CA GLN A 912 -25.87 44.19 -48.94
C GLN A 912 -26.60 44.69 -47.71
N LEU A 913 -26.41 44.03 -46.56
CA LEU A 913 -26.90 44.47 -45.26
C LEU A 913 -26.29 45.83 -44.85
N GLN A 914 -24.96 45.97 -44.99
CA GLN A 914 -24.27 47.23 -44.69
C GLN A 914 -24.72 48.40 -45.60
N HIS A 915 -25.10 48.11 -46.85
CA HIS A 915 -25.59 49.12 -47.80
C HIS A 915 -27.12 49.35 -47.71
N GLY A 916 -27.83 48.68 -46.79
CA GLY A 916 -29.28 48.83 -46.60
C GLY A 916 -30.14 48.38 -47.78
N LYS A 917 -29.63 47.47 -48.63
CA LYS A 917 -30.35 47.00 -49.83
C LYS A 917 -31.40 45.91 -49.54
N GLU A 918 -31.27 45.20 -48.42
CA GLU A 918 -32.15 44.12 -48.00
C GLU A 918 -32.34 44.16 -46.46
N GLY A 919 -33.46 43.63 -45.95
CA GLY A 919 -33.76 43.60 -44.52
C GLY A 919 -32.88 42.59 -43.74
N PRO A 920 -32.63 42.82 -42.43
CA PRO A 920 -31.76 41.96 -41.63
C PRO A 920 -32.24 40.50 -41.54
N GLU A 921 -33.55 40.28 -41.44
CA GLU A 921 -34.15 38.94 -41.41
C GLU A 921 -33.97 38.19 -42.76
N GLU A 922 -34.16 38.90 -43.87
CA GLU A 922 -34.00 38.34 -45.21
C GLU A 922 -32.54 37.98 -45.50
N VAL A 923 -31.60 38.83 -45.07
CA VAL A 923 -30.16 38.55 -45.15
C VAL A 923 -29.78 37.36 -44.26
N GLN A 924 -30.35 37.25 -43.06
CA GLN A 924 -30.07 36.14 -42.15
C GLN A 924 -30.57 34.80 -42.70
N TYR A 925 -31.75 34.78 -43.33
CA TYR A 925 -32.25 33.61 -44.07
C TYR A 925 -31.38 33.28 -45.29
N LYS A 926 -31.01 34.27 -46.09
CA LYS A 926 -30.10 34.06 -47.24
C LYS A 926 -28.72 33.58 -46.78
N ARG A 927 -28.27 33.97 -45.58
CA ARG A 927 -27.02 33.50 -44.99
C ARG A 927 -27.10 32.04 -44.55
N SER A 928 -28.21 31.64 -43.91
CA SER A 928 -28.41 30.24 -43.49
C SER A 928 -28.59 29.28 -44.67
N THR A 929 -29.15 29.74 -45.78
CA THR A 929 -29.34 28.97 -47.03
C THR A 929 -28.24 29.20 -48.08
N ALA A 930 -27.23 30.03 -47.79
CA ALA A 930 -26.17 30.39 -48.75
C ALA A 930 -25.43 29.17 -49.33
N TRP A 931 -25.25 28.13 -48.52
CA TRP A 931 -24.54 26.90 -48.90
C TRP A 931 -25.32 26.07 -49.93
N LEU A 932 -26.67 26.07 -49.88
CA LEU A 932 -27.54 25.48 -50.90
C LEU A 932 -27.55 26.32 -52.18
N TRP A 933 -27.58 27.65 -52.06
CA TRP A 933 -27.49 28.54 -53.21
C TRP A 933 -26.18 28.34 -54.00
N VAL A 934 -25.05 28.19 -53.30
CA VAL A 934 -23.76 27.93 -53.95
C VAL A 934 -23.74 26.57 -54.66
N ARG A 935 -24.34 25.54 -54.05
CA ARG A 935 -24.49 24.22 -54.69
C ARG A 935 -25.24 24.34 -56.02
N ASP A 936 -26.40 24.98 -56.02
CA ASP A 936 -27.24 25.07 -57.21
C ASP A 936 -26.59 25.95 -58.28
N MET A 937 -25.99 27.07 -57.89
CA MET A 937 -25.25 27.95 -58.80
C MET A 937 -24.10 27.19 -59.49
N LEU A 938 -23.28 26.45 -58.73
CA LEU A 938 -22.19 25.66 -59.33
C LEU A 938 -22.72 24.52 -60.20
N THR A 939 -23.78 23.83 -59.77
CA THR A 939 -24.42 22.76 -60.57
C THR A 939 -24.88 23.29 -61.91
N ASP A 940 -25.55 24.44 -61.92
CA ASP A 940 -26.02 25.10 -63.13
C ASP A 940 -24.87 25.48 -64.08
N GLU A 941 -23.81 26.08 -63.56
CA GLU A 941 -22.65 26.49 -64.38
C GLU A 941 -21.93 25.28 -64.99
N ILE A 942 -21.75 24.20 -64.23
CA ILE A 942 -21.12 22.96 -64.70
C ILE A 942 -21.97 22.29 -65.78
N THR A 943 -23.27 22.15 -65.53
CA THR A 943 -24.20 21.44 -66.42
C THR A 943 -24.46 22.21 -67.72
N LYS A 944 -24.56 23.55 -67.66
CA LYS A 944 -24.69 24.41 -68.84
C LYS A 944 -23.47 24.30 -69.76
N THR A 945 -22.28 24.28 -69.16
CA THR A 945 -21.02 24.13 -69.91
C THR A 945 -20.95 22.77 -70.63
N ALA A 946 -21.44 21.70 -70.01
CA ALA A 946 -21.41 20.36 -70.59
C ALA A 946 -22.38 20.15 -71.79
N ALA A 947 -23.44 20.96 -71.92
CA ALA A 947 -24.57 20.67 -72.81
C ALA A 947 -24.26 20.77 -74.32
N LYS A 948 -23.16 21.42 -74.74
CA LYS A 948 -22.84 21.64 -76.18
C LYS A 948 -21.37 21.40 -76.56
N GLU A 949 -20.60 20.72 -75.72
CA GLU A 949 -19.13 20.74 -75.83
C GLU A 949 -18.47 19.37 -75.99
N SER A 950 -17.15 19.40 -76.16
CA SER A 950 -16.33 18.23 -76.49
C SER A 950 -16.37 17.13 -75.41
N PRO A 951 -16.08 15.86 -75.78
CA PRO A 951 -15.95 14.75 -74.83
C PRO A 951 -15.09 15.02 -73.59
N VAL A 952 -14.03 15.81 -73.73
CA VAL A 952 -13.11 16.17 -72.63
C VAL A 952 -13.78 17.09 -71.63
N VAL A 953 -14.56 18.07 -72.11
CA VAL A 953 -15.32 19.00 -71.27
C VAL A 953 -16.37 18.24 -70.46
N LYS A 954 -17.07 17.30 -71.09
CA LYS A 954 -18.05 16.45 -70.40
C LYS A 954 -17.39 15.62 -69.30
N ALA A 955 -16.20 15.07 -69.56
CA ALA A 955 -15.44 14.32 -68.56
C ALA A 955 -15.04 15.18 -67.36
N ASN A 956 -14.47 16.37 -67.60
CA ASN A 956 -14.13 17.32 -66.53
C ASN A 956 -15.35 17.76 -65.74
N ALA A 957 -16.46 18.05 -66.42
CA ALA A 957 -17.71 18.46 -65.79
C ALA A 957 -18.31 17.34 -64.92
N LEU A 958 -18.19 16.06 -65.33
CA LEU A 958 -18.60 14.92 -64.49
C LEU A 958 -17.77 14.84 -63.22
N LEU A 959 -16.43 14.90 -63.33
CA LEU A 959 -15.55 14.87 -62.16
C LEU A 959 -15.80 16.06 -61.22
N ALA A 960 -16.01 17.26 -61.76
CA ALA A 960 -16.34 18.46 -61.00
C ALA A 960 -17.70 18.33 -60.29
N LEU A 961 -18.72 17.78 -60.95
CA LEU A 961 -20.05 17.58 -60.37
C LEU A 961 -20.04 16.52 -59.26
N SER A 962 -19.35 15.40 -59.47
CA SER A 962 -19.17 14.36 -58.44
C SER A 962 -18.39 14.90 -57.24
N SER A 963 -17.34 15.68 -57.50
CA SER A 963 -16.58 16.37 -56.46
C SER A 963 -17.43 17.35 -55.66
N LEU A 964 -18.28 18.14 -56.33
CA LEU A 964 -19.22 19.04 -55.67
C LEU A 964 -20.18 18.27 -54.75
N ALA A 965 -20.65 17.10 -55.17
CA ALA A 965 -21.53 16.26 -54.35
C ALA A 965 -20.86 15.84 -53.03
N VAL A 966 -19.60 15.39 -53.09
CA VAL A 966 -18.82 15.06 -51.88
C VAL A 966 -18.66 16.27 -50.95
N VAL A 967 -18.30 17.42 -51.51
CA VAL A 967 -18.04 18.64 -50.74
C VAL A 967 -19.30 19.14 -50.03
N VAL A 968 -20.44 19.13 -50.74
CA VAL A 968 -21.73 19.56 -50.19
C VAL A 968 -22.20 18.60 -49.10
N SER A 969 -22.11 17.29 -49.30
CA SER A 969 -22.46 16.31 -48.27
C SER A 969 -21.56 16.42 -47.03
N LYS A 970 -20.26 16.68 -47.21
CA LYS A 970 -19.34 16.92 -46.09
C LYS A 970 -19.67 18.22 -45.35
N HIS A 971 -20.07 19.27 -46.08
CA HIS A 971 -20.50 20.53 -45.46
C HIS A 971 -21.80 20.34 -44.68
N GLU A 972 -22.79 19.64 -45.24
CA GLU A 972 -24.05 19.30 -44.55
C GLU A 972 -23.78 18.54 -43.26
N ALA A 973 -22.92 17.51 -43.29
CA ALA A 973 -22.53 16.75 -42.09
C ALA A 973 -21.80 17.60 -41.03
N SER A 974 -21.20 18.73 -41.42
CA SER A 974 -20.52 19.65 -40.49
C SER A 974 -21.46 20.65 -39.80
N LEU A 975 -22.71 20.76 -40.27
CA LEU A 975 -23.73 21.57 -39.64
C LEU A 975 -24.29 20.77 -38.44
N CYS A 976 -23.80 21.08 -37.23
CA CYS A 976 -24.08 20.40 -35.96
C CYS A 976 -25.54 19.93 -35.79
N SER A 977 -25.71 18.70 -35.28
CA SER A 977 -26.95 18.10 -34.80
C SER A 977 -27.57 18.78 -33.57
N ASP A 978 -26.95 19.83 -33.03
CA ASP A 978 -27.32 20.48 -31.76
C ASP A 978 -28.21 21.73 -31.95
N SER A 979 -28.75 21.97 -33.15
CA SER A 979 -29.81 22.96 -33.35
C SER A 979 -31.13 22.27 -33.66
N ASP A 980 -31.93 22.03 -32.62
CA ASP A 980 -33.34 21.56 -32.65
C ASP A 980 -34.32 22.57 -33.31
N GLY A 981 -33.87 23.29 -34.31
CA GLY A 981 -34.69 24.15 -35.16
C GLY A 981 -34.55 23.72 -36.61
N VAL A 982 -35.35 22.75 -37.04
CA VAL A 982 -35.57 22.49 -38.47
C VAL A 982 -36.20 23.75 -39.06
N LEU A 983 -35.37 24.68 -39.54
CA LEU A 983 -35.81 25.80 -40.35
C LEU A 983 -36.40 25.21 -41.63
N GLU A 984 -37.71 25.36 -41.84
CA GLU A 984 -38.40 24.96 -43.06
C GLU A 984 -37.70 25.59 -44.27
N ILE A 985 -36.93 24.79 -44.99
CA ILE A 985 -36.29 25.17 -46.25
C ILE A 985 -37.43 25.43 -47.24
N GLN A 986 -37.46 26.61 -47.87
CA GLN A 986 -38.47 26.92 -48.90
C GLN A 986 -38.45 25.86 -50.03
N PRO A 987 -39.58 25.61 -50.71
CA PRO A 987 -39.69 24.62 -51.79
C PRO A 987 -38.82 24.90 -53.03
N ASN A 988 -38.01 25.97 -53.03
CA ASN A 988 -37.16 26.37 -54.14
C ASN A 988 -35.82 25.60 -54.21
N PHE A 989 -35.39 24.93 -53.14
CA PHE A 989 -34.14 24.15 -53.12
C PHE A 989 -34.43 22.66 -53.06
N LEU A 990 -33.81 21.88 -53.96
CA LEU A 990 -33.90 20.41 -53.93
C LEU A 990 -33.19 19.87 -52.67
N PRO A 991 -33.75 18.91 -51.91
CA PRO A 991 -33.06 18.28 -50.79
C PRO A 991 -31.71 17.68 -51.22
N VAL A 992 -30.67 17.80 -50.38
CA VAL A 992 -29.31 17.33 -50.73
C VAL A 992 -29.31 15.84 -51.09
N LYS A 993 -30.06 15.02 -50.36
CA LYS A 993 -30.19 13.58 -50.63
C LYS A 993 -30.74 13.28 -52.03
N GLU A 994 -31.76 14.01 -52.47
CA GLU A 994 -32.34 13.85 -53.82
C GLU A 994 -31.38 14.34 -54.90
N TRP A 995 -30.69 15.44 -54.65
CA TRP A 995 -29.72 16.01 -55.58
C TRP A 995 -28.48 15.12 -55.74
N VAL A 996 -27.95 14.55 -54.65
CA VAL A 996 -26.88 13.54 -54.70
C VAL A 996 -27.32 12.29 -55.46
N SER A 997 -28.58 11.85 -55.27
CA SER A 997 -29.16 10.74 -56.04
C SER A 997 -29.22 11.05 -57.54
N MET A 998 -29.53 12.30 -57.92
CA MET A 998 -29.51 12.75 -59.31
C MET A 998 -28.09 12.71 -59.92
N VAL A 999 -27.07 13.13 -59.16
CA VAL A 999 -25.65 13.01 -59.57
C VAL A 999 -25.27 11.54 -59.74
N LEU A 1000 -25.60 10.69 -58.75
CA LEU A 1000 -25.30 9.26 -58.78
C LEU A 1000 -25.95 8.57 -59.98
N ASN A 1001 -27.26 8.73 -60.17
CA ASN A 1001 -27.98 8.12 -61.28
C ASN A 1001 -27.42 8.57 -62.64
N THR A 1002 -26.98 9.83 -62.74
CA THR A 1002 -26.31 10.34 -63.95
C THR A 1002 -24.99 9.58 -64.22
N LEU A 1003 -24.16 9.36 -63.20
CA LEU A 1003 -22.93 8.57 -63.34
C LEU A 1003 -23.21 7.12 -63.73
N LEU A 1004 -24.17 6.47 -63.08
CA LEU A 1004 -24.49 5.06 -63.31
C LEU A 1004 -25.02 4.82 -64.73
N VAL A 1005 -25.88 5.71 -65.26
CA VAL A 1005 -26.37 5.63 -66.65
C VAL A 1005 -25.26 5.86 -67.68
N ILE A 1006 -24.26 6.69 -67.35
CA ILE A 1006 -23.12 6.93 -68.24
C ILE A 1006 -22.18 5.70 -68.24
N VAL A 1007 -21.92 5.11 -67.08
CA VAL A 1007 -21.10 3.90 -66.92
C VAL A 1007 -21.78 2.69 -67.57
N ASP A 1008 -23.09 2.54 -67.37
CA ASP A 1008 -23.90 1.45 -67.88
C ASP A 1008 -25.14 1.97 -68.63
N SER A 1009 -25.16 1.84 -69.95
CA SER A 1009 -26.33 2.21 -70.76
C SER A 1009 -27.59 1.39 -70.46
N HIS A 1010 -27.45 0.23 -69.84
CA HIS A 1010 -28.56 -0.62 -69.42
C HIS A 1010 -29.05 -0.29 -68.01
N TYR A 1011 -28.43 0.68 -67.33
CA TYR A 1011 -28.88 1.10 -66.00
C TYR A 1011 -30.25 1.79 -66.07
N HIS A 1012 -31.16 1.40 -65.17
CA HIS A 1012 -32.49 1.99 -65.06
C HIS A 1012 -32.50 2.96 -63.88
N PRO A 1013 -32.41 4.28 -64.11
CA PRO A 1013 -32.32 5.27 -63.04
C PRO A 1013 -33.63 5.35 -62.24
N SER A 1014 -33.51 5.44 -60.91
CA SER A 1014 -34.66 5.54 -60.00
C SER A 1014 -35.21 6.97 -59.83
N GLY A 1015 -34.63 7.97 -60.51
CA GLY A 1015 -35.00 9.38 -60.38
C GLY A 1015 -34.57 10.26 -61.55
N GLN A 1016 -34.60 11.58 -61.35
CA GLN A 1016 -34.21 12.57 -62.36
C GLN A 1016 -32.72 12.46 -62.72
N LEU A 1017 -32.35 12.91 -63.92
CA LEU A 1017 -30.99 12.87 -64.47
C LEU A 1017 -30.59 14.22 -65.05
N PHE A 1018 -29.29 14.51 -65.05
CA PHE A 1018 -28.75 15.63 -65.83
C PHE A 1018 -28.61 15.23 -67.31
N THR A 1019 -29.62 15.55 -68.12
CA THR A 1019 -29.71 15.14 -69.54
C THR A 1019 -28.59 15.71 -70.43
N CYS A 1020 -27.87 16.74 -69.99
CA CYS A 1020 -26.74 17.31 -70.73
C CYS A 1020 -25.56 16.33 -70.92
N PHE A 1021 -25.45 15.30 -70.09
CA PHE A 1021 -24.38 14.31 -70.17
C PHE A 1021 -24.75 13.05 -70.96
N TYR A 1022 -26.04 12.82 -71.22
CA TYR A 1022 -26.54 11.56 -71.77
C TYR A 1022 -27.73 11.76 -72.71
N HIS A 1023 -27.68 11.18 -73.92
CA HIS A 1023 -28.80 11.14 -74.86
C HIS A 1023 -29.03 9.69 -75.30
N LYS A 1024 -30.25 9.17 -75.18
CA LYS A 1024 -30.58 7.84 -75.74
C LYS A 1024 -30.59 7.91 -77.27
N SER A 1025 -29.76 7.07 -77.90
CA SER A 1025 -29.89 6.79 -79.33
C SER A 1025 -31.17 5.98 -79.57
N TYR A 1026 -31.70 6.01 -80.80
CA TYR A 1026 -32.85 5.19 -81.19
C TYR A 1026 -32.58 3.67 -81.06
N SER A 1027 -31.32 3.22 -81.07
CA SER A 1027 -30.91 1.81 -80.92
C SER A 1027 -30.73 1.34 -79.48
N GLY A 1028 -30.78 2.25 -78.49
CA GLY A 1028 -30.49 1.93 -77.09
C GLY A 1028 -28.99 1.83 -76.76
N GLU A 1029 -28.11 2.13 -77.71
CA GLU A 1029 -26.65 2.20 -77.51
C GLU A 1029 -26.23 3.49 -76.80
N ASN A 1030 -25.20 3.40 -75.95
CA ASN A 1030 -24.67 4.53 -75.19
C ASN A 1030 -24.05 5.58 -76.13
N THR A 1031 -24.58 6.79 -76.14
CA THR A 1031 -23.98 7.92 -76.91
C THR A 1031 -22.84 8.62 -76.15
N ALA A 1032 -22.59 8.24 -74.89
CA ALA A 1032 -21.51 8.81 -74.11
C ALA A 1032 -20.14 8.33 -74.62
N SER A 1033 -19.25 9.28 -74.90
CA SER A 1033 -17.88 9.00 -75.33
C SER A 1033 -17.10 8.13 -74.35
N ALA A 1034 -16.12 7.36 -74.82
CA ALA A 1034 -15.23 6.56 -73.98
C ALA A 1034 -14.57 7.37 -72.83
N ILE A 1035 -14.22 8.63 -73.07
CA ILE A 1035 -13.63 9.53 -72.06
C ILE A 1035 -14.64 9.87 -70.97
N ALA A 1036 -15.87 10.24 -71.33
CA ALA A 1036 -16.93 10.51 -70.37
C ALA A 1036 -17.29 9.27 -69.53
N ARG A 1037 -17.32 8.08 -70.15
CA ARG A 1037 -17.58 6.81 -69.46
C ARG A 1037 -16.46 6.43 -68.50
N SER A 1038 -15.21 6.62 -68.92
CA SER A 1038 -14.03 6.41 -68.08
C SER A 1038 -14.03 7.36 -66.87
N ALA A 1039 -14.29 8.65 -67.11
CA ALA A 1039 -14.37 9.65 -66.05
C ALA A 1039 -15.51 9.37 -65.07
N ALA A 1040 -16.69 8.98 -65.56
CA ALA A 1040 -17.83 8.60 -64.72
C ALA A 1040 -17.51 7.40 -63.83
N ALA A 1041 -16.84 6.38 -64.35
CA ALA A 1041 -16.41 5.22 -63.58
C ALA A 1041 -15.47 5.62 -62.43
N THR A 1042 -14.44 6.42 -62.72
CA THR A 1042 -13.52 6.93 -61.69
C THR A 1042 -14.17 7.93 -60.74
N ALA A 1043 -15.21 8.66 -61.15
CA ALA A 1043 -15.96 9.56 -60.27
C ALA A 1043 -16.75 8.82 -59.19
N LEU A 1044 -17.18 7.58 -59.43
CA LEU A 1044 -17.91 6.79 -58.44
C LEU A 1044 -17.08 6.56 -57.18
N SER A 1045 -15.75 6.43 -57.29
CA SER A 1045 -14.89 6.27 -56.10
C SER A 1045 -14.83 7.52 -55.22
N LEU A 1046 -15.02 8.72 -55.79
CA LEU A 1046 -15.08 9.96 -55.01
C LEU A 1046 -16.31 9.99 -54.08
N LEU A 1047 -17.41 9.36 -54.49
CA LEU A 1047 -18.68 9.35 -53.76
C LEU A 1047 -18.73 8.33 -52.60
N VAL A 1048 -17.69 7.52 -52.42
CA VAL A 1048 -17.64 6.51 -51.34
C VAL A 1048 -17.96 7.10 -49.97
N PRO A 1049 -17.35 8.22 -49.51
CA PRO A 1049 -17.68 8.82 -48.21
C PRO A 1049 -19.18 9.17 -48.06
N VAL A 1050 -19.85 9.50 -49.16
CA VAL A 1050 -21.29 9.80 -49.18
C VAL A 1050 -22.12 8.50 -49.09
N PHE A 1051 -21.69 7.42 -49.73
CA PHE A 1051 -22.38 6.13 -49.67
C PHE A 1051 -22.37 5.51 -48.28
N ILE A 1052 -21.25 5.60 -47.55
CA ILE A 1052 -21.12 5.02 -46.20
C ILE A 1052 -22.11 5.66 -45.22
N ILE A 1053 -22.31 6.97 -45.35
CA ILE A 1053 -23.18 7.76 -44.48
C ILE A 1053 -24.64 7.62 -44.90
N SER A 1054 -24.94 7.74 -46.20
CA SER A 1054 -26.32 8.00 -46.67
C SER A 1054 -26.92 6.92 -47.59
N CYS A 1055 -26.13 6.03 -48.19
CA CYS A 1055 -26.58 5.09 -49.22
C CYS A 1055 -25.81 3.75 -49.21
N LYS A 1056 -25.70 3.08 -48.04
CA LYS A 1056 -24.89 1.84 -47.89
C LYS A 1056 -25.25 0.75 -48.90
N GLU A 1057 -26.52 0.60 -49.24
CA GLU A 1057 -27.04 -0.40 -50.19
C GLU A 1057 -26.46 -0.23 -51.61
N LYS A 1058 -26.09 1.00 -51.99
CA LYS A 1058 -25.53 1.30 -53.32
C LYS A 1058 -24.09 0.82 -53.49
N VAL A 1059 -23.37 0.54 -52.40
CA VAL A 1059 -21.98 0.05 -52.44
C VAL A 1059 -21.89 -1.30 -53.14
N GLU A 1060 -22.77 -2.24 -52.78
CA GLU A 1060 -22.80 -3.58 -53.39
C GLU A 1060 -23.19 -3.52 -54.88
N GLU A 1061 -24.20 -2.71 -55.21
CA GLU A 1061 -24.65 -2.49 -56.59
C GLU A 1061 -23.52 -1.97 -57.49
N ILE A 1062 -22.76 -0.98 -57.01
CA ILE A 1062 -21.64 -0.38 -57.75
C ILE A 1062 -20.47 -1.35 -57.89
N LEU A 1063 -20.11 -2.07 -56.83
CA LEU A 1063 -19.04 -3.07 -56.88
C LEU A 1063 -19.35 -4.16 -57.91
N ASN A 1064 -20.58 -4.67 -57.92
CA ASN A 1064 -21.01 -5.67 -58.89
C ASN A 1064 -21.02 -5.11 -60.32
N MET A 1065 -21.50 -3.86 -60.51
CA MET A 1065 -21.51 -3.18 -61.81
C MET A 1065 -20.10 -3.03 -62.40
N LEU A 1066 -19.13 -2.57 -61.61
CA LEU A 1066 -17.75 -2.40 -62.05
C LEU A 1066 -17.05 -3.74 -62.28
N THR A 1067 -17.29 -4.73 -61.40
CA THR A 1067 -16.71 -6.08 -61.52
C THR A 1067 -17.15 -6.79 -62.80
N ALA A 1068 -18.42 -6.64 -63.20
CA ALA A 1068 -18.95 -7.25 -64.43
C ALA A 1068 -18.30 -6.69 -65.71
N ARG A 1069 -17.66 -5.51 -65.64
CA ARG A 1069 -17.09 -4.77 -66.78
C ARG A 1069 -15.55 -4.82 -66.83
N LEU A 1070 -14.92 -5.61 -65.96
CA LEU A 1070 -13.48 -5.83 -66.01
C LEU A 1070 -13.05 -6.46 -67.36
N PRO A 1071 -11.80 -6.23 -67.81
CA PRO A 1071 -11.27 -6.85 -69.03
C PRO A 1071 -11.47 -8.38 -69.02
N GLY A 1072 -11.93 -8.94 -70.15
CA GLY A 1072 -12.20 -10.37 -70.32
C GLY A 1072 -13.55 -10.85 -69.79
N LYS A 1073 -14.36 -9.99 -69.16
CA LYS A 1073 -15.73 -10.33 -68.74
C LYS A 1073 -16.73 -10.13 -69.89
N PRO A 1074 -17.87 -10.84 -69.90
CA PRO A 1074 -18.86 -10.77 -70.99
C PRO A 1074 -19.51 -9.38 -71.16
N SER A 1075 -19.50 -8.54 -70.13
CA SER A 1075 -20.03 -7.17 -70.18
C SER A 1075 -18.93 -6.12 -70.35
N ALA A 1076 -17.69 -6.52 -70.67
CA ALA A 1076 -16.59 -5.60 -70.92
C ALA A 1076 -16.84 -4.79 -72.19
N ASP A 1077 -16.50 -3.50 -72.15
CA ASP A 1077 -16.64 -2.60 -73.30
C ASP A 1077 -15.60 -2.90 -74.38
N GLU A 1078 -15.88 -2.62 -75.66
CA GLU A 1078 -14.90 -2.77 -76.74
C GLU A 1078 -13.77 -1.72 -76.68
N SER A 1079 -14.01 -0.56 -76.06
CA SER A 1079 -13.01 0.49 -75.95
C SER A 1079 -11.91 0.14 -74.95
N GLN A 1080 -10.67 0.00 -75.44
CA GLN A 1080 -9.45 -0.16 -74.62
C GLN A 1080 -9.42 0.81 -73.44
N ALA A 1081 -9.70 2.08 -73.70
CA ALA A 1081 -9.57 3.11 -72.69
C ALA A 1081 -10.58 2.94 -71.55
N VAL A 1082 -11.77 2.41 -71.86
CA VAL A 1082 -12.81 2.12 -70.87
C VAL A 1082 -12.42 0.90 -70.04
N GLN A 1083 -11.93 -0.17 -70.69
CA GLN A 1083 -11.48 -1.38 -69.98
C GLN A 1083 -10.40 -1.08 -68.94
N ILE A 1084 -9.39 -0.26 -69.30
CA ILE A 1084 -8.35 0.20 -68.37
C ILE A 1084 -9.00 0.99 -67.20
N HIS A 1085 -9.89 1.94 -67.49
CA HIS A 1085 -10.47 2.76 -66.43
C HIS A 1085 -11.48 2.03 -65.56
N MET A 1086 -12.11 0.93 -66.02
CA MET A 1086 -12.97 0.09 -65.18
C MET A 1086 -12.17 -0.64 -64.12
N GLY A 1087 -11.01 -1.22 -64.50
CA GLY A 1087 -10.08 -1.83 -63.53
C GLY A 1087 -9.56 -0.83 -62.51
N LEU A 1088 -9.17 0.37 -62.98
CA LEU A 1088 -8.72 1.45 -62.10
C LEU A 1088 -9.84 1.94 -61.17
N ALA A 1089 -11.04 2.17 -61.70
CA ALA A 1089 -12.20 2.63 -60.93
C ALA A 1089 -12.60 1.64 -59.83
N LEU A 1090 -12.63 0.33 -60.12
CA LEU A 1090 -12.92 -0.69 -59.12
C LEU A 1090 -11.88 -0.66 -57.99
N GLY A 1091 -10.60 -0.58 -58.34
CA GLY A 1091 -9.54 -0.48 -57.34
C GLY A 1091 -9.58 0.82 -56.53
N MET A 1092 -9.84 1.96 -57.17
CA MET A 1092 -10.05 3.24 -56.47
C MET A 1092 -11.22 3.14 -55.49
N PHE A 1093 -12.34 2.54 -55.90
CA PHE A 1093 -13.52 2.35 -55.08
C PHE A 1093 -13.22 1.48 -53.85
N LEU A 1094 -12.58 0.32 -54.04
CA LEU A 1094 -12.13 -0.55 -52.96
C LEU A 1094 -11.16 0.17 -52.02
N SER A 1095 -10.20 0.90 -52.57
CA SER A 1095 -9.20 1.64 -51.80
C SER A 1095 -9.85 2.68 -50.87
N ARG A 1096 -10.90 3.39 -51.33
CA ARG A 1096 -11.65 4.36 -50.52
C ARG A 1096 -12.52 3.70 -49.46
N LEU A 1097 -13.06 2.50 -49.73
CA LEU A 1097 -13.79 1.72 -48.71
C LEU A 1097 -12.86 1.25 -47.58
N CYS A 1098 -11.62 0.86 -47.92
CA CYS A 1098 -10.57 0.56 -46.94
C CYS A 1098 -10.16 1.81 -46.15
N GLU A 1099 -10.03 2.97 -46.81
CA GLU A 1099 -9.69 4.24 -46.15
C GLU A 1099 -10.68 4.62 -45.05
N GLU A 1100 -11.97 4.49 -45.35
CA GLU A 1100 -13.06 4.84 -44.44
C GLU A 1100 -13.39 3.72 -43.42
N LYS A 1101 -12.54 2.68 -43.35
CA LYS A 1101 -12.59 1.59 -42.36
C LYS A 1101 -13.95 0.89 -42.22
N LEU A 1102 -14.65 0.73 -43.33
CA LEU A 1102 -15.99 0.12 -43.34
C LEU A 1102 -16.00 -1.32 -42.78
N SER A 1103 -14.90 -2.07 -42.96
CA SER A 1103 -14.73 -3.42 -42.41
C SER A 1103 -14.78 -3.47 -40.88
N ASP A 1104 -14.22 -2.45 -40.21
CA ASP A 1104 -14.21 -2.35 -38.75
C ASP A 1104 -15.60 -2.01 -38.20
N MET A 1105 -16.45 -1.35 -38.98
CA MET A 1105 -17.76 -0.84 -38.53
C MET A 1105 -18.98 -1.71 -38.91
N SER A 1106 -18.92 -2.55 -39.95
CA SER A 1106 -20.13 -3.23 -40.49
C SER A 1106 -20.11 -4.76 -40.52
N GLY A 1107 -19.16 -5.43 -39.85
CA GLY A 1107 -19.16 -6.89 -39.67
C GLY A 1107 -18.65 -7.72 -40.87
N GLN A 1108 -18.51 -9.03 -40.65
CA GLN A 1108 -17.85 -9.99 -41.56
C GLN A 1108 -18.39 -10.00 -43.01
N GLN A 1109 -19.69 -9.72 -43.20
CA GLN A 1109 -20.35 -9.80 -44.51
C GLN A 1109 -19.87 -8.74 -45.51
N MET A 1110 -19.59 -7.52 -45.05
CA MET A 1110 -19.03 -6.46 -45.90
C MET A 1110 -17.56 -6.75 -46.24
N ASN A 1111 -16.79 -7.30 -45.29
CA ASN A 1111 -15.41 -7.71 -45.55
C ASN A 1111 -15.33 -8.82 -46.61
N LEU A 1112 -16.25 -9.79 -46.57
CA LEU A 1112 -16.35 -10.83 -47.59
C LEU A 1112 -16.63 -10.24 -49.00
N LEU A 1113 -17.51 -9.24 -49.09
CA LEU A 1113 -17.81 -8.57 -50.36
C LEU A 1113 -16.59 -7.82 -50.90
N LEU A 1114 -15.86 -7.09 -50.04
CA LEU A 1114 -14.61 -6.41 -50.39
C LEU A 1114 -13.56 -7.41 -50.91
N MET A 1115 -13.35 -8.50 -50.19
CA MET A 1115 -12.41 -9.56 -50.60
C MET A 1115 -12.82 -10.20 -51.92
N LYS A 1116 -14.11 -10.50 -52.13
CA LYS A 1116 -14.60 -11.08 -53.39
C LYS A 1116 -14.37 -10.17 -54.61
N SER A 1117 -14.59 -8.86 -54.45
CA SER A 1117 -14.31 -7.88 -55.50
C SER A 1117 -12.80 -7.70 -55.73
N LEU A 1118 -11.99 -7.75 -54.66
CA LEU A 1118 -10.53 -7.73 -54.76
C LEU A 1118 -10.00 -8.98 -55.48
N ASP A 1119 -10.50 -10.18 -55.17
CA ASP A 1119 -10.13 -11.43 -55.83
C ASP A 1119 -10.45 -11.38 -57.33
N ALA A 1120 -11.61 -10.83 -57.69
CA ALA A 1120 -11.97 -10.65 -59.10
C ALA A 1120 -10.99 -9.69 -59.81
N LEU A 1121 -10.60 -8.60 -59.14
CA LEU A 1121 -9.63 -7.64 -59.66
C LEU A 1121 -8.21 -8.25 -59.77
N GLU A 1122 -7.76 -8.99 -58.76
CA GLU A 1122 -6.48 -9.71 -58.76
C GLU A 1122 -6.45 -10.79 -59.85
N SER A 1123 -7.55 -11.50 -60.07
CA SER A 1123 -7.63 -12.52 -61.14
C SER A 1123 -7.38 -11.92 -62.52
N CYS A 1124 -7.92 -10.72 -62.81
CA CYS A 1124 -7.65 -10.00 -64.04
C CYS A 1124 -6.24 -9.39 -64.09
N CYS A 1125 -5.70 -8.97 -62.94
CA CYS A 1125 -4.35 -8.41 -62.81
C CYS A 1125 -3.26 -9.42 -63.21
N PHE A 1126 -3.38 -10.66 -62.72
CA PHE A 1126 -2.39 -11.72 -62.94
C PHE A 1126 -2.69 -12.61 -64.15
N ASP A 1127 -3.68 -12.29 -64.98
CA ASP A 1127 -3.96 -13.04 -66.21
C ASP A 1127 -3.15 -12.46 -67.40
N PRO A 1128 -2.13 -13.18 -67.90
CA PRO A 1128 -1.29 -12.71 -68.99
C PRO A 1128 -2.00 -12.73 -70.36
N SER A 1129 -3.18 -13.33 -70.47
CA SER A 1129 -3.95 -13.37 -71.72
C SER A 1129 -4.72 -12.09 -72.01
N LEU A 1130 -4.86 -11.20 -71.01
CA LEU A 1130 -5.62 -9.95 -71.13
C LEU A 1130 -4.72 -8.79 -71.56
N GLU A 1131 -4.94 -8.25 -72.77
CA GLU A 1131 -4.12 -7.14 -73.32
C GLU A 1131 -4.25 -5.80 -72.56
N TYR A 1132 -5.39 -5.54 -71.91
CA TYR A 1132 -5.74 -4.23 -71.32
C TYR A 1132 -5.94 -4.26 -69.80
N ASN A 1133 -5.21 -5.12 -69.10
CA ASN A 1133 -5.29 -5.29 -67.64
C ASN A 1133 -4.49 -4.27 -66.82
N THR A 1134 -3.79 -3.31 -67.45
CA THR A 1134 -2.97 -2.30 -66.74
C THR A 1134 -3.77 -1.50 -65.70
N GLY A 1135 -5.03 -1.21 -65.99
CA GLY A 1135 -5.95 -0.59 -65.03
C GLY A 1135 -6.22 -1.46 -63.80
N CYS A 1136 -6.31 -2.78 -63.98
CA CYS A 1136 -6.46 -3.73 -62.88
C CYS A 1136 -5.21 -3.77 -62.00
N ILE A 1137 -4.01 -3.70 -62.59
CA ILE A 1137 -2.75 -3.66 -61.85
C ILE A 1137 -2.67 -2.43 -60.95
N LEU A 1138 -3.03 -1.24 -61.47
CA LEU A 1138 -3.13 -0.02 -60.66
C LEU A 1138 -4.19 -0.16 -59.57
N GLY A 1139 -5.35 -0.72 -59.92
CA GLY A 1139 -6.44 -0.93 -59.00
C GLY A 1139 -6.10 -1.84 -57.82
N VAL A 1140 -5.43 -2.97 -58.08
CA VAL A 1140 -4.89 -3.87 -57.03
C VAL A 1140 -3.89 -3.12 -56.17
N GLY A 1141 -2.99 -2.35 -56.77
CA GLY A 1141 -2.01 -1.55 -56.04
C GLY A 1141 -2.64 -0.58 -55.05
N LEU A 1142 -3.67 0.16 -55.47
CA LEU A 1142 -4.42 1.09 -54.62
C LEU A 1142 -5.13 0.35 -53.46
N ALA A 1143 -5.83 -0.73 -53.76
CA ALA A 1143 -6.58 -1.50 -52.75
C ALA A 1143 -5.64 -2.12 -51.70
N LEU A 1144 -4.57 -2.80 -52.12
CA LEU A 1144 -3.60 -3.43 -51.21
C LEU A 1144 -2.84 -2.41 -50.36
N SER A 1145 -2.49 -1.25 -50.92
CA SER A 1145 -1.79 -0.19 -50.19
C SER A 1145 -2.61 0.29 -48.99
N LEU A 1146 -3.90 0.58 -49.19
CA LEU A 1146 -4.79 0.99 -48.09
C LEU A 1146 -5.19 -0.17 -47.17
N MET A 1147 -5.37 -1.38 -47.70
CA MET A 1147 -5.67 -2.58 -46.91
C MET A 1147 -4.52 -2.99 -45.97
N SER A 1148 -3.28 -2.56 -46.26
CA SER A 1148 -2.13 -2.73 -45.36
C SER A 1148 -2.38 -2.15 -43.96
N HIS A 1149 -3.27 -1.17 -43.83
CA HIS A 1149 -3.64 -0.53 -42.57
C HIS A 1149 -4.88 -1.13 -41.88
N SER A 1150 -5.40 -2.26 -42.38
CA SER A 1150 -6.49 -3.02 -41.76
C SER A 1150 -6.11 -3.58 -40.38
N SER A 1151 -7.11 -3.63 -39.50
CA SER A 1151 -6.99 -4.26 -38.17
C SER A 1151 -6.99 -5.80 -38.25
N HIS A 1152 -7.51 -6.37 -39.34
CA HIS A 1152 -7.69 -7.82 -39.52
C HIS A 1152 -6.40 -8.53 -39.97
N THR A 1153 -6.04 -9.61 -39.28
CA THR A 1153 -4.86 -10.44 -39.59
C THR A 1153 -4.94 -11.08 -40.97
N GLU A 1154 -6.09 -11.61 -41.37
CA GLU A 1154 -6.30 -12.23 -42.69
C GLU A 1154 -5.96 -11.28 -43.84
N SER A 1155 -6.44 -10.03 -43.77
CA SER A 1155 -6.14 -8.99 -44.75
C SER A 1155 -4.65 -8.66 -44.81
N ARG A 1156 -3.96 -8.60 -43.66
CA ARG A 1156 -2.51 -8.33 -43.60
C ARG A 1156 -1.68 -9.47 -44.20
N VAL A 1157 -2.09 -10.72 -43.97
CA VAL A 1157 -1.46 -11.90 -44.57
C VAL A 1157 -1.67 -11.90 -46.09
N HIS A 1158 -2.88 -11.57 -46.55
CA HIS A 1158 -3.20 -11.45 -47.98
C HIS A 1158 -2.32 -10.39 -48.66
N VAL A 1159 -2.16 -9.21 -48.06
CA VAL A 1159 -1.26 -8.16 -48.57
C VAL A 1159 0.16 -8.67 -48.75
N ALA A 1160 0.72 -9.37 -47.76
CA ALA A 1160 2.07 -9.93 -47.86
C ALA A 1160 2.21 -10.94 -49.01
N ALA A 1161 1.21 -11.82 -49.17
CA ALA A 1161 1.19 -12.81 -50.24
C ALA A 1161 1.07 -12.17 -51.63
N SER A 1162 0.14 -11.22 -51.81
CA SER A 1162 -0.05 -10.50 -53.07
C SER A 1162 1.15 -9.61 -53.42
N LEU A 1163 1.83 -9.01 -52.43
CA LEU A 1163 3.05 -8.24 -52.66
C LEU A 1163 4.17 -9.11 -53.24
N ARG A 1164 4.40 -10.29 -52.65
CA ARG A 1164 5.40 -11.26 -53.17
C ARG A 1164 5.04 -11.70 -54.58
N LYS A 1165 3.75 -11.96 -54.84
CA LYS A 1165 3.24 -12.33 -56.17
C LYS A 1165 3.43 -11.22 -57.21
N LEU A 1166 3.25 -9.95 -56.84
CA LEU A 1166 3.56 -8.80 -57.70
C LEU A 1166 5.06 -8.72 -58.00
N SER A 1167 5.93 -8.95 -57.02
CA SER A 1167 7.37 -8.96 -57.24
C SER A 1167 7.81 -10.08 -58.20
N THR A 1168 7.24 -11.28 -58.09
CA THR A 1168 7.55 -12.37 -59.04
C THR A 1168 7.01 -12.07 -60.43
N TYR A 1169 5.83 -11.45 -60.53
CA TYR A 1169 5.25 -11.08 -61.82
C TYR A 1169 6.08 -10.04 -62.57
N LEU A 1170 6.76 -9.16 -61.83
CA LEU A 1170 7.72 -8.22 -62.42
C LEU A 1170 8.91 -8.94 -63.06
N ASP A 1171 9.43 -9.98 -62.41
CA ASP A 1171 10.57 -10.75 -62.92
C ASP A 1171 10.21 -11.48 -64.25
N GLU A 1172 8.94 -11.87 -64.43
CA GLU A 1172 8.42 -12.54 -65.64
C GLU A 1172 7.98 -11.59 -66.76
N SER A 1173 7.86 -10.29 -66.49
CA SER A 1173 7.23 -9.30 -67.39
C SER A 1173 8.06 -8.88 -68.62
N GLY A 1174 9.19 -9.54 -68.90
CA GLY A 1174 10.13 -9.15 -69.96
C GLY A 1174 9.55 -9.09 -71.38
N SER A 1175 8.49 -9.86 -71.66
CA SER A 1175 7.80 -9.88 -72.97
C SER A 1175 6.64 -8.90 -73.10
N GLN A 1176 6.24 -8.23 -72.01
CA GLN A 1176 5.09 -7.34 -71.97
C GLN A 1176 5.41 -5.93 -72.49
N SER A 1177 4.38 -5.13 -72.75
CA SER A 1177 4.55 -3.74 -73.18
C SER A 1177 5.27 -2.89 -72.13
N ARG A 1178 5.98 -1.84 -72.57
CA ARG A 1178 6.68 -0.94 -71.62
C ARG A 1178 5.73 -0.27 -70.63
N THR A 1179 4.55 0.16 -71.10
CA THR A 1179 3.51 0.75 -70.23
C THR A 1179 3.03 -0.22 -69.17
N PHE A 1180 2.93 -1.52 -69.50
CA PHE A 1180 2.59 -2.56 -68.54
C PHE A 1180 3.65 -2.67 -67.43
N GLN A 1181 4.94 -2.71 -67.81
CA GLN A 1181 6.03 -2.75 -66.84
C GLN A 1181 6.04 -1.52 -65.94
N GLU A 1182 5.88 -0.32 -66.51
CA GLU A 1182 5.84 0.94 -65.74
C GLU A 1182 4.75 0.92 -64.66
N VAL A 1183 3.54 0.48 -65.05
CA VAL A 1183 2.39 0.36 -64.14
C VAL A 1183 2.64 -0.70 -63.06
N LEU A 1184 3.19 -1.85 -63.41
CA LEU A 1184 3.48 -2.92 -62.45
C LEU A 1184 4.52 -2.51 -61.41
N VAL A 1185 5.60 -1.85 -61.85
CA VAL A 1185 6.65 -1.35 -60.96
C VAL A 1185 6.11 -0.26 -60.03
N TYR A 1186 5.28 0.64 -60.54
CA TYR A 1186 4.62 1.66 -59.72
C TYR A 1186 3.71 1.03 -58.66
N THR A 1187 2.87 0.07 -59.04
CA THR A 1187 2.04 -0.68 -58.08
C THR A 1187 2.86 -1.39 -57.01
N LEU A 1188 3.95 -2.06 -57.39
CA LEU A 1188 4.85 -2.73 -56.45
C LEU A 1188 5.46 -1.75 -55.45
N SER A 1189 5.85 -0.55 -55.90
CA SER A 1189 6.39 0.51 -55.04
C SER A 1189 5.39 0.97 -53.96
N CYS A 1190 4.13 1.15 -54.33
CA CYS A 1190 3.05 1.57 -53.43
C CYS A 1190 2.77 0.51 -52.35
N VAL A 1191 2.55 -0.73 -52.76
CA VAL A 1191 2.20 -1.82 -51.83
C VAL A 1191 3.38 -2.14 -50.90
N CYS A 1192 4.61 -2.18 -51.42
CA CYS A 1192 5.80 -2.42 -50.60
C CYS A 1192 5.95 -1.36 -49.52
N THR A 1193 5.77 -0.09 -49.88
CA THR A 1193 5.86 1.03 -48.95
C THR A 1193 4.78 0.94 -47.86
N SER A 1194 3.52 0.74 -48.24
CA SER A 1194 2.41 0.62 -47.29
C SER A 1194 2.56 -0.59 -46.36
N ALA A 1195 2.94 -1.75 -46.90
CA ALA A 1195 3.16 -2.97 -46.12
C ALA A 1195 4.32 -2.81 -45.12
N PHE A 1196 5.41 -2.16 -45.51
CA PHE A 1196 6.51 -1.83 -44.61
C PHE A 1196 6.05 -0.85 -43.51
N SER A 1197 5.32 0.21 -43.88
CA SER A 1197 4.80 1.18 -42.93
C SER A 1197 3.85 0.58 -41.88
N ALA A 1198 3.10 -0.46 -42.26
CA ALA A 1198 2.19 -1.21 -41.39
C ALA A 1198 2.89 -2.31 -40.57
N GLY A 1199 4.17 -2.61 -40.85
CA GLY A 1199 4.91 -3.71 -40.23
C GLY A 1199 4.42 -5.09 -40.67
N ILE A 1200 4.05 -5.24 -41.94
CA ILE A 1200 3.65 -6.52 -42.55
C ILE A 1200 4.88 -7.26 -43.11
N ILE A 1201 5.85 -6.52 -43.64
CA ILE A 1201 7.12 -7.04 -44.18
C ILE A 1201 8.32 -6.52 -43.40
N GLU A 1202 9.42 -7.26 -43.46
CA GLU A 1202 10.67 -6.90 -42.80
C GLU A 1202 11.50 -5.91 -43.63
N ALA A 1203 12.45 -5.22 -43.00
CA ALA A 1203 13.33 -4.26 -43.67
C ALA A 1203 14.14 -4.90 -44.80
N ALA A 1204 14.59 -6.15 -44.64
CA ALA A 1204 15.34 -6.87 -45.67
C ALA A 1204 14.50 -7.14 -46.92
N GLU A 1205 13.24 -7.54 -46.74
CA GLU A 1205 12.31 -7.80 -47.86
C GLU A 1205 12.01 -6.50 -48.64
N ALA A 1206 11.86 -5.37 -47.93
CA ALA A 1206 11.70 -4.06 -48.56
C ALA A 1206 12.97 -3.58 -49.31
N GLU A 1207 14.16 -3.87 -48.76
CA GLU A 1207 15.44 -3.54 -49.40
C GLU A 1207 15.66 -4.29 -50.72
N ASP A 1208 15.28 -5.56 -50.78
CA ASP A 1208 15.40 -6.37 -52.00
C ASP A 1208 14.56 -5.79 -53.14
N ILE A 1209 13.32 -5.39 -52.85
CA ILE A 1209 12.43 -4.73 -53.83
C ILE A 1209 13.04 -3.38 -54.27
N MET A 1210 13.56 -2.58 -53.34
CA MET A 1210 14.22 -1.31 -53.65
C MET A 1210 15.43 -1.51 -54.58
N SER A 1211 16.25 -2.53 -54.32
CA SER A 1211 17.42 -2.85 -55.12
C SER A 1211 17.04 -3.31 -56.54
N LYS A 1212 15.98 -4.12 -56.67
CA LYS A 1212 15.42 -4.51 -57.98
C LYS A 1212 14.97 -3.29 -58.80
N LEU A 1213 14.23 -2.37 -58.17
CA LEU A 1213 13.75 -1.15 -58.84
C LEU A 1213 14.91 -0.23 -59.24
N GLN A 1214 15.95 -0.12 -58.41
CA GLN A 1214 17.13 0.65 -58.73
C GLN A 1214 17.81 0.12 -60.00
N LEU A 1215 18.02 -1.20 -60.10
CA LEU A 1215 18.62 -1.84 -61.27
C LEU A 1215 17.79 -1.61 -62.55
N LEU A 1216 16.46 -1.67 -62.45
CA LEU A 1216 15.56 -1.43 -63.57
C LEU A 1216 15.67 0.01 -64.11
N VAL A 1217 15.77 1.00 -63.22
CA VAL A 1217 15.96 2.42 -63.60
C VAL A 1217 17.32 2.64 -64.24
N GLU A 1218 18.38 2.05 -63.67
CA GLU A 1218 19.74 2.16 -64.22
C GLU A 1218 19.83 1.60 -65.65
N ASN A 1219 19.12 0.50 -65.92
CA ASN A 1219 19.04 -0.12 -67.25
C ASN A 1219 18.13 0.63 -68.23
N ASN A 1220 17.19 1.47 -67.75
CA ASN A 1220 16.15 2.11 -68.56
C ASN A 1220 15.95 3.59 -68.18
N GLN A 1221 17.00 4.39 -68.24
CA GLN A 1221 17.02 5.76 -67.71
C GLN A 1221 16.01 6.73 -68.36
N GLN A 1222 15.52 6.44 -69.57
CA GLN A 1222 14.55 7.28 -70.29
C GLN A 1222 13.07 6.95 -69.98
N THR A 1223 12.82 6.01 -69.07
CA THR A 1223 11.46 5.54 -68.73
C THR A 1223 10.95 6.25 -67.49
N SER A 1224 9.95 7.12 -67.64
CA SER A 1224 9.42 7.93 -66.54
C SER A 1224 8.73 7.14 -65.44
N GLY A 1225 7.95 6.10 -65.79
CA GLY A 1225 7.27 5.28 -64.79
C GLY A 1225 8.21 4.55 -63.83
N PHE A 1226 9.38 4.11 -64.30
CA PHE A 1226 10.37 3.46 -63.44
C PHE A 1226 11.04 4.44 -62.47
N ALA A 1227 11.45 5.61 -62.97
CA ALA A 1227 12.05 6.65 -62.13
C ALA A 1227 11.07 7.16 -61.08
N LEU A 1228 9.79 7.34 -61.46
CA LEU A 1228 8.70 7.67 -60.55
C LEU A 1228 8.56 6.63 -59.43
N ALA A 1229 8.45 5.35 -59.79
CA ALA A 1229 8.25 4.26 -58.82
C ALA A 1229 9.43 4.10 -57.86
N LEU A 1230 10.68 4.20 -58.36
CA LEU A 1230 11.86 4.19 -57.51
C LEU A 1230 11.86 5.39 -56.55
N GLY A 1231 11.56 6.60 -57.04
CA GLY A 1231 11.46 7.78 -56.21
C GLY A 1231 10.43 7.63 -55.10
N ASN A 1232 9.27 7.03 -55.41
CA ASN A 1232 8.16 6.82 -54.49
C ASN A 1232 8.51 5.78 -53.40
N LEU A 1233 9.13 4.66 -53.79
CA LEU A 1233 9.60 3.63 -52.85
C LEU A 1233 10.69 4.17 -51.93
N VAL A 1234 11.68 4.88 -52.49
CA VAL A 1234 12.78 5.47 -51.72
C VAL A 1234 12.26 6.49 -50.72
N TYR A 1235 11.34 7.37 -51.14
CA TYR A 1235 10.68 8.31 -50.25
C TYR A 1235 9.91 7.58 -49.14
N GLY A 1236 9.05 6.64 -49.52
CA GLY A 1236 8.20 5.89 -48.62
C GLY A 1236 8.97 5.13 -47.54
N LEU A 1237 9.96 4.34 -47.94
CA LEU A 1237 10.83 3.61 -47.02
C LEU A 1237 11.66 4.56 -46.13
N SER A 1238 12.16 5.67 -46.68
CA SER A 1238 12.90 6.68 -45.90
C SER A 1238 12.02 7.32 -44.82
N VAL A 1239 10.78 7.68 -45.15
CA VAL A 1239 9.80 8.24 -44.20
C VAL A 1239 9.41 7.21 -43.13
N CYS A 1240 9.38 5.92 -43.48
CA CYS A 1240 9.15 4.81 -42.55
C CYS A 1240 10.39 4.37 -41.75
N GLY A 1241 11.53 5.07 -41.85
CA GLY A 1241 12.72 4.80 -41.03
C GLY A 1241 13.76 3.85 -41.65
N HIS A 1242 13.67 3.53 -42.94
CA HIS A 1242 14.65 2.68 -43.61
C HIS A 1242 15.92 3.47 -43.99
N GLY A 1243 17.00 3.33 -43.21
CA GLY A 1243 18.22 4.12 -43.36
C GLY A 1243 18.84 4.09 -44.77
N LYS A 1244 18.95 2.92 -45.39
CA LYS A 1244 19.54 2.79 -46.76
C LYS A 1244 18.71 3.49 -47.85
N ALA A 1245 17.40 3.62 -47.63
CA ALA A 1245 16.55 4.35 -48.57
C ALA A 1245 16.83 5.85 -48.50
N GLU A 1246 17.04 6.40 -47.30
CA GLU A 1246 17.45 7.79 -47.13
C GLU A 1246 18.80 8.09 -47.82
N ASP A 1247 19.78 7.20 -47.69
CA ASP A 1247 21.08 7.32 -48.34
C ASP A 1247 20.97 7.27 -49.88
N LEU A 1248 20.14 6.36 -50.41
CA LEU A 1248 19.87 6.29 -51.84
C LEU A 1248 19.17 7.57 -52.35
N GLY A 1249 18.19 8.09 -51.62
CA GLY A 1249 17.50 9.34 -51.95
C GLY A 1249 18.44 10.54 -51.99
N ASN A 1250 19.39 10.62 -51.06
CA ASN A 1250 20.41 11.69 -51.04
C ASN A 1250 21.40 11.60 -52.21
N ARG A 1251 21.60 10.41 -52.80
CA ARG A 1251 22.42 10.23 -54.02
C ARG A 1251 21.65 10.52 -55.30
N LEU A 1252 20.41 10.05 -55.40
CA LEU A 1252 19.57 10.21 -56.61
C LEU A 1252 19.18 11.67 -56.85
N ARG A 1253 18.83 12.42 -55.80
CA ARG A 1253 18.38 13.82 -55.90
C ARG A 1253 19.35 14.74 -56.68
N PRO A 1254 20.62 14.92 -56.27
CA PRO A 1254 21.53 15.79 -57.01
C PRO A 1254 21.83 15.26 -58.43
N SER A 1255 21.83 13.95 -58.62
CA SER A 1255 22.02 13.33 -59.94
C SER A 1255 20.89 13.71 -60.90
N TRP A 1256 19.64 13.57 -60.49
CA TRP A 1256 18.49 13.92 -61.33
C TRP A 1256 18.33 15.42 -61.53
N ILE A 1257 18.61 16.27 -60.53
CA ILE A 1257 18.64 17.74 -60.71
C ILE A 1257 19.61 18.11 -61.83
N LYS A 1258 20.81 17.51 -61.82
CA LYS A 1258 21.81 17.73 -62.86
C LYS A 1258 21.29 17.33 -64.25
N VAL A 1259 20.64 16.18 -64.38
CA VAL A 1259 20.05 15.72 -65.65
C VAL A 1259 19.02 16.73 -66.18
N VAL A 1260 18.10 17.18 -65.32
CA VAL A 1260 17.00 18.07 -65.70
C VAL A 1260 17.50 19.46 -66.15
N LEU A 1261 18.55 19.99 -65.51
CA LEU A 1261 19.08 21.32 -65.81
C LEU A 1261 20.16 21.33 -66.91
N THR A 1262 20.58 20.17 -67.42
CA THR A 1262 21.60 20.11 -68.49
C THR A 1262 21.01 20.52 -69.84
N GLU A 1263 21.54 21.58 -70.45
CA GLU A 1263 21.16 21.98 -71.80
C GLU A 1263 21.45 20.86 -72.82
N GLY A 1264 20.46 20.52 -73.66
CA GLY A 1264 20.58 19.51 -74.71
C GLY A 1264 20.33 18.05 -74.27
N ALA A 1265 19.97 17.80 -73.02
CA ALA A 1265 19.61 16.46 -72.57
C ALA A 1265 18.34 15.91 -73.29
N PRO A 1266 18.26 14.60 -73.59
CA PRO A 1266 17.09 14.01 -74.24
C PRO A 1266 15.81 14.25 -73.43
N THR A 1267 14.73 14.71 -74.08
CA THR A 1267 13.46 15.07 -73.41
C THR A 1267 12.92 13.93 -72.53
N MET A 1268 12.99 12.68 -72.97
CA MET A 1268 12.52 11.53 -72.18
C MET A 1268 13.38 11.27 -70.93
N LEU A 1269 14.68 11.52 -71.00
CA LEU A 1269 15.59 11.43 -69.85
C LEU A 1269 15.25 12.52 -68.84
N CYS A 1270 15.02 13.75 -69.30
CA CYS A 1270 14.58 14.85 -68.44
C CYS A 1270 13.21 14.58 -67.81
N LEU A 1271 12.26 14.03 -68.58
CA LEU A 1271 10.94 13.66 -68.06
C LEU A 1271 11.06 12.56 -67.00
N ALA A 1272 11.90 11.55 -67.19
CA ALA A 1272 12.11 10.51 -66.19
C ALA A 1272 12.71 11.07 -64.90
N ALA A 1273 13.75 11.90 -65.00
CA ALA A 1273 14.35 12.56 -63.85
C ALA A 1273 13.36 13.51 -63.13
N LEU A 1274 12.51 14.23 -63.87
CA LEU A 1274 11.46 15.07 -63.28
C LEU A 1274 10.45 14.27 -62.45
N HIS A 1275 9.91 13.17 -63.00
CA HIS A 1275 8.95 12.34 -62.27
C HIS A 1275 9.61 11.70 -61.03
N GLY A 1276 10.84 11.22 -61.15
CA GLY A 1276 11.60 10.69 -60.02
C GLY A 1276 11.86 11.72 -58.93
N LEU A 1277 12.26 12.95 -59.28
CA LEU A 1277 12.52 14.02 -58.31
C LEU A 1277 11.27 14.39 -57.50
N VAL A 1278 10.12 14.49 -58.17
CA VAL A 1278 8.86 14.83 -57.52
C VAL A 1278 8.39 13.69 -56.60
N ALA A 1279 8.58 12.44 -57.01
CA ALA A 1279 8.29 11.28 -56.14
C ALA A 1279 9.23 11.19 -54.92
N LEU A 1280 10.52 11.54 -55.06
CA LEU A 1280 11.49 11.55 -53.95
C LEU A 1280 11.16 12.51 -52.81
N VAL A 1281 10.27 13.48 -53.05
CA VAL A 1281 9.79 14.43 -52.04
C VAL A 1281 8.34 14.17 -51.62
N GLY A 1282 7.78 13.01 -52.00
CA GLY A 1282 6.48 12.57 -51.53
C GLY A 1282 5.29 13.21 -52.26
N SER A 1283 5.25 13.11 -53.58
CA SER A 1283 4.08 13.55 -54.34
C SER A 1283 2.89 12.60 -54.27
N ASP A 1284 3.13 11.29 -54.10
CA ASP A 1284 2.12 10.24 -54.31
C ASP A 1284 1.71 9.57 -52.97
N VAL A 1285 1.90 10.27 -51.85
CA VAL A 1285 1.66 9.78 -50.47
C VAL A 1285 0.20 9.38 -50.24
N ASP A 1286 -0.73 10.11 -50.86
CA ASP A 1286 -2.17 9.89 -50.75
C ASP A 1286 -2.62 8.52 -51.30
N VAL A 1287 -1.79 7.88 -52.16
CA VAL A 1287 -2.01 6.53 -52.70
C VAL A 1287 -1.60 5.45 -51.71
N MET A 1288 -0.55 5.69 -50.93
CA MET A 1288 0.05 4.71 -50.02
C MET A 1288 -0.51 4.78 -48.58
N GLN A 1289 -1.21 5.86 -48.23
CA GLN A 1289 -1.67 6.14 -46.87
C GLN A 1289 -0.55 6.02 -45.82
N LEU A 1290 0.63 6.53 -46.16
CA LEU A 1290 1.74 6.63 -45.21
C LEU A 1290 1.29 7.43 -43.99
N LYS A 1291 1.57 6.93 -42.80
CA LYS A 1291 1.33 7.70 -41.57
C LYS A 1291 2.08 9.02 -41.68
N SER A 1292 1.33 10.13 -41.73
CA SER A 1292 1.81 11.51 -41.92
C SER A 1292 2.77 12.02 -40.81
N GLU A 1293 3.13 11.14 -39.89
CA GLU A 1293 3.78 11.43 -38.60
C GLU A 1293 5.28 11.77 -38.74
N ALA A 1294 5.89 11.64 -39.94
CA ALA A 1294 7.34 11.79 -40.13
C ALA A 1294 7.81 12.94 -41.04
N ILE A 1295 6.91 13.75 -41.62
CA ILE A 1295 7.25 14.71 -42.69
C ILE A 1295 7.86 16.05 -42.19
N GLN A 1296 7.90 16.31 -40.89
CA GLN A 1296 8.26 17.65 -40.36
C GLN A 1296 9.73 17.82 -39.96
N ASN A 1297 10.66 17.32 -40.77
CA ASN A 1297 12.09 17.58 -40.55
C ASN A 1297 12.55 18.77 -41.41
N THR A 1298 13.37 19.68 -40.86
CA THR A 1298 13.94 20.82 -41.61
C THR A 1298 14.66 20.36 -42.88
N HIS A 1299 15.29 19.18 -42.81
CA HIS A 1299 15.90 18.53 -43.96
C HIS A 1299 14.91 18.18 -45.07
N PHE A 1300 13.69 17.74 -44.75
CA PHE A 1300 12.66 17.45 -45.75
C PHE A 1300 12.19 18.74 -46.43
N GLN A 1301 11.94 19.81 -45.66
CA GLN A 1301 11.59 21.11 -46.21
C GLN A 1301 12.68 21.68 -47.13
N ALA A 1302 13.97 21.52 -46.77
CA ALA A 1302 15.06 21.91 -47.64
C ALA A 1302 15.06 21.11 -48.96
N ARG A 1303 14.87 19.79 -48.90
CA ARG A 1303 14.75 18.91 -50.09
C ARG A 1303 13.57 19.33 -50.97
N LEU A 1304 12.41 19.58 -50.36
CA LEU A 1304 11.19 20.02 -51.04
C LEU A 1304 11.41 21.37 -51.74
N ASN A 1305 11.98 22.35 -51.05
CA ASN A 1305 12.28 23.68 -51.60
C ASN A 1305 13.25 23.61 -52.78
N GLU A 1306 14.26 22.74 -52.71
CA GLU A 1306 15.22 22.51 -53.80
C GLU A 1306 14.54 21.94 -55.05
N VAL A 1307 13.66 20.94 -54.89
CA VAL A 1307 12.89 20.35 -56.00
C VAL A 1307 11.91 21.37 -56.59
N ILE A 1308 11.20 22.13 -55.76
CA ILE A 1308 10.28 23.20 -56.21
C ILE A 1308 11.04 24.23 -57.05
N ARG A 1309 12.19 24.71 -56.57
CA ARG A 1309 13.02 25.67 -57.31
C ARG A 1309 13.45 25.12 -58.67
N THR A 1310 13.87 23.85 -58.71
CA THR A 1310 14.26 23.16 -59.95
C THR A 1310 13.10 23.09 -60.94
N LEU A 1311 11.88 22.73 -60.49
CA LEU A 1311 10.68 22.73 -61.34
C LEU A 1311 10.34 24.12 -61.87
N THR A 1312 10.35 25.14 -61.01
CA THR A 1312 10.08 26.54 -61.40
C THR A 1312 11.08 27.01 -62.47
N GLU A 1313 12.35 26.62 -62.35
CA GLU A 1313 13.42 26.94 -63.31
C GLU A 1313 13.16 26.27 -64.68
N VAL A 1314 12.82 24.98 -64.70
CA VAL A 1314 12.45 24.26 -65.93
C VAL A 1314 11.25 24.91 -66.63
N ILE A 1315 10.22 25.31 -65.87
CA ILE A 1315 9.01 25.95 -66.42
C ILE A 1315 9.37 27.29 -67.07
N SER A 1316 10.26 28.05 -66.45
CA SER A 1316 10.62 29.40 -66.90
C SER A 1316 11.61 29.41 -68.08
N VAL A 1317 12.53 28.44 -68.13
CA VAL A 1317 13.70 28.46 -69.04
C VAL A 1317 13.56 27.49 -70.23
N SER A 1318 12.87 26.35 -70.07
CA SER A 1318 12.81 25.33 -71.13
C SER A 1318 12.02 25.79 -72.35
N GLY A 1319 12.56 25.59 -73.55
CA GLY A 1319 11.85 25.80 -74.82
C GLY A 1319 10.95 24.63 -75.25
N VAL A 1320 10.94 23.52 -74.51
CA VAL A 1320 10.22 22.30 -74.87
C VAL A 1320 8.87 22.25 -74.16
N ILE A 1321 7.78 22.54 -74.89
CA ILE A 1321 6.40 22.60 -74.35
C ILE A 1321 6.02 21.32 -73.59
N GLY A 1322 6.41 20.14 -74.09
CA GLY A 1322 6.13 18.86 -73.42
C GLY A 1322 6.80 18.72 -72.06
N LEU A 1323 8.01 19.27 -71.89
CA LEU A 1323 8.73 19.27 -70.61
C LEU A 1323 8.11 20.29 -69.64
N GLN A 1324 7.83 21.50 -70.11
CA GLN A 1324 7.17 22.55 -69.32
C GLN A 1324 5.80 22.08 -68.82
N SER A 1325 4.97 21.51 -69.70
CA SER A 1325 3.63 21.03 -69.36
C SER A 1325 3.65 19.97 -68.25
N ASN A 1326 4.57 19.00 -68.33
CA ASN A 1326 4.75 17.99 -67.29
C ASN A 1326 5.28 18.59 -65.98
N ALA A 1327 6.26 19.50 -66.05
CA ALA A 1327 6.79 20.17 -64.85
C ALA A 1327 5.71 20.98 -64.12
N ILE A 1328 4.83 21.68 -64.84
CA ILE A 1328 3.71 22.45 -64.25
C ILE A 1328 2.72 21.52 -63.57
N TRP A 1329 2.34 20.42 -64.23
CA TRP A 1329 1.41 19.44 -63.68
C TRP A 1329 1.97 18.83 -62.39
N LEU A 1330 3.23 18.39 -62.42
CA LEU A 1330 3.92 17.81 -61.25
C LEU A 1330 4.09 18.82 -60.12
N LEU A 1331 4.39 20.09 -60.42
CA LEU A 1331 4.50 21.14 -59.41
C LEU A 1331 3.15 21.42 -58.72
N GLY A 1332 2.06 21.43 -59.49
CA GLY A 1332 0.71 21.51 -58.94
C GLY A 1332 0.40 20.31 -58.04
N HIS A 1333 0.67 19.09 -58.53
CA HIS A 1333 0.44 17.85 -57.79
C HIS A 1333 1.21 17.80 -56.47
N LEU A 1334 2.48 18.20 -56.48
CA LEU A 1334 3.33 18.29 -55.31
C LEU A 1334 2.79 19.29 -54.26
N HIS A 1335 2.23 20.41 -54.71
CA HIS A 1335 1.58 21.37 -53.82
C HIS A 1335 0.35 20.76 -53.14
N LEU A 1336 -0.48 20.03 -53.90
CA LEU A 1336 -1.66 19.37 -53.34
C LEU A 1336 -1.28 18.34 -52.27
N SER A 1337 -0.38 17.39 -52.58
CA SER A 1337 0.06 16.35 -51.64
C SER A 1337 0.67 16.90 -50.35
N THR A 1338 1.41 18.01 -50.44
CA THR A 1338 1.98 18.70 -49.26
C THR A 1338 0.90 19.34 -48.36
N LEU A 1339 -0.22 19.78 -48.94
CA LEU A 1339 -1.35 20.34 -48.19
C LEU A 1339 -2.31 19.26 -47.67
N SER A 1340 -2.58 18.23 -48.46
CA SER A 1340 -3.45 17.09 -48.11
C SER A 1340 -2.95 16.33 -46.89
N SER A 1341 -1.62 16.11 -46.80
CA SER A 1341 -0.97 15.38 -45.70
C SER A 1341 -1.07 16.08 -44.33
N ASN A 1342 -1.33 17.40 -44.30
CA ASN A 1342 -1.40 18.18 -43.07
C ASN A 1342 -2.80 18.25 -42.42
N GLN A 1343 -3.83 17.65 -43.04
CA GLN A 1343 -5.12 17.46 -42.38
C GLN A 1343 -5.13 16.13 -41.61
N SER A 1344 -4.44 16.08 -40.47
CA SER A 1344 -4.57 14.95 -39.55
C SER A 1344 -6.03 14.83 -39.12
N ARG A 1345 -6.69 13.72 -39.51
CA ARG A 1345 -8.07 13.39 -39.10
C ARG A 1345 -8.20 13.10 -37.58
N THR A 1346 -7.11 13.24 -36.81
CA THR A 1346 -7.10 13.20 -35.34
C THR A 1346 -7.02 14.61 -34.78
N SER A 1347 -7.91 14.97 -33.85
CA SER A 1347 -7.99 16.30 -33.20
C SER A 1347 -6.80 16.63 -32.28
N VAL A 1348 -5.78 15.76 -32.19
CA VAL A 1348 -4.65 15.85 -31.26
C VAL A 1348 -3.32 15.85 -32.04
N PRO A 1349 -2.37 16.76 -31.73
CA PRO A 1349 -1.04 16.80 -32.35
C PRO A 1349 -0.23 15.50 -32.19
N THR A 1350 0.66 15.21 -33.14
CA THR A 1350 1.47 13.97 -33.15
C THR A 1350 2.72 14.03 -32.25
N ASP A 1351 3.20 15.23 -31.93
CA ASP A 1351 4.35 15.48 -31.07
C ASP A 1351 4.22 16.83 -30.33
N TYR A 1352 5.25 17.21 -29.58
CA TYR A 1352 5.31 18.49 -28.83
C TYR A 1352 6.01 19.61 -29.59
N SER A 1353 6.06 19.56 -30.92
CA SER A 1353 6.75 20.58 -31.72
C SER A 1353 6.10 21.98 -31.64
N TYR A 1354 4.90 22.09 -31.06
CA TYR A 1354 4.25 23.37 -30.74
C TYR A 1354 4.78 24.05 -29.46
N LEU A 1355 5.63 23.39 -28.68
CA LEU A 1355 6.33 24.02 -27.56
C LEU A 1355 7.51 24.89 -28.05
N PRO A 1356 7.95 25.91 -27.29
CA PRO A 1356 9.09 26.78 -27.66
C PRO A 1356 10.40 26.01 -27.88
N GLU A 1357 11.37 26.58 -28.61
CA GLU A 1357 12.67 25.92 -28.86
C GLU A 1357 13.52 25.71 -27.58
N GLY A 1358 13.29 26.52 -26.55
CA GLY A 1358 13.87 26.34 -25.22
C GLY A 1358 13.30 25.14 -24.44
N SER A 1359 12.20 24.53 -24.89
CA SER A 1359 11.56 23.39 -24.22
C SER A 1359 12.45 22.15 -24.21
N PHE A 1360 12.74 21.62 -23.02
CA PHE A 1360 13.42 20.34 -22.89
C PHE A 1360 12.48 19.19 -23.27
N ILE A 1361 11.19 19.28 -22.93
CA ILE A 1361 10.18 18.28 -23.31
C ILE A 1361 10.13 18.11 -24.83
N ARG A 1362 10.11 19.22 -25.59
CA ARG A 1362 10.17 19.19 -27.07
C ARG A 1362 11.41 18.45 -27.57
N ALA A 1363 12.58 18.76 -27.01
CA ALA A 1363 13.83 18.12 -27.39
C ALA A 1363 13.84 16.61 -27.05
N ALA A 1364 13.40 16.25 -25.84
CA ALA A 1364 13.33 14.88 -25.36
C ALA A 1364 12.42 14.01 -26.24
N ILE A 1365 11.25 14.53 -26.61
CA ILE A 1365 10.32 13.81 -27.50
C ILE A 1365 10.89 13.72 -28.92
N GLY A 1366 11.60 14.75 -29.40
CA GLY A 1366 12.39 14.65 -30.63
C GLY A 1366 13.43 13.53 -30.58
N PHE A 1367 14.04 13.29 -29.41
CA PHE A 1367 14.95 12.16 -29.19
C PHE A 1367 14.22 10.81 -29.22
N PHE A 1368 13.02 10.71 -28.64
CA PHE A 1368 12.19 9.49 -28.71
C PHE A 1368 11.82 9.15 -30.14
N ILE A 1369 11.38 10.15 -30.93
CA ILE A 1369 11.06 9.99 -32.34
C ILE A 1369 12.30 9.53 -33.11
N THR A 1370 13.48 10.07 -32.81
CA THR A 1370 14.74 9.65 -33.44
C THR A 1370 15.08 8.19 -33.08
N GLY A 1371 14.90 7.78 -31.83
CA GLY A 1371 15.05 6.39 -31.40
C GLY A 1371 14.07 5.46 -32.11
N GLY A 1372 12.79 5.83 -32.16
CA GLY A 1372 11.75 5.07 -32.85
C GLY A 1372 11.97 4.96 -34.36
N LYS A 1373 12.70 5.90 -34.98
CA LYS A 1373 13.04 5.88 -36.41
C LYS A 1373 14.31 5.11 -36.73
N LYS A 1374 15.38 5.28 -35.93
CA LYS A 1374 16.70 4.72 -36.24
C LYS A 1374 17.00 3.40 -35.53
N GLY A 1375 16.21 3.02 -34.53
CA GLY A 1375 16.38 1.78 -33.79
C GLY A 1375 17.57 1.78 -32.79
N PRO A 1376 17.76 0.66 -32.08
CA PRO A 1376 18.72 0.53 -30.98
C PRO A 1376 20.19 0.58 -31.42
N GLU A 1377 20.49 0.28 -32.69
CA GLU A 1377 21.86 0.36 -33.23
C GLU A 1377 22.36 1.81 -33.32
N ALA A 1378 21.47 2.74 -33.62
CA ALA A 1378 21.80 4.16 -33.77
C ALA A 1378 21.57 4.97 -32.49
N VAL A 1379 20.58 4.60 -31.68
CA VAL A 1379 20.30 5.23 -30.39
C VAL A 1379 20.48 4.20 -29.29
N PRO A 1380 21.61 4.21 -28.56
CA PRO A 1380 21.86 3.25 -27.50
C PRO A 1380 20.75 3.27 -26.43
N PRO A 1381 20.23 2.10 -25.99
CA PRO A 1381 19.17 2.01 -24.99
C PRO A 1381 19.48 2.75 -23.69
N SER A 1382 20.75 2.73 -23.24
CA SER A 1382 21.19 3.42 -22.03
C SER A 1382 21.02 4.94 -22.11
N LEU A 1383 21.16 5.53 -23.30
CA LEU A 1383 20.95 6.97 -23.50
C LEU A 1383 19.47 7.31 -23.60
N LEU A 1384 18.70 6.47 -24.29
CA LEU A 1384 17.24 6.64 -24.38
C LEU A 1384 16.59 6.59 -22.98
N LYS A 1385 17.03 5.67 -22.12
CA LYS A 1385 16.59 5.58 -20.72
C LYS A 1385 16.73 6.89 -19.96
N VAL A 1386 17.92 7.51 -20.03
CA VAL A 1386 18.26 8.76 -19.32
C VAL A 1386 17.36 9.92 -19.75
N VAL A 1387 16.85 9.90 -20.98
CA VAL A 1387 15.91 10.92 -21.49
C VAL A 1387 14.45 10.55 -21.16
N MET A 1388 14.11 9.25 -21.18
CA MET A 1388 12.76 8.75 -20.91
C MET A 1388 12.36 8.81 -19.43
N LYS A 1389 13.27 8.47 -18.52
CA LYS A 1389 12.98 8.41 -17.09
C LYS A 1389 12.49 9.75 -16.51
N PRO A 1390 13.11 10.91 -16.83
CA PRO A 1390 12.59 12.23 -16.46
C PRO A 1390 11.12 12.45 -16.84
N ILE A 1391 10.73 12.07 -18.06
CA ILE A 1391 9.37 12.22 -18.57
C ILE A 1391 8.40 11.29 -17.81
N ALA A 1392 8.79 10.05 -17.56
CA ALA A 1392 7.99 9.09 -16.79
C ALA A 1392 7.78 9.55 -15.34
N THR A 1393 8.85 9.92 -14.63
CA THR A 1393 8.80 10.30 -13.21
C THR A 1393 8.01 11.58 -12.95
N VAL A 1394 8.14 12.60 -13.82
CA VAL A 1394 7.32 13.82 -13.66
C VAL A 1394 5.86 13.58 -14.06
N GLY A 1395 5.60 12.63 -14.95
CA GLY A 1395 4.24 12.24 -15.39
C GLY A 1395 3.37 11.68 -14.26
N GLU A 1396 3.96 11.12 -13.19
CA GLU A 1396 3.21 10.67 -12.01
C GLU A 1396 2.49 11.81 -11.29
N SER A 1397 3.03 13.03 -11.36
CA SER A 1397 2.51 14.21 -10.67
C SER A 1397 1.79 15.20 -11.60
N TYR A 1398 2.07 15.15 -12.91
CA TYR A 1398 1.55 16.12 -13.88
C TYR A 1398 1.00 15.45 -15.15
N GLN A 1399 -0.05 16.04 -15.71
CA GLN A 1399 -0.63 15.64 -17.00
C GLN A 1399 -0.03 16.49 -18.12
N TYR A 1400 0.62 15.85 -19.08
CA TYR A 1400 1.30 16.53 -20.18
C TYR A 1400 0.30 17.16 -21.16
N PRO A 1401 0.71 18.19 -21.92
CA PRO A 1401 -0.13 18.78 -22.96
C PRO A 1401 -0.56 17.75 -24.03
N PRO A 1402 -1.67 17.98 -24.75
CA PRO A 1402 -2.24 17.00 -25.67
C PRO A 1402 -1.27 16.59 -26.78
N ALA A 1403 -0.95 15.29 -26.83
CA ALA A 1403 -0.18 14.66 -27.90
C ALA A 1403 -0.65 13.21 -28.11
N ASN A 1404 -0.47 12.68 -29.33
CA ASN A 1404 -0.74 11.29 -29.65
C ASN A 1404 0.37 10.38 -29.09
N LEU A 1405 0.29 10.08 -27.79
CA LEU A 1405 1.27 9.25 -27.08
C LEU A 1405 1.38 7.83 -27.66
N ALA A 1406 0.30 7.29 -28.24
CA ALA A 1406 0.35 6.02 -28.94
C ALA A 1406 1.33 6.05 -30.13
N ALA A 1407 1.32 7.13 -30.91
CA ALA A 1407 2.23 7.31 -32.04
C ALA A 1407 3.70 7.45 -31.58
N LEU A 1408 3.94 8.10 -30.45
CA LEU A 1408 5.29 8.29 -29.90
C LEU A 1408 5.88 7.03 -29.29
N LEU A 1409 5.08 6.27 -28.53
CA LEU A 1409 5.57 5.14 -27.74
C LEU A 1409 5.51 3.80 -28.49
N SER A 1410 4.58 3.62 -29.44
CA SER A 1410 4.45 2.35 -30.18
C SER A 1410 5.73 1.94 -30.93
N PRO A 1411 6.44 2.84 -31.64
CA PRO A 1411 7.70 2.47 -32.31
C PRO A 1411 8.76 1.98 -31.31
N LEU A 1412 8.89 2.64 -30.17
CA LEU A 1412 9.83 2.24 -29.12
C LEU A 1412 9.49 0.90 -28.49
N MET A 1413 8.19 0.60 -28.34
CA MET A 1413 7.71 -0.68 -27.82
C MET A 1413 7.85 -1.84 -28.81
N ARG A 1414 7.86 -1.56 -30.13
CA ARG A 1414 8.00 -2.58 -31.19
C ARG A 1414 9.46 -2.93 -31.49
N LEU A 1415 10.36 -1.97 -31.27
CA LEU A 1415 11.79 -2.15 -31.51
C LEU A 1415 12.46 -2.74 -30.26
N ASN A 1416 13.47 -3.59 -30.45
CA ASN A 1416 14.14 -4.33 -29.37
C ASN A 1416 15.10 -3.45 -28.54
N PHE A 1417 14.59 -2.42 -27.85
CA PHE A 1417 15.37 -1.55 -26.94
C PHE A 1417 15.62 -2.15 -25.55
N GLY A 1418 14.96 -3.26 -25.19
CA GLY A 1418 15.09 -3.95 -23.90
C GLY A 1418 14.00 -3.60 -22.88
N GLU A 1419 13.97 -4.35 -21.78
CA GLU A 1419 12.87 -4.33 -20.79
C GLU A 1419 12.70 -2.97 -20.08
N GLU A 1420 13.79 -2.27 -19.76
CA GLU A 1420 13.71 -0.98 -19.05
C GLU A 1420 12.98 0.09 -19.87
N ILE A 1421 13.23 0.15 -21.19
CA ILE A 1421 12.54 1.10 -22.08
C ILE A 1421 11.07 0.72 -22.22
N GLN A 1422 10.77 -0.57 -22.34
CA GLN A 1422 9.40 -1.07 -22.37
C GLN A 1422 8.62 -0.70 -21.10
N GLN A 1423 9.26 -0.81 -19.93
CA GLN A 1423 8.70 -0.38 -18.66
C GLN A 1423 8.41 1.12 -18.65
N LEU A 1424 9.35 1.96 -19.09
CA LEU A 1424 9.16 3.42 -19.13
C LEU A 1424 8.03 3.86 -20.06
N CYS A 1425 7.91 3.23 -21.23
CA CYS A 1425 6.78 3.46 -22.12
C CYS A 1425 5.43 3.15 -21.43
N LEU A 1426 5.34 2.05 -20.68
CA LEU A 1426 4.14 1.69 -19.95
C LEU A 1426 3.90 2.57 -18.73
N GLU A 1427 4.93 3.01 -17.99
CA GLU A 1427 4.83 4.01 -16.92
C GLU A 1427 4.23 5.33 -17.46
N ILE A 1428 4.69 5.80 -18.62
CA ILE A 1428 4.13 7.00 -19.27
C ILE A 1428 2.68 6.74 -19.71
N ALA A 1429 2.38 5.60 -20.33
CA ALA A 1429 1.03 5.28 -20.77
C ALA A 1429 0.04 5.20 -19.60
N VAL A 1430 0.43 4.58 -18.48
CA VAL A 1430 -0.37 4.46 -17.26
C VAL A 1430 -0.64 5.82 -16.61
N THR A 1431 0.40 6.65 -16.44
CA THR A 1431 0.25 7.96 -15.77
C THR A 1431 -0.55 8.97 -16.60
N GLN A 1432 -0.54 8.83 -17.93
CA GLN A 1432 -1.24 9.74 -18.85
C GLN A 1432 -2.59 9.20 -19.37
N ALA A 1433 -2.95 7.94 -19.07
CA ALA A 1433 -4.25 7.36 -19.45
C ALA A 1433 -5.47 8.22 -19.03
N PRO A 1434 -5.48 8.89 -17.86
CA PRO A 1434 -6.61 9.73 -17.46
C PRO A 1434 -6.84 10.97 -18.33
N SER A 1435 -5.79 11.52 -18.96
CA SER A 1435 -5.87 12.73 -19.78
C SER A 1435 -5.79 12.46 -21.28
N SER A 1436 -5.32 11.27 -21.70
CA SER A 1436 -5.06 10.93 -23.09
C SER A 1436 -5.70 9.60 -23.49
N GLN A 1437 -6.76 9.69 -24.32
CA GLN A 1437 -7.39 8.51 -24.91
C GLN A 1437 -6.40 7.68 -25.75
N SER A 1438 -5.38 8.31 -26.34
CA SER A 1438 -4.33 7.60 -27.08
C SER A 1438 -3.43 6.77 -26.16
N ALA A 1439 -3.14 7.24 -24.95
CA ALA A 1439 -2.38 6.46 -23.96
C ALA A 1439 -3.21 5.30 -23.42
N ALA A 1440 -4.49 5.54 -23.14
CA ALA A 1440 -5.42 4.50 -22.70
C ALA A 1440 -5.60 3.39 -23.74
N SER A 1441 -5.73 3.75 -25.04
CA SER A 1441 -5.85 2.76 -26.12
C SER A 1441 -4.56 1.95 -26.34
N LEU A 1442 -3.39 2.60 -26.22
CA LEU A 1442 -2.10 1.90 -26.24
C LEU A 1442 -2.02 0.90 -25.09
N LEU A 1443 -2.33 1.35 -23.87
CA LEU A 1443 -2.31 0.49 -22.68
C LEU A 1443 -3.27 -0.70 -22.82
N GLY A 1444 -4.49 -0.44 -23.30
CA GLY A 1444 -5.51 -1.46 -23.57
C GLY A 1444 -5.05 -2.57 -24.52
N LEU A 1445 -4.19 -2.25 -25.49
CA LEU A 1445 -3.58 -3.23 -26.39
C LEU A 1445 -2.58 -4.14 -25.67
N TRP A 1446 -1.74 -3.56 -24.80
CA TRP A 1446 -0.64 -4.27 -24.12
C TRP A 1446 -1.09 -5.10 -22.91
N VAL A 1447 -2.26 -4.81 -22.34
CA VAL A 1447 -2.85 -5.60 -21.24
C VAL A 1447 -3.64 -6.83 -21.73
N MET A 1448 -3.69 -7.06 -23.04
CA MET A 1448 -4.36 -8.21 -23.67
C MET A 1448 -3.36 -9.24 -24.23
N PRO A 1449 -3.69 -10.55 -24.22
CA PRO A 1449 -2.95 -11.55 -24.99
C PRO A 1449 -2.93 -11.24 -26.50
N PRO A 1450 -1.83 -11.53 -27.21
CA PRO A 1450 -0.61 -12.20 -26.73
C PRO A 1450 0.43 -11.25 -26.08
N LEU A 1451 0.24 -9.92 -26.14
CA LEU A 1451 1.25 -8.94 -25.76
C LEU A 1451 1.58 -8.98 -24.26
N ILE A 1452 0.58 -9.15 -23.40
CA ILE A 1452 0.78 -9.24 -21.94
C ILE A 1452 1.72 -10.39 -21.55
N HIS A 1453 1.73 -11.50 -22.30
CA HIS A 1453 2.59 -12.64 -22.02
C HIS A 1453 4.07 -12.32 -22.26
N GLY A 1454 4.37 -11.47 -23.25
CA GLY A 1454 5.71 -11.01 -23.58
C GLY A 1454 6.31 -9.97 -22.63
N LEU A 1455 5.55 -9.48 -21.64
CA LEU A 1455 6.05 -8.51 -20.65
C LEU A 1455 6.87 -9.18 -19.54
N SER A 1456 7.91 -8.49 -19.08
CA SER A 1456 8.74 -8.94 -17.96
C SER A 1456 8.00 -8.93 -16.62
N LEU A 1457 8.53 -9.63 -15.62
CA LEU A 1457 7.90 -9.77 -14.30
C LEU A 1457 7.73 -8.40 -13.60
N ASN A 1458 8.73 -7.52 -13.70
CA ASN A 1458 8.70 -6.17 -13.11
C ASN A 1458 7.60 -5.31 -13.70
N ILE A 1459 7.41 -5.37 -15.03
CA ILE A 1459 6.35 -4.65 -15.73
C ILE A 1459 4.98 -5.17 -15.30
N LYS A 1460 4.81 -6.49 -15.25
CA LYS A 1460 3.55 -7.10 -14.77
C LYS A 1460 3.25 -6.70 -13.33
N LYS A 1461 4.26 -6.66 -12.45
CA LYS A 1461 4.14 -6.19 -11.06
C LYS A 1461 3.64 -4.74 -11.00
N TYR A 1462 4.24 -3.85 -11.80
CA TYR A 1462 3.83 -2.45 -11.88
C TYR A 1462 2.38 -2.30 -12.40
N LEU A 1463 2.01 -3.03 -13.46
CA LEU A 1463 0.65 -3.00 -14.01
C LEU A 1463 -0.40 -3.48 -13.00
N LEU A 1464 -0.08 -4.48 -12.19
CA LEU A 1464 -0.96 -4.96 -11.11
C LEU A 1464 -1.19 -3.85 -10.07
N VAL A 1465 -0.12 -3.24 -9.54
CA VAL A 1465 -0.23 -2.18 -8.51
C VAL A 1465 -0.88 -0.92 -9.05
N SER A 1466 -0.59 -0.55 -10.30
CA SER A 1466 -1.08 0.69 -10.93
C SER A 1466 -2.47 0.59 -11.53
N MET A 1467 -3.11 -0.60 -11.52
CA MET A 1467 -4.47 -0.83 -11.99
C MET A 1467 -5.48 0.28 -11.61
N PRO A 1468 -5.49 0.82 -10.37
CA PRO A 1468 -6.45 1.85 -9.98
C PRO A 1468 -6.37 3.14 -10.80
N LEU A 1469 -5.20 3.44 -11.38
CA LEU A 1469 -4.95 4.65 -12.16
C LEU A 1469 -5.57 4.60 -13.56
N TRP A 1470 -5.74 3.40 -14.14
CA TRP A 1470 -6.09 3.24 -15.56
C TRP A 1470 -7.30 2.33 -15.83
N ALA A 1471 -7.74 1.51 -14.88
CA ALA A 1471 -8.83 0.54 -15.09
C ALA A 1471 -10.15 1.17 -15.58
N LYS A 1472 -10.41 2.45 -15.25
CA LYS A 1472 -11.60 3.19 -15.69
C LYS A 1472 -11.50 3.74 -17.12
N HIS A 1473 -10.32 3.70 -17.75
CA HIS A 1473 -10.04 4.36 -19.03
C HIS A 1473 -9.87 3.36 -20.19
N VAL A 1474 -9.80 2.06 -19.90
CA VAL A 1474 -9.76 0.97 -20.89
C VAL A 1474 -11.17 0.37 -21.10
N SER A 1475 -11.37 -0.43 -22.14
CA SER A 1475 -12.66 -1.09 -22.37
C SER A 1475 -12.93 -2.22 -21.37
N ASP A 1476 -14.21 -2.55 -21.15
CA ASP A 1476 -14.64 -3.63 -20.26
C ASP A 1476 -14.04 -5.00 -20.67
N GLU A 1477 -13.92 -5.28 -21.97
CA GLU A 1477 -13.27 -6.50 -22.48
C GLU A 1477 -11.77 -6.56 -22.14
N GLN A 1478 -11.07 -5.42 -22.22
CA GLN A 1478 -9.64 -5.34 -21.94
C GLN A 1478 -9.34 -5.57 -20.46
N ILE A 1479 -10.14 -4.98 -19.56
CA ILE A 1479 -9.95 -5.16 -18.12
C ILE A 1479 -10.32 -6.56 -17.67
N GLN A 1480 -11.36 -7.17 -18.26
CA GLN A 1480 -11.70 -8.57 -18.01
C GLN A 1480 -10.56 -9.50 -18.42
N GLY A 1481 -10.00 -9.30 -19.62
CA GLY A 1481 -8.85 -10.07 -20.08
C GLY A 1481 -7.61 -9.91 -19.19
N PHE A 1482 -7.35 -8.72 -18.65
CA PHE A 1482 -6.26 -8.50 -17.70
C PHE A 1482 -6.48 -9.22 -16.36
N VAL A 1483 -7.69 -9.14 -15.80
CA VAL A 1483 -8.03 -9.78 -14.52
C VAL A 1483 -7.92 -11.30 -14.63
N GLU A 1484 -8.44 -11.89 -15.70
CA GLU A 1484 -8.43 -13.34 -15.89
C GLU A 1484 -7.04 -13.90 -16.22
N ASN A 1485 -6.32 -13.26 -17.15
CA ASN A 1485 -5.07 -13.81 -17.69
C ASN A 1485 -3.80 -13.42 -16.91
N LEU A 1486 -3.87 -12.40 -16.04
CA LEU A 1486 -2.74 -12.01 -15.18
C LEU A 1486 -3.11 -12.06 -13.70
N MET A 1487 -4.10 -11.29 -13.25
CA MET A 1487 -4.36 -11.09 -11.82
C MET A 1487 -4.72 -12.39 -11.09
N VAL A 1488 -5.67 -13.17 -11.62
CA VAL A 1488 -6.08 -14.46 -11.03
C VAL A 1488 -5.07 -15.56 -11.37
N GLU A 1489 -4.48 -15.54 -12.58
CA GLU A 1489 -3.58 -16.58 -13.07
C GLU A 1489 -2.32 -16.75 -12.21
N VAL A 1490 -1.80 -15.65 -11.63
CA VAL A 1490 -0.65 -15.68 -10.71
C VAL A 1490 -0.85 -16.64 -9.52
N PHE A 1491 -2.10 -16.96 -9.17
CA PHE A 1491 -2.45 -17.87 -8.06
C PHE A 1491 -2.72 -19.33 -8.49
N LYS A 1492 -2.82 -19.65 -9.79
CA LYS A 1492 -3.23 -21.00 -10.28
C LYS A 1492 -2.09 -22.03 -10.38
N THR A 1493 -0.83 -21.65 -10.17
CA THR A 1493 0.29 -22.58 -10.30
C THR A 1493 0.31 -23.59 -9.14
N ALA A 1494 0.05 -24.86 -9.45
CA ALA A 1494 -0.30 -25.94 -8.51
C ALA A 1494 0.81 -26.37 -7.52
N SER A 1495 1.94 -25.66 -7.42
CA SER A 1495 3.05 -25.98 -6.53
C SER A 1495 3.80 -24.73 -6.10
N GLN A 1496 3.42 -24.19 -4.92
CA GLN A 1496 3.94 -22.94 -4.31
C GLN A 1496 3.70 -21.68 -5.17
N PRO A 1497 3.45 -20.51 -4.54
CA PRO A 1497 3.39 -19.26 -5.29
C PRO A 1497 4.78 -19.01 -5.89
N CYS A 1498 4.96 -19.28 -7.18
CA CYS A 1498 6.25 -19.17 -7.87
C CYS A 1498 6.86 -17.76 -7.73
N HIS A 1499 6.03 -16.73 -7.43
CA HIS A 1499 6.47 -15.36 -7.13
C HIS A 1499 5.57 -14.70 -6.05
N PRO A 1500 5.88 -14.82 -4.74
CA PRO A 1500 5.05 -14.25 -3.66
C PRO A 1500 4.85 -12.74 -3.79
N GLU A 1501 5.85 -12.02 -4.34
CA GLU A 1501 5.74 -10.58 -4.62
C GLU A 1501 4.68 -10.22 -5.66
N MET A 1502 4.46 -11.10 -6.66
CA MET A 1502 3.43 -10.90 -7.69
C MET A 1502 2.04 -11.09 -7.09
N CYS A 1503 1.85 -12.12 -6.28
CA CYS A 1503 0.60 -12.35 -5.55
C CYS A 1503 0.25 -11.13 -4.66
N LEU A 1504 1.24 -10.60 -3.94
CA LEU A 1504 1.04 -9.43 -3.09
C LEU A 1504 0.69 -8.19 -3.92
N SER A 1505 1.38 -7.98 -5.05
CA SER A 1505 1.13 -6.84 -5.95
C SER A 1505 -0.26 -6.91 -6.60
N ALA A 1506 -0.72 -8.12 -6.95
CA ALA A 1506 -2.07 -8.36 -7.45
C ALA A 1506 -3.14 -8.00 -6.40
N LEU A 1507 -2.97 -8.44 -5.15
CA LEU A 1507 -3.90 -8.12 -4.06
C LEU A 1507 -3.86 -6.64 -3.66
N GLN A 1508 -2.68 -6.00 -3.68
CA GLN A 1508 -2.55 -4.57 -3.43
C GLN A 1508 -3.28 -3.75 -4.50
N GLY A 1509 -3.04 -4.08 -5.78
CA GLY A 1509 -3.75 -3.48 -6.90
C GLY A 1509 -5.26 -3.65 -6.82
N LEU A 1510 -5.72 -4.88 -6.54
CA LEU A 1510 -7.13 -5.21 -6.36
C LEU A 1510 -7.77 -4.43 -5.21
N SER A 1511 -7.12 -4.40 -4.04
CA SER A 1511 -7.61 -3.66 -2.87
C SER A 1511 -7.71 -2.16 -3.15
N GLN A 1512 -6.73 -1.56 -3.84
CA GLN A 1512 -6.80 -0.15 -4.22
C GLN A 1512 -7.84 0.12 -5.31
N ALA A 1513 -8.05 -0.80 -6.26
CA ALA A 1513 -9.05 -0.67 -7.30
C ALA A 1513 -10.48 -0.73 -6.72
N MET A 1514 -10.71 -1.59 -5.71
CA MET A 1514 -11.98 -1.65 -5.00
C MET A 1514 -12.29 -0.39 -4.18
N LYS A 1515 -11.26 0.38 -3.77
CA LYS A 1515 -11.42 1.67 -3.08
C LYS A 1515 -11.71 2.85 -4.01
N LEU A 1516 -11.74 2.63 -5.33
CA LEU A 1516 -12.03 3.70 -6.27
C LEU A 1516 -13.43 4.28 -6.02
N PRO A 1517 -13.60 5.61 -6.00
CA PRO A 1517 -14.92 6.20 -5.86
C PRO A 1517 -15.74 5.90 -7.12
N SER A 1518 -16.91 5.27 -6.97
CA SER A 1518 -17.88 5.04 -8.06
C SER A 1518 -17.32 4.21 -9.25
N PRO A 1519 -16.93 2.92 -9.05
CA PRO A 1519 -16.63 2.03 -10.16
C PRO A 1519 -17.90 1.72 -10.97
N SER A 1520 -17.76 1.39 -12.26
CA SER A 1520 -18.90 0.89 -13.05
C SER A 1520 -19.40 -0.42 -12.45
N HIS A 1521 -20.70 -0.74 -12.60
CA HIS A 1521 -21.27 -1.97 -12.07
C HIS A 1521 -20.53 -3.21 -12.60
N HIS A 1522 -20.14 -3.20 -13.87
CA HIS A 1522 -19.36 -4.27 -14.48
C HIS A 1522 -17.99 -4.45 -13.81
N LEU A 1523 -17.22 -3.36 -13.65
CA LEU A 1523 -15.92 -3.39 -12.99
C LEU A 1523 -16.05 -3.88 -11.54
N TRP A 1524 -17.05 -3.39 -10.79
CA TRP A 1524 -17.25 -3.81 -9.40
C TRP A 1524 -17.56 -5.31 -9.29
N SER A 1525 -18.43 -5.85 -10.14
CA SER A 1525 -18.73 -7.28 -10.19
C SER A 1525 -17.48 -8.10 -10.49
N LEU A 1526 -16.70 -7.67 -11.49
CA LEU A 1526 -15.46 -8.35 -11.88
C LEU A 1526 -14.42 -8.39 -10.73
N LEU A 1527 -14.27 -7.30 -9.98
CA LEU A 1527 -13.34 -7.24 -8.83
C LEU A 1527 -13.83 -8.11 -7.67
N CYS A 1528 -15.14 -8.14 -7.40
CA CYS A 1528 -15.73 -9.05 -6.40
C CYS A 1528 -15.49 -10.53 -6.78
N ASP A 1529 -15.73 -10.90 -8.03
CA ASP A 1529 -15.53 -12.26 -8.55
C ASP A 1529 -14.04 -12.66 -8.54
N ALA A 1530 -13.14 -11.73 -8.85
CA ALA A 1530 -11.70 -11.96 -8.73
C ALA A 1530 -11.28 -12.19 -7.28
N THR A 1531 -11.82 -11.40 -6.33
CA THR A 1531 -11.57 -11.55 -4.89
C THR A 1531 -11.99 -12.94 -4.39
N GLY A 1532 -13.19 -13.39 -4.76
CA GLY A 1532 -13.68 -14.73 -4.42
C GLY A 1532 -12.78 -15.85 -4.96
N ARG A 1533 -12.46 -15.80 -6.26
CA ARG A 1533 -11.58 -16.80 -6.90
C ARG A 1533 -10.18 -16.84 -6.30
N ILE A 1534 -9.59 -15.69 -5.99
CA ILE A 1534 -8.25 -15.63 -5.36
C ILE A 1534 -8.31 -16.23 -3.95
N PHE A 1535 -9.35 -15.92 -3.16
CA PHE A 1535 -9.51 -16.51 -1.82
C PHE A 1535 -9.60 -18.04 -1.87
N ASP A 1536 -10.29 -18.60 -2.86
CA ASP A 1536 -10.38 -20.05 -3.05
C ASP A 1536 -9.03 -20.68 -3.40
N LEU A 1537 -8.24 -20.01 -4.24
CA LEU A 1537 -6.90 -20.46 -4.66
C LEU A 1537 -5.84 -20.35 -3.55
N LEU A 1538 -6.04 -19.51 -2.52
CA LEU A 1538 -5.09 -19.40 -1.41
C LEU A 1538 -5.02 -20.70 -0.59
N PRO A 1539 -3.81 -21.11 -0.13
CA PRO A 1539 -3.64 -22.31 0.70
C PRO A 1539 -4.51 -22.30 1.96
N ASN A 1540 -5.04 -23.46 2.34
CA ASN A 1540 -5.87 -23.56 3.55
C ASN A 1540 -5.06 -23.44 4.84
N ARG A 1541 -3.76 -23.81 4.82
CA ARG A 1541 -2.84 -23.67 5.95
C ARG A 1541 -1.94 -22.45 5.78
N ILE A 1542 -1.91 -21.59 6.78
CA ILE A 1542 -1.22 -20.29 6.71
C ILE A 1542 0.24 -20.45 7.15
N ARG A 1543 1.18 -20.17 6.23
CA ARG A 1543 2.59 -19.98 6.58
C ARG A 1543 2.83 -18.54 7.00
N ARG A 1544 3.78 -18.33 7.90
CA ARG A 1544 4.12 -17.00 8.42
C ARG A 1544 4.52 -16.00 7.33
N ASN A 1545 5.23 -16.45 6.31
CA ASN A 1545 5.66 -15.62 5.17
C ASN A 1545 4.50 -15.25 4.24
N ASP A 1546 3.46 -16.08 4.18
CA ASP A 1546 2.31 -15.85 3.30
C ASP A 1546 1.23 -15.00 4.00
N LEU A 1547 1.43 -14.62 5.27
CA LEU A 1547 0.43 -13.91 6.07
C LEU A 1547 -0.01 -12.58 5.44
N GLU A 1548 0.89 -11.89 4.75
CA GLU A 1548 0.57 -10.65 4.04
C GLU A 1548 -0.47 -10.87 2.94
N LEU A 1549 -0.52 -12.06 2.31
CA LEU A 1549 -1.54 -12.39 1.31
C LEU A 1549 -2.92 -12.46 1.97
N TYR A 1550 -3.03 -13.11 3.13
CA TYR A 1550 -4.30 -13.22 3.86
C TYR A 1550 -4.77 -11.88 4.43
N ILE A 1551 -3.83 -11.02 4.86
CA ILE A 1551 -4.15 -9.64 5.26
C ILE A 1551 -4.62 -8.82 4.06
N SER A 1552 -3.96 -8.98 2.90
CA SER A 1552 -4.29 -8.22 1.70
C SER A 1552 -5.64 -8.64 1.10
N ILE A 1553 -5.96 -9.94 1.07
CA ILE A 1553 -7.31 -10.39 0.66
C ILE A 1553 -8.37 -9.96 1.68
N ALA A 1554 -8.07 -9.92 2.98
CA ALA A 1554 -8.99 -9.37 3.97
C ALA A 1554 -9.24 -7.87 3.74
N LYS A 1555 -8.24 -7.10 3.29
CA LYS A 1555 -8.42 -5.70 2.87
C LYS A 1555 -9.23 -5.55 1.57
N CYS A 1556 -9.28 -6.56 0.70
CA CYS A 1556 -10.21 -6.58 -0.43
C CYS A 1556 -11.64 -6.84 0.06
N LEU A 1557 -11.81 -7.86 0.91
CA LEU A 1557 -13.10 -8.20 1.50
C LEU A 1557 -13.68 -7.07 2.37
N SER A 1558 -12.85 -6.24 2.99
CA SER A 1558 -13.35 -5.11 3.79
C SER A 1558 -14.13 -4.08 2.97
N GLU A 1559 -13.89 -3.99 1.66
CA GLU A 1559 -14.63 -3.10 0.77
C GLU A 1559 -15.96 -3.70 0.27
N MET A 1560 -16.17 -5.02 0.44
CA MET A 1560 -17.41 -5.70 0.04
C MET A 1560 -18.53 -5.51 1.07
N THR A 1561 -19.77 -5.85 0.70
CA THR A 1561 -20.91 -5.90 1.62
C THR A 1561 -20.79 -7.08 2.60
N ASP A 1562 -21.48 -7.01 3.74
CA ASP A 1562 -21.42 -8.07 4.76
C ASP A 1562 -21.87 -9.44 4.23
N GLU A 1563 -22.87 -9.46 3.35
CA GLU A 1563 -23.32 -10.67 2.64
C GLU A 1563 -22.20 -11.24 1.75
N GLY A 1564 -21.53 -10.37 0.98
CA GLY A 1564 -20.42 -10.78 0.11
C GLY A 1564 -19.23 -11.33 0.90
N VAL A 1565 -18.88 -10.70 2.02
CA VAL A 1565 -17.81 -11.20 2.92
C VAL A 1565 -18.18 -12.58 3.46
N ASN A 1566 -19.42 -12.77 3.94
CA ASN A 1566 -19.85 -14.04 4.51
C ASN A 1566 -19.92 -15.16 3.47
N GLN A 1567 -20.28 -14.84 2.22
CA GLN A 1567 -20.30 -15.80 1.12
C GLN A 1567 -18.88 -16.27 0.76
N VAL A 1568 -17.92 -15.35 0.61
CA VAL A 1568 -16.54 -15.71 0.26
C VAL A 1568 -15.82 -16.40 1.42
N SER A 1569 -16.00 -15.92 2.65
CA SER A 1569 -15.31 -16.45 3.83
C SER A 1569 -16.10 -17.54 4.59
N GLN A 1570 -16.98 -18.28 3.91
CA GLN A 1570 -17.76 -19.35 4.55
C GLN A 1570 -16.84 -20.43 5.14
N ILE A 1571 -17.06 -20.76 6.42
CA ILE A 1571 -16.24 -21.73 7.15
C ILE A 1571 -16.68 -23.15 6.77
N THR A 1572 -15.74 -23.92 6.22
CA THR A 1572 -15.88 -25.35 5.89
C THR A 1572 -14.82 -26.14 6.65
N LYS A 1573 -14.93 -27.48 6.66
CA LYS A 1573 -13.96 -28.35 7.36
C LYS A 1573 -12.54 -28.22 6.82
N ASP A 1574 -12.38 -27.93 5.53
CA ASP A 1574 -11.07 -27.92 4.87
C ASP A 1574 -10.40 -26.54 4.89
N ASN A 1575 -11.17 -25.44 5.02
CA ASN A 1575 -10.66 -24.06 4.93
C ASN A 1575 -10.66 -23.29 6.27
N ILE A 1576 -10.97 -23.96 7.38
CA ILE A 1576 -11.23 -23.30 8.67
C ILE A 1576 -10.09 -22.38 9.13
N GLU A 1577 -8.82 -22.76 8.99
CA GLU A 1577 -7.69 -21.88 9.37
C GLU A 1577 -7.68 -20.58 8.56
N LYS A 1578 -7.79 -20.65 7.22
CA LYS A 1578 -7.80 -19.45 6.36
C LYS A 1578 -9.03 -18.59 6.55
N ALA A 1579 -10.22 -19.20 6.61
CA ALA A 1579 -11.48 -18.49 6.78
C ALA A 1579 -11.58 -17.85 8.17
N ALA A 1580 -11.13 -18.57 9.21
CA ALA A 1580 -11.05 -18.04 10.56
C ALA A 1580 -10.12 -16.85 10.65
N PHE A 1581 -8.90 -16.96 10.10
CA PHE A 1581 -7.94 -15.85 10.13
C PHE A 1581 -8.50 -14.58 9.48
N VAL A 1582 -9.09 -14.69 8.28
CA VAL A 1582 -9.64 -13.52 7.57
C VAL A 1582 -10.77 -12.88 8.36
N LYS A 1583 -11.71 -13.67 8.90
CA LYS A 1583 -12.79 -13.14 9.75
C LYS A 1583 -12.26 -12.49 11.02
N LEU A 1584 -11.32 -13.13 11.71
CA LEU A 1584 -10.69 -12.61 12.92
C LEU A 1584 -9.92 -11.31 12.64
N TYR A 1585 -9.24 -11.23 11.50
CA TYR A 1585 -8.59 -9.99 11.07
C TYR A 1585 -9.63 -8.88 10.84
N LEU A 1586 -10.71 -9.14 10.10
CA LEU A 1586 -11.77 -8.16 9.85
C LEU A 1586 -12.47 -7.69 11.14
N VAL A 1587 -12.70 -8.60 12.09
CA VAL A 1587 -13.22 -8.25 13.42
C VAL A 1587 -12.20 -7.41 14.19
N SER A 1588 -10.91 -7.75 14.14
CA SER A 1588 -9.85 -7.00 14.81
C SER A 1588 -9.72 -5.55 14.30
N GLN A 1589 -10.03 -5.31 13.03
CA GLN A 1589 -10.06 -3.99 12.42
C GLN A 1589 -11.41 -3.27 12.60
N GLY A 1590 -12.39 -3.93 13.23
CA GLY A 1590 -13.73 -3.40 13.47
C GLY A 1590 -14.67 -3.42 12.26
N ARG A 1591 -14.26 -3.97 11.12
CA ARG A 1591 -15.10 -4.08 9.92
C ARG A 1591 -16.28 -5.02 10.13
N LEU A 1592 -16.07 -6.15 10.80
CA LEU A 1592 -17.12 -7.07 11.23
C LEU A 1592 -17.40 -6.91 12.74
N PRO A 1593 -18.65 -7.08 13.20
CA PRO A 1593 -18.98 -7.05 14.62
C PRO A 1593 -18.39 -8.26 15.36
N LEU A 1594 -18.03 -8.09 16.64
CA LEU A 1594 -17.58 -9.19 17.51
C LEU A 1594 -18.56 -10.37 17.53
N MET A 1595 -19.86 -10.07 17.38
CA MET A 1595 -20.93 -11.07 17.28
C MET A 1595 -20.75 -12.10 16.17
N SER A 1596 -20.04 -11.75 15.09
CA SER A 1596 -19.74 -12.68 13.99
C SER A 1596 -18.80 -13.83 14.40
N LEU A 1597 -18.14 -13.74 15.57
CA LEU A 1597 -17.25 -14.79 16.08
C LEU A 1597 -18.01 -16.01 16.59
N THR A 1598 -19.30 -15.92 16.90
CA THR A 1598 -20.07 -17.02 17.49
C THR A 1598 -20.11 -18.26 16.57
N ASP A 1599 -20.27 -18.06 15.26
CA ASP A 1599 -20.24 -19.15 14.27
C ASP A 1599 -18.86 -19.80 14.18
N LEU A 1600 -17.81 -18.98 14.30
CA LEU A 1600 -16.43 -19.42 14.30
C LEU A 1600 -16.08 -20.24 15.54
N LEU A 1601 -16.59 -19.87 16.72
CA LEU A 1601 -16.40 -20.64 17.95
C LEU A 1601 -17.01 -22.04 17.83
N THR A 1602 -18.22 -22.13 17.27
CA THR A 1602 -18.91 -23.41 17.07
C THR A 1602 -18.11 -24.35 16.15
N ALA A 1603 -17.53 -23.81 15.07
CA ALA A 1603 -16.66 -24.56 14.18
C ALA A 1603 -15.30 -24.92 14.82
N ALA A 1604 -14.69 -23.99 15.55
CA ALA A 1604 -13.39 -24.18 16.21
C ALA A 1604 -13.41 -25.28 17.27
N MET A 1605 -14.52 -25.42 18.01
CA MET A 1605 -14.70 -26.48 19.02
C MET A 1605 -14.60 -27.89 18.44
N GLN A 1606 -14.90 -28.08 17.15
CA GLN A 1606 -14.84 -29.37 16.46
C GLN A 1606 -13.52 -29.62 15.74
N HIS A 1607 -12.63 -28.62 15.69
CA HIS A 1607 -11.37 -28.72 14.97
C HIS A 1607 -10.31 -29.48 15.77
N PRO A 1608 -9.46 -30.33 15.17
CA PRO A 1608 -8.38 -31.01 15.89
C PRO A 1608 -7.32 -30.04 16.46
N GLU A 1609 -7.07 -28.91 15.79
CA GLU A 1609 -6.05 -27.95 16.22
C GLU A 1609 -6.66 -26.72 16.90
N LYS A 1610 -7.30 -26.94 18.05
CA LYS A 1610 -8.02 -25.90 18.80
C LYS A 1610 -7.10 -24.82 19.37
N GLU A 1611 -5.89 -25.20 19.81
CA GLU A 1611 -4.91 -24.26 20.39
C GLU A 1611 -4.49 -23.18 19.37
N THR A 1612 -4.27 -23.55 18.11
CA THR A 1612 -3.92 -22.62 17.02
C THR A 1612 -5.03 -21.59 16.79
N LEU A 1613 -6.29 -22.05 16.73
CA LEU A 1613 -7.45 -21.17 16.56
C LEU A 1613 -7.67 -20.29 17.81
N ALA A 1614 -7.48 -20.83 19.02
CA ALA A 1614 -7.54 -20.07 20.26
C ALA A 1614 -6.50 -18.95 20.31
N TRP A 1615 -5.28 -19.21 19.82
CA TRP A 1615 -4.25 -18.19 19.69
C TRP A 1615 -4.66 -17.08 18.72
N MET A 1616 -5.19 -17.43 17.54
CA MET A 1616 -5.69 -16.43 16.58
C MET A 1616 -6.84 -15.61 17.18
N ILE A 1617 -7.76 -16.24 17.91
CA ILE A 1617 -8.86 -15.56 18.59
C ILE A 1617 -8.32 -14.60 19.65
N LEU A 1618 -7.45 -15.06 20.56
CA LEU A 1618 -6.81 -14.23 21.58
C LEU A 1618 -6.14 -13.00 20.97
N HIS A 1619 -5.35 -13.20 19.91
CA HIS A 1619 -4.66 -12.12 19.22
C HIS A 1619 -5.66 -11.13 18.58
N SER A 1620 -6.71 -11.63 17.93
CA SER A 1620 -7.77 -10.79 17.35
C SER A 1620 -8.54 -9.96 18.39
N LEU A 1621 -8.84 -10.55 19.56
CA LEU A 1621 -9.55 -9.87 20.64
C LEU A 1621 -8.69 -8.76 21.24
N TYR A 1622 -7.38 -9.00 21.35
CA TYR A 1622 -6.43 -7.99 21.80
C TYR A 1622 -6.28 -6.85 20.79
N GLN A 1623 -6.13 -7.17 19.50
CA GLN A 1623 -6.12 -6.19 18.42
C GLN A 1623 -7.39 -5.33 18.39
N ALA A 1624 -8.57 -5.94 18.58
CA ALA A 1624 -9.85 -5.25 18.65
C ALA A 1624 -9.93 -4.22 19.80
N ARG A 1625 -9.10 -4.34 20.84
CA ARG A 1625 -8.95 -3.32 21.88
C ARG A 1625 -8.08 -2.15 21.44
N ILE A 1626 -7.02 -2.41 20.68
CA ILE A 1626 -6.05 -1.40 20.22
C ILE A 1626 -6.68 -0.56 19.10
N VAL A 1627 -7.33 -1.22 18.15
CA VAL A 1627 -8.04 -0.55 17.04
C VAL A 1627 -9.37 -0.03 17.57
N ASN A 1628 -9.43 1.27 17.85
CA ASN A 1628 -10.65 1.92 18.33
C ASN A 1628 -11.67 2.04 17.18
N HIS A 1629 -12.69 1.18 17.18
CA HIS A 1629 -13.78 1.20 16.19
C HIS A 1629 -15.15 1.02 16.86
N ALA A 1630 -16.23 1.50 16.23
CA ALA A 1630 -17.58 1.45 16.79
C ALA A 1630 -18.06 0.00 17.09
N ASN A 1631 -17.65 -0.96 16.26
CA ASN A 1631 -18.00 -2.39 16.41
C ASN A 1631 -17.17 -3.13 17.47
N THR A 1632 -16.04 -2.59 17.90
CA THR A 1632 -15.10 -3.19 18.87
C THR A 1632 -14.93 -2.34 20.13
N GLY A 1633 -15.71 -1.27 20.26
CA GLY A 1633 -15.73 -0.39 21.42
C GLY A 1633 -16.02 -1.16 22.72
N VAL A 1634 -15.69 -0.55 23.85
CA VAL A 1634 -15.80 -1.21 25.18
C VAL A 1634 -17.20 -1.79 25.43
N LEU A 1635 -18.26 -1.08 25.02
CA LEU A 1635 -19.65 -1.56 25.15
C LEU A 1635 -19.93 -2.81 24.30
N LYS A 1636 -19.42 -2.87 23.07
CA LYS A 1636 -19.58 -4.05 22.19
C LYS A 1636 -18.79 -5.25 22.68
N ARG A 1637 -17.61 -5.02 23.28
CA ARG A 1637 -16.85 -6.05 23.98
C ARG A 1637 -17.58 -6.61 25.20
N LEU A 1638 -18.21 -5.73 25.98
CA LEU A 1638 -19.04 -6.13 27.11
C LEU A 1638 -20.26 -6.95 26.67
N GLU A 1639 -20.98 -6.48 25.65
CA GLU A 1639 -22.12 -7.18 25.06
C GLU A 1639 -21.74 -8.61 24.62
N TRP A 1640 -20.66 -8.74 23.84
CA TRP A 1640 -20.19 -10.04 23.37
C TRP A 1640 -19.72 -10.97 24.51
N LEU A 1641 -19.03 -10.45 25.53
CA LEU A 1641 -18.60 -11.29 26.66
C LEU A 1641 -19.79 -11.81 27.47
N LEU A 1642 -20.81 -10.98 27.67
CA LEU A 1642 -22.04 -11.39 28.35
C LEU A 1642 -22.80 -12.46 27.54
N GLU A 1643 -22.78 -12.37 26.22
CA GLU A 1643 -23.38 -13.40 25.36
C GLU A 1643 -22.59 -14.71 25.38
N LEU A 1644 -21.25 -14.64 25.35
CA LEU A 1644 -20.38 -15.81 25.54
C LEU A 1644 -20.66 -16.48 26.89
N MET A 1645 -20.80 -15.70 27.97
CA MET A 1645 -21.20 -16.22 29.28
C MET A 1645 -22.56 -16.96 29.22
N GLY A 1646 -23.53 -16.39 28.51
CA GLY A 1646 -24.83 -17.02 28.26
C GLY A 1646 -24.69 -18.34 27.49
N TYR A 1647 -23.83 -18.37 26.47
CA TYR A 1647 -23.56 -19.54 25.65
C TYR A 1647 -22.89 -20.67 26.44
N VAL A 1648 -21.83 -20.36 27.22
CA VAL A 1648 -21.19 -21.32 28.13
C VAL A 1648 -22.19 -21.90 29.11
N ARG A 1649 -23.04 -21.06 29.70
CA ARG A 1649 -24.09 -21.50 30.64
C ARG A 1649 -25.05 -22.49 29.96
N ASN A 1650 -25.52 -22.19 28.76
CA ASN A 1650 -26.48 -23.05 28.06
C ASN A 1650 -25.89 -24.43 27.74
N ILE A 1651 -24.62 -24.48 27.34
CA ILE A 1651 -23.92 -25.76 27.11
C ILE A 1651 -23.75 -26.53 28.43
N ALA A 1652 -23.36 -25.85 29.51
CA ALA A 1652 -23.13 -26.48 30.80
C ALA A 1652 -24.41 -27.09 31.42
N TYR A 1653 -25.58 -26.48 31.17
CA TYR A 1653 -26.89 -27.03 31.55
C TYR A 1653 -27.48 -27.99 30.49
N GLN A 1654 -26.74 -28.33 29.44
CA GLN A 1654 -27.18 -29.19 28.33
C GLN A 1654 -28.45 -28.70 27.62
N SER A 1655 -28.71 -27.38 27.64
CA SER A 1655 -29.85 -26.79 26.93
C SER A 1655 -29.56 -26.53 25.44
N ALA A 1656 -28.30 -26.60 25.03
CA ALA A 1656 -27.86 -26.54 23.64
C ALA A 1656 -27.08 -27.83 23.27
N PRO A 1657 -27.58 -28.70 22.37
CA PRO A 1657 -26.88 -29.91 21.97
C PRO A 1657 -25.68 -29.59 21.09
N ILE A 1658 -24.47 -30.01 21.50
CA ILE A 1658 -23.26 -29.94 20.67
C ILE A 1658 -23.08 -31.29 19.98
N GLN A 1659 -22.99 -31.28 18.65
CA GLN A 1659 -22.70 -32.47 17.86
C GLN A 1659 -21.19 -32.74 17.83
N ASN A 1660 -20.79 -33.99 18.04
CA ASN A 1660 -19.44 -34.53 17.79
C ASN A 1660 -18.28 -34.07 18.72
N VAL A 1661 -18.54 -33.46 19.88
CA VAL A 1661 -17.52 -33.10 20.87
C VAL A 1661 -18.04 -33.40 22.28
N ALA A 1662 -17.19 -33.94 23.15
CA ALA A 1662 -17.57 -34.16 24.55
C ALA A 1662 -17.89 -32.81 25.21
N PRO A 1663 -18.97 -32.70 26.02
CA PRO A 1663 -19.39 -31.44 26.62
C PRO A 1663 -18.29 -30.83 27.50
N GLU A 1664 -17.49 -31.66 28.17
CA GLU A 1664 -16.34 -31.22 28.98
C GLU A 1664 -15.27 -30.52 28.12
N GLU A 1665 -14.87 -31.11 27.00
CA GLU A 1665 -13.84 -30.55 26.11
C GLU A 1665 -14.32 -29.26 25.44
N ALA A 1666 -15.61 -29.21 25.08
CA ALA A 1666 -16.28 -28.02 24.58
C ALA A 1666 -16.26 -26.87 25.60
N LEU A 1667 -16.62 -27.16 26.85
CA LEU A 1667 -16.64 -26.17 27.92
C LEU A 1667 -15.25 -25.69 28.30
N ASP A 1668 -14.24 -26.57 28.33
CA ASP A 1668 -12.85 -26.18 28.59
C ASP A 1668 -12.31 -25.24 27.50
N PHE A 1669 -12.62 -25.49 26.23
CA PHE A 1669 -12.27 -24.58 25.14
C PHE A 1669 -12.97 -23.22 25.28
N LEU A 1670 -14.28 -23.21 25.58
CA LEU A 1670 -15.01 -21.95 25.77
C LEU A 1670 -14.51 -21.16 27.00
N MET A 1671 -14.10 -21.86 28.07
CA MET A 1671 -13.46 -21.23 29.23
C MET A 1671 -12.11 -20.63 28.89
N LEU A 1672 -11.33 -21.28 28.01
CA LEU A 1672 -10.10 -20.72 27.47
C LEU A 1672 -10.35 -19.44 26.66
N ILE A 1673 -11.38 -19.42 25.80
CA ILE A 1673 -11.76 -18.23 25.03
C ILE A 1673 -12.29 -17.11 25.96
N PHE A 1674 -13.09 -17.44 26.96
CA PHE A 1674 -13.54 -16.49 27.98
C PHE A 1674 -12.35 -15.86 28.70
N ALA A 1675 -11.39 -16.68 29.12
CA ALA A 1675 -10.18 -16.20 29.75
C ALA A 1675 -9.35 -15.33 28.79
N ALA A 1676 -9.26 -15.70 27.52
CA ALA A 1676 -8.54 -14.95 26.50
C ALA A 1676 -9.12 -13.55 26.31
N ALA A 1677 -10.45 -13.43 26.26
CA ALA A 1677 -11.14 -12.15 26.18
C ALA A 1677 -10.87 -11.27 27.42
N VAL A 1678 -10.98 -11.85 28.62
CA VAL A 1678 -10.75 -11.13 29.87
C VAL A 1678 -9.30 -10.64 29.96
N VAL A 1679 -8.32 -11.50 29.69
CA VAL A 1679 -6.89 -11.16 29.70
C VAL A 1679 -6.57 -10.09 28.65
N ALA A 1680 -7.11 -10.21 27.44
CA ALA A 1680 -6.90 -9.23 26.38
C ALA A 1680 -7.49 -7.84 26.73
N TRP A 1681 -8.58 -7.78 27.47
CA TRP A 1681 -9.32 -6.52 27.72
C TRP A 1681 -9.10 -5.89 29.07
N ALA A 1682 -8.61 -6.65 30.07
CA ALA A 1682 -8.39 -6.16 31.42
C ALA A 1682 -7.31 -5.08 31.49
N ASP A 1683 -6.07 -5.37 31.07
CA ASP A 1683 -4.94 -4.44 31.10
C ASP A 1683 -3.92 -4.75 29.99
N HIS A 1684 -2.84 -3.99 29.89
CA HIS A 1684 -1.77 -4.27 28.90
C HIS A 1684 -0.63 -5.12 29.49
N GLU A 1685 -0.60 -5.33 30.81
CA GLU A 1685 0.49 -6.02 31.48
C GLU A 1685 0.47 -7.53 31.21
N ALA A 1686 -0.68 -8.19 31.33
CA ALA A 1686 -0.77 -9.61 31.02
C ALA A 1686 -0.53 -9.90 29.52
N PRO A 1687 -1.12 -9.15 28.57
CA PRO A 1687 -0.77 -9.26 27.15
C PRO A 1687 0.73 -9.06 26.85
N LEU A 1688 1.38 -8.10 27.51
CA LEU A 1688 2.81 -7.84 27.33
C LEU A 1688 3.67 -9.00 27.86
N LEU A 1689 3.32 -9.56 29.03
CA LEU A 1689 4.00 -10.75 29.55
C LEU A 1689 3.85 -11.94 28.61
N LEU A 1690 2.63 -12.22 28.17
CA LEU A 1690 2.32 -13.36 27.31
C LEU A 1690 2.87 -13.24 25.88
N GLY A 1691 3.38 -12.07 25.48
CA GLY A 1691 3.87 -11.83 24.13
C GLY A 1691 2.75 -11.72 23.09
N LEU A 1692 1.69 -10.94 23.37
CA LEU A 1692 0.67 -10.61 22.38
C LEU A 1692 1.08 -9.38 21.58
N SER A 1693 0.98 -9.42 20.26
CA SER A 1693 1.45 -8.32 19.42
C SER A 1693 0.39 -7.21 19.24
N ALA A 1694 0.84 -5.97 19.05
CA ALA A 1694 0.02 -4.85 18.60
C ALA A 1694 -0.19 -4.83 17.07
N SER A 1695 0.39 -5.78 16.33
CA SER A 1695 0.07 -6.02 14.91
C SER A 1695 0.01 -7.52 14.56
N TRP A 1696 -0.59 -7.87 13.42
CA TRP A 1696 -0.52 -9.25 12.91
C TRP A 1696 0.82 -9.60 12.26
N LEU A 1697 1.67 -8.61 11.94
CA LEU A 1697 2.97 -8.78 11.26
C LEU A 1697 4.14 -8.16 12.08
N PRO A 1698 4.36 -8.55 13.35
CA PRO A 1698 5.41 -7.93 14.17
C PRO A 1698 6.83 -8.16 13.65
N TRP A 1699 7.06 -9.22 12.87
CA TRP A 1699 8.38 -9.60 12.33
C TRP A 1699 8.82 -8.81 11.08
N HIS A 1700 7.91 -8.08 10.41
CA HIS A 1700 8.25 -7.41 9.14
C HIS A 1700 9.22 -6.23 9.28
N GLN A 1701 9.44 -5.73 10.50
CA GLN A 1701 10.32 -4.59 10.71
C GLN A 1701 11.80 -4.95 10.71
N GLN A 1702 12.16 -6.22 10.88
CA GLN A 1702 13.56 -6.68 10.88
C GLN A 1702 13.62 -8.16 10.49
N ASN A 1703 13.98 -8.48 9.25
CA ASN A 1703 14.98 -9.53 8.92
C ASN A 1703 15.13 -9.71 7.41
N GLY A 1704 16.39 -9.88 6.98
CA GLY A 1704 16.77 -10.37 5.66
C GLY A 1704 16.41 -11.85 5.46
N PRO A 1705 16.83 -12.48 4.34
CA PRO A 1705 16.29 -13.73 3.81
C PRO A 1705 16.58 -15.03 4.62
N GLY A 1706 16.86 -14.96 5.93
CA GLY A 1706 17.36 -16.08 6.74
C GLY A 1706 16.49 -16.61 7.90
N GLY A 1707 15.32 -16.03 8.20
CA GLY A 1707 14.45 -16.52 9.29
C GLY A 1707 13.76 -17.87 8.97
N PRO A 1708 13.15 -18.58 9.96
CA PRO A 1708 12.52 -19.89 9.77
C PRO A 1708 11.26 -19.79 8.89
N ALA A 1709 11.50 -19.69 7.57
CA ALA A 1709 10.58 -19.34 6.51
C ALA A 1709 9.43 -20.33 6.28
N ALA A 1710 9.40 -21.44 7.00
CA ALA A 1710 8.44 -22.54 6.84
C ALA A 1710 7.46 -22.69 8.03
N ALA A 1711 7.57 -21.87 9.08
CA ALA A 1711 6.71 -22.04 10.26
C ALA A 1711 5.23 -21.71 9.97
N LEU A 1712 4.35 -22.61 10.38
CA LEU A 1712 2.89 -22.42 10.32
C LEU A 1712 2.44 -21.42 11.39
N LEU A 1713 1.48 -20.56 11.04
CA LEU A 1713 0.95 -19.53 11.93
C LEU A 1713 0.34 -20.17 13.20
N GLY A 1714 0.62 -19.58 14.38
CA GLY A 1714 0.04 -20.03 15.65
C GLY A 1714 0.59 -21.33 16.22
N ARG A 1715 1.63 -21.94 15.61
CA ARG A 1715 2.20 -23.23 16.05
C ARG A 1715 3.59 -23.15 16.70
N SER A 1716 4.09 -21.95 17.01
CA SER A 1716 5.36 -21.83 17.75
C SER A 1716 5.16 -22.26 19.22
N PRO A 1717 6.19 -22.78 19.89
CA PRO A 1717 6.13 -23.14 21.31
C PRO A 1717 5.67 -21.97 22.18
N MET A 1718 6.10 -20.75 21.83
CA MET A 1718 5.69 -19.53 22.52
C MET A 1718 4.17 -19.30 22.39
N HIS A 1719 3.59 -19.44 21.19
CA HIS A 1719 2.14 -19.27 21.00
C HIS A 1719 1.30 -20.25 21.85
N ARG A 1720 1.78 -21.49 22.00
CA ARG A 1720 1.12 -22.49 22.83
C ARG A 1720 1.15 -22.08 24.31
N VAL A 1721 2.29 -21.61 24.81
CA VAL A 1721 2.41 -21.09 26.18
C VAL A 1721 1.55 -19.85 26.39
N THR A 1722 1.53 -18.92 25.43
CA THR A 1722 0.67 -17.72 25.46
C THR A 1722 -0.79 -18.11 25.70
N VAL A 1723 -1.32 -19.08 24.94
CA VAL A 1723 -2.71 -19.53 25.09
C VAL A 1723 -2.94 -20.23 26.42
N GLN A 1724 -2.06 -21.16 26.82
CA GLN A 1724 -2.25 -21.93 28.05
C GLN A 1724 -2.19 -21.05 29.31
N GLU A 1725 -1.31 -20.05 29.32
CA GLU A 1725 -1.09 -19.18 30.49
C GLU A 1725 -2.12 -18.07 30.66
N VAL A 1726 -2.98 -17.83 29.66
CA VAL A 1726 -4.18 -16.99 29.82
C VAL A 1726 -5.05 -17.48 30.98
N LEU A 1727 -5.18 -18.79 31.16
CA LEU A 1727 -5.93 -19.37 32.29
C LEU A 1727 -5.28 -18.99 33.63
N THR A 1728 -3.95 -19.04 33.73
CA THR A 1728 -3.22 -18.64 34.95
C THR A 1728 -3.43 -17.14 35.27
N GLN A 1729 -3.57 -16.29 34.25
CA GLN A 1729 -3.78 -14.84 34.40
C GLN A 1729 -5.24 -14.42 34.61
N LEU A 1730 -6.20 -15.34 34.45
CA LEU A 1730 -7.63 -15.03 34.55
C LEU A 1730 -8.04 -14.39 35.89
N PRO A 1731 -7.65 -14.92 37.08
CA PRO A 1731 -8.09 -14.34 38.35
C PRO A 1731 -7.70 -12.86 38.49
N ARG A 1732 -6.43 -12.56 38.18
CA ARG A 1732 -5.91 -11.19 38.19
C ARG A 1732 -6.66 -10.29 37.20
N SER A 1733 -6.80 -10.76 35.96
CA SER A 1733 -7.37 -9.98 34.87
C SER A 1733 -8.85 -9.70 35.09
N MET A 1734 -9.60 -10.68 35.63
CA MET A 1734 -11.01 -10.50 35.96
C MET A 1734 -11.21 -9.39 37.00
N LEU A 1735 -10.40 -9.39 38.06
CA LEU A 1735 -10.47 -8.34 39.08
C LEU A 1735 -10.21 -6.95 38.47
N LEU A 1736 -9.19 -6.83 37.62
CA LEU A 1736 -8.85 -5.55 36.98
C LEU A 1736 -9.90 -5.08 35.97
N LEU A 1737 -10.52 -6.01 35.23
CA LEU A 1737 -11.58 -5.70 34.29
C LEU A 1737 -12.81 -5.15 35.03
N LEU A 1738 -13.27 -5.83 36.07
CA LEU A 1738 -14.47 -5.46 36.84
C LEU A 1738 -14.28 -4.21 37.71
N GLN A 1739 -13.05 -3.71 37.88
CA GLN A 1739 -12.80 -2.42 38.53
C GLN A 1739 -12.99 -1.22 37.58
N LYS A 1740 -13.07 -1.45 36.26
CA LYS A 1740 -13.13 -0.40 35.24
C LYS A 1740 -14.55 -0.18 34.75
N GLU A 1741 -14.90 1.07 34.45
CA GLU A 1741 -16.17 1.37 33.78
C GLU A 1741 -16.11 0.96 32.30
N PRO A 1742 -17.19 0.42 31.70
CA PRO A 1742 -18.52 0.15 32.26
C PRO A 1742 -18.67 -1.27 32.87
N TRP A 1743 -17.58 -2.04 32.96
CA TRP A 1743 -17.60 -3.42 33.47
C TRP A 1743 -18.02 -3.49 34.93
N LYS A 1744 -17.63 -2.49 35.72
CA LYS A 1744 -17.95 -2.36 37.15
C LYS A 1744 -19.44 -2.45 37.44
N GLU A 1745 -20.29 -1.83 36.60
CA GLU A 1745 -21.74 -1.90 36.74
C GLU A 1745 -22.30 -3.33 36.57
N GLN A 1746 -21.57 -4.22 35.88
CA GLN A 1746 -21.98 -5.60 35.64
C GLN A 1746 -21.37 -6.60 36.64
N THR A 1747 -20.56 -6.16 37.60
CA THR A 1747 -19.83 -7.02 38.56
C THR A 1747 -20.71 -8.09 39.20
N GLN A 1748 -21.91 -7.72 39.66
CA GLN A 1748 -22.85 -8.66 40.27
C GLN A 1748 -23.22 -9.81 39.31
N LYS A 1749 -23.45 -9.52 38.03
CA LYS A 1749 -23.79 -10.54 37.02
C LYS A 1749 -22.64 -11.52 36.79
N PHE A 1750 -21.40 -11.03 36.77
CA PHE A 1750 -20.22 -11.89 36.64
C PHE A 1750 -20.06 -12.81 37.85
N ILE A 1751 -20.24 -12.28 39.07
CA ILE A 1751 -20.20 -13.08 40.30
C ILE A 1751 -21.29 -14.14 40.30
N ASP A 1752 -22.54 -13.77 39.98
CA ASP A 1752 -23.67 -14.69 39.94
C ASP A 1752 -23.46 -15.79 38.89
N TRP A 1753 -22.87 -15.46 37.74
CA TRP A 1753 -22.52 -16.42 36.69
C TRP A 1753 -21.43 -17.40 37.12
N LEU A 1754 -20.34 -16.92 37.74
CA LEU A 1754 -19.28 -17.78 38.27
C LEU A 1754 -19.82 -18.76 39.31
N LEU A 1755 -20.66 -18.28 40.23
CA LEU A 1755 -21.33 -19.12 41.23
C LEU A 1755 -22.25 -20.17 40.57
N SER A 1756 -23.06 -19.75 39.61
CA SER A 1756 -23.96 -20.65 38.87
C SER A 1756 -23.21 -21.77 38.16
N ILE A 1757 -22.04 -21.49 37.57
CA ILE A 1757 -21.22 -22.49 36.90
C ILE A 1757 -20.54 -23.43 37.90
N MET A 1758 -20.03 -22.91 39.01
CA MET A 1758 -19.36 -23.73 40.03
C MET A 1758 -20.29 -24.77 40.67
N GLU A 1759 -21.58 -24.46 40.80
CA GLU A 1759 -22.59 -25.34 41.39
C GLU A 1759 -23.11 -26.45 40.47
N ILE A 1760 -22.67 -26.46 39.20
CA ILE A 1760 -23.06 -27.51 38.25
C ILE A 1760 -22.44 -28.85 38.70
N PRO A 1761 -23.20 -29.97 38.69
CA PRO A 1761 -22.73 -31.29 39.13
C PRO A 1761 -21.40 -31.73 38.50
N ASN A 1762 -20.65 -32.61 39.20
CA ASN A 1762 -19.24 -32.97 38.95
C ASN A 1762 -18.91 -33.71 37.62
N LYS A 1763 -19.64 -33.47 36.53
CA LYS A 1763 -19.39 -34.07 35.19
C LYS A 1763 -19.37 -33.08 34.02
N ALA A 1764 -19.48 -31.77 34.27
CA ALA A 1764 -19.53 -30.79 33.18
C ALA A 1764 -18.18 -30.10 32.92
N PHE A 1765 -17.35 -29.92 33.95
CA PHE A 1765 -16.06 -29.25 33.86
C PHE A 1765 -14.96 -30.13 34.44
N ALA A 1766 -13.78 -30.08 33.82
CA ALA A 1766 -12.59 -30.67 34.42
C ALA A 1766 -12.30 -30.03 35.79
N ALA A 1767 -11.76 -30.83 36.72
CA ALA A 1767 -11.43 -30.36 38.08
C ALA A 1767 -10.53 -29.10 38.06
N LYS A 1768 -9.55 -29.05 37.15
CA LYS A 1768 -8.67 -27.88 36.95
C LYS A 1768 -9.46 -26.61 36.59
N SER A 1769 -10.49 -26.73 35.76
CA SER A 1769 -11.34 -25.60 35.34
C SER A 1769 -12.21 -25.12 36.50
N LYS A 1770 -12.73 -26.04 37.33
CA LYS A 1770 -13.46 -25.68 38.56
C LYS A 1770 -12.57 -24.97 39.57
N ASP A 1771 -11.34 -25.45 39.78
CA ASP A 1771 -10.37 -24.80 40.65
C ASP A 1771 -10.03 -23.40 40.16
N LEU A 1772 -9.85 -23.22 38.84
CA LEU A 1772 -9.61 -21.91 38.25
C LEU A 1772 -10.78 -20.94 38.44
N LEU A 1773 -12.01 -21.41 38.23
CA LEU A 1773 -13.22 -20.61 38.45
C LEU A 1773 -13.33 -20.18 39.91
N LYS A 1774 -13.05 -21.10 40.84
CA LYS A 1774 -13.01 -20.80 42.27
C LYS A 1774 -11.91 -19.80 42.60
N ALA A 1775 -10.70 -19.96 42.06
CA ALA A 1775 -9.62 -18.99 42.23
C ALA A 1775 -9.99 -17.61 41.70
N THR A 1776 -10.66 -17.56 40.54
CA THR A 1776 -11.17 -16.33 39.94
C THR A 1776 -12.20 -15.68 40.85
N LEU A 1777 -13.17 -16.43 41.36
CA LEU A 1777 -14.18 -15.93 42.29
C LEU A 1777 -13.56 -15.41 43.60
N LEU A 1778 -12.58 -16.12 44.16
CA LEU A 1778 -11.85 -15.72 45.37
C LEU A 1778 -11.00 -14.45 45.17
N SER A 1779 -10.51 -14.20 43.96
CA SER A 1779 -9.77 -12.97 43.64
C SER A 1779 -10.67 -11.72 43.70
N LEU A 1780 -11.99 -11.89 43.53
CA LEU A 1780 -12.98 -10.81 43.59
C LEU A 1780 -13.35 -10.40 45.01
N ARG A 1781 -12.77 -11.03 46.05
CA ARG A 1781 -13.13 -10.81 47.46
C ARG A 1781 -13.00 -9.37 47.96
N VAL A 1782 -12.20 -8.57 47.27
CA VAL A 1782 -12.01 -7.14 47.56
C VAL A 1782 -13.14 -6.25 47.04
N LEU A 1783 -13.98 -6.75 46.11
CA LEU A 1783 -15.07 -5.98 45.49
C LEU A 1783 -16.29 -5.87 46.43
N PRO A 1784 -16.98 -4.71 46.48
CA PRO A 1784 -18.13 -4.49 47.35
C PRO A 1784 -19.25 -5.52 47.19
N GLU A 1785 -19.52 -5.93 45.94
CA GLU A 1785 -20.57 -6.90 45.59
C GLU A 1785 -20.30 -8.28 46.20
N PHE A 1786 -19.03 -8.67 46.29
CA PHE A 1786 -18.62 -9.94 46.90
C PHE A 1786 -18.84 -9.94 48.42
N LYS A 1787 -18.63 -8.80 49.08
CA LYS A 1787 -18.71 -8.69 50.55
C LYS A 1787 -20.11 -8.92 51.13
N LYS A 1788 -21.15 -8.97 50.29
CA LYS A 1788 -22.51 -9.33 50.72
C LYS A 1788 -22.51 -10.73 51.34
N LYS A 1789 -23.08 -10.87 52.54
CA LYS A 1789 -23.11 -12.15 53.29
C LYS A 1789 -23.62 -13.33 52.47
N ALA A 1790 -24.64 -13.13 51.63
CA ALA A 1790 -25.18 -14.18 50.76
C ALA A 1790 -24.23 -14.66 49.64
N VAL A 1791 -23.27 -13.83 49.25
CA VAL A 1791 -22.36 -14.07 48.13
C VAL A 1791 -21.09 -14.75 48.61
N TRP A 1792 -20.41 -14.17 49.61
CA TRP A 1792 -19.12 -14.72 50.05
C TRP A 1792 -19.26 -16.07 50.75
N THR A 1793 -20.34 -16.33 51.51
CA THR A 1793 -20.53 -17.65 52.14
C THR A 1793 -20.65 -18.72 51.06
N ARG A 1794 -21.49 -18.46 50.05
CA ARG A 1794 -21.68 -19.35 48.89
C ARG A 1794 -20.38 -19.56 48.12
N ALA A 1795 -19.60 -18.50 47.89
CA ALA A 1795 -18.30 -18.57 47.23
C ALA A 1795 -17.27 -19.42 47.99
N TYR A 1796 -17.32 -19.42 49.32
CA TYR A 1796 -16.45 -20.21 50.18
C TYR A 1796 -16.96 -21.63 50.44
N GLY A 1797 -18.18 -21.96 49.99
CA GLY A 1797 -18.80 -23.28 50.11
C GLY A 1797 -19.72 -23.45 51.33
N TRP A 1798 -20.34 -22.36 51.82
CA TRP A 1798 -21.16 -22.30 53.03
C TRP A 1798 -22.59 -21.79 52.84
#